data_AF-A0A2T2N533-F1
#
_entry.id   AF-A0A2T2N533-F1
#
_cell.length_a   1.000
_cell.length_b   1.000
_cell.length_c   1.000
_cell.angle_alpha   90.00
_cell.angle_beta   90.00
_cell.angle_gamma   90.00
#
_symmetry.space_group_name_H-M   'P 1'
#
loop_
_entity.id
_entity.type
_entity.pdbx_description
1 polymer ?
#
loop_
_entity_poly.entity_id
_entity_poly.type
_entity_poly.pdbx_seq_one_letter_code
_entity_poly.pdbx_strand_id
1 'polypeptide(L)'
;MSIRVLIKEYPHRAIALATATHALVFRHSSSSTEQNGANHYNASTTSLGSSGSAAARCMVEFSALEEVDLSDYRDLKMVNAHGTLGLITVNGDVFLVVVNGASKVATVRPGETVQRIHSVGFYCLNSSSYDALLNDEVNPYPTDTIDDEGYEVGFGGRKEQSPLEHPCLALKKLLSSGTFYYSSDFDLTRRLQDRSTDAATVSIDSLDAGFLWNSYMIQPLVDFRSRLAPREKDALDASGILTSAIRGFALTITVPPSSSPLRARGSGLPSAMTLISRLSCRRAGTRFNARGIDDDGNVANFVETETIFYAPPGVCFSYTQVRGSVPVFWEQQTGLLPGQQKITITRSPEATQPAFDKHFENLELSYGAIHVVNLLSNEKQNEIELSHRYRSHIRNSPLNDAKSSREHELIKLTEYDFHAETRGPGGYEMASMISQYIQQSADSFAYWLSEEQEEHIKANGQDHVIRRPVTILQQEGVFRTNCLDCLDRTNLVQTIVSKMAMELFFHHKRLGASQDFWARHSSMWADNGDALSRIYAGTGALKSSFTRHGKMSLAGALADARKSATRMYINNFADKGRQNTIDMLLGRLMGQVPVHLYDPINDFVVTEMMKRSGEYTESETISILVGTFNLNGKTHGLNDDLSPWLCPDINSPQPCPEIVAVGFQEIVELSPQQIMSTDPARRQMWEAAVKNCLNDNAVRHGKEEYVLLRGGQLVGASLSVFVRSDCLKSIKNVEGSLKKTGMSGIAGNKGAVAIRMEYNNTSLVFVTAHLAAGFANAEERDRDYKTISHGLRFQRNRSIEDHDTVIWLGDFNYRIGLSHEKVMKLCHVGDLETLYDNDQLNLHMVAGLTFPHYSEARITFMPTYKYDLGTDTYDTSEKARIPAWCDRVLRKGDNIRQTAYDAAPLRFSDHRPVYAAFQCRISKVDEKKKELLSQEMYRQRRAVVGDTRATGTLIDTDDEDLLGYDSIEPGLPPASSDRRKWWLDNGLPARSRVQPPSNDHFPNPKRPSNPFTPSPEPDWVDVKRMGGRPEPPPARGTARAQTLDFNNINPNNGLGNGSNAPLSRTTSSASARTNPMARKLIVPPYTPSPLDGASDPRPNTINNLSRTTSSASTHSLPPRLALYQQARPIPSTNNTTATTTTSSTSSSSSLHHQISRKPAPPVPTKKPTLSSAPQPQQQQQQQQRYRDDPPHEDRAQPQPPPPRRSMAAPSAMASRKPVPNLIDAEDDNGRPPLPPRVGTGRQGGGRSLMDDEPEDLESLRGWEVLRPVR
;
A
#
# COMPACT_ATOMS: atom_id res chain seq x y z
N MET A 1 0.88 -7.27 38.23
CA MET A 1 -0.12 -6.67 39.15
C MET A 1 -1.52 -6.90 38.56
N SER A 2 -2.60 -6.62 39.30
CA SER A 2 -3.95 -6.60 38.72
C SER A 2 -4.34 -5.17 38.40
N ILE A 3 -4.87 -4.93 37.20
CA ILE A 3 -5.43 -3.63 36.79
C ILE A 3 -6.95 -3.75 36.87
N ARG A 4 -7.61 -2.74 37.43
CA ARG A 4 -9.08 -2.63 37.44
C ARG A 4 -9.55 -1.77 36.28
N VAL A 5 -10.61 -2.20 35.61
CA VAL A 5 -11.32 -1.40 34.59
C VAL A 5 -12.54 -0.78 35.25
N LEU A 6 -12.57 0.54 35.31
CA LEU A 6 -13.59 1.32 35.99
C LEU A 6 -14.33 2.18 34.94
N ILE A 7 -15.66 2.26 35.00
CA ILE A 7 -16.47 3.06 34.06
C ILE A 7 -17.38 4.04 34.81
N LYS A 8 -17.31 5.32 34.47
CA LYS A 8 -18.24 6.38 34.90
C LYS A 8 -19.12 6.75 33.71
N GLU A 9 -20.44 6.84 33.91
CA GLU A 9 -21.41 7.10 32.83
C GLU A 9 -21.85 8.58 32.78
N TYR A 10 -21.88 9.26 33.93
CA TYR A 10 -22.36 10.63 34.11
C TYR A 10 -21.38 11.47 34.94
N PRO A 11 -21.28 12.80 34.74
CA PRO A 11 -21.98 13.59 33.71
C PRO A 11 -21.46 13.35 32.29
N HIS A 12 -20.21 12.86 32.16
CA HIS A 12 -19.61 12.43 30.90
C HIS A 12 -19.09 11.00 31.03
N ARG A 13 -19.18 10.23 29.94
CA ARG A 13 -18.69 8.85 29.92
C ARG A 13 -17.15 8.82 29.94
N ALA A 14 -16.60 8.09 30.89
CA ALA A 14 -15.17 7.98 31.14
C ALA A 14 -14.79 6.55 31.56
N ILE A 15 -13.59 6.13 31.19
CA ILE A 15 -13.03 4.81 31.53
C ILE A 15 -11.68 5.02 32.20
N ALA A 16 -11.42 4.36 33.32
CA ALA A 16 -10.14 4.42 34.01
C ALA A 16 -9.51 3.02 34.15
N LEU A 17 -8.20 2.95 33.88
CA LEU A 17 -7.36 1.79 34.15
C LEU A 17 -6.58 2.05 35.43
N ALA A 18 -7.05 1.48 36.55
CA ALA A 18 -6.50 1.73 37.88
C ALA A 18 -5.61 0.58 38.35
N THR A 19 -4.36 0.89 38.70
CA THR A 19 -3.43 -0.03 39.38
C THR A 19 -3.60 0.06 40.90
N ALA A 20 -2.59 -0.35 41.68
CA ALA A 20 -2.53 -0.13 43.11
C ALA A 20 -1.94 1.25 43.50
N THR A 21 -1.33 2.00 42.57
CA THR A 21 -0.61 3.25 42.86
C THR A 21 -0.98 4.43 41.96
N HIS A 22 -1.36 4.17 40.70
CA HIS A 22 -1.73 5.19 39.71
C HIS A 22 -2.97 4.79 38.91
N ALA A 23 -3.66 5.77 38.33
CA ALA A 23 -4.75 5.57 37.38
C ALA A 23 -4.49 6.29 36.05
N LEU A 24 -4.85 5.63 34.95
CA LEU A 24 -4.89 6.24 33.61
C LEU A 24 -6.35 6.40 33.19
N VAL A 25 -6.83 7.64 33.14
CA VAL A 25 -8.23 8.01 32.90
C VAL A 25 -8.41 8.49 31.46
N PHE A 26 -9.45 8.00 30.79
CA PHE A 26 -9.82 8.31 29.42
C PHE A 26 -11.21 8.95 29.42
N ARG A 27 -11.38 10.11 28.76
CA ARG A 27 -12.67 10.81 28.63
C ARG A 27 -12.92 11.17 27.16
N HIS A 28 -14.10 10.89 26.63
CA HIS A 28 -14.44 11.32 25.26
C HIS A 28 -14.67 12.85 25.20
N SER A 29 -14.15 13.51 24.16
CA SER A 29 -14.37 14.93 23.89
C SER A 29 -15.16 15.08 22.60
N SER A 30 -16.46 15.37 22.71
CA SER A 30 -17.30 15.73 21.56
C SER A 30 -16.90 17.10 21.02
N SER A 31 -16.52 17.18 19.74
CA SER A 31 -16.25 18.47 19.09
C SER A 31 -17.50 19.36 19.10
N SER A 32 -17.36 20.59 19.60
CA SER A 32 -18.43 21.58 19.81
C SER A 32 -19.09 22.14 18.53
N THR A 33 -18.84 21.50 17.38
CA THR A 33 -19.37 21.86 16.06
C THR A 33 -20.80 21.42 15.79
N GLU A 34 -21.40 20.54 16.62
CA GLU A 34 -22.75 20.01 16.36
C GLU A 34 -23.90 20.70 17.14
N GLN A 35 -23.61 21.60 18.09
CA GLN A 35 -24.63 22.19 18.97
C GLN A 35 -25.02 23.65 18.69
N ASN A 36 -24.37 24.34 17.76
CA ASN A 36 -24.81 25.67 17.31
C ASN A 36 -25.67 25.56 16.04
N GLY A 37 -26.86 26.15 16.10
CA GLY A 37 -27.98 25.85 15.19
C GLY A 37 -27.86 26.37 13.76
N ALA A 38 -28.82 25.95 12.93
CA ALA A 38 -28.86 26.28 11.51
C ALA A 38 -29.01 27.77 11.24
N ASN A 39 -27.96 28.42 10.71
CA ASN A 39 -28.00 29.41 9.61
C ASN A 39 -26.62 30.10 9.39
N HIS A 40 -25.67 29.45 8.70
CA HIS A 40 -24.61 30.18 7.97
C HIS A 40 -23.99 29.35 6.82
N TYR A 41 -24.64 29.36 5.66
CA TYR A 41 -23.96 29.06 4.40
C TYR A 41 -23.16 30.30 3.97
N ASN A 42 -21.83 30.28 4.21
CA ASN A 42 -20.77 30.88 3.37
C ASN A 42 -19.44 30.96 4.17
N ALA A 43 -18.70 29.86 4.19
CA ALA A 43 -17.28 29.82 4.57
C ALA A 43 -16.53 28.95 3.55
N SER A 44 -15.38 29.43 3.06
CA SER A 44 -14.70 28.86 1.90
C SER A 44 -14.07 27.49 2.19
N THR A 45 -14.58 26.43 1.57
CA THR A 45 -14.00 25.08 1.66
C THR A 45 -12.75 24.96 0.79
N THR A 46 -11.57 25.14 1.38
CA THR A 46 -10.28 24.80 0.77
C THR A 46 -9.45 23.92 1.72
N SER A 47 -8.90 22.83 1.18
CA SER A 47 -7.91 21.94 1.83
C SER A 47 -8.29 21.32 3.18
N LEU A 48 -9.46 20.69 3.26
CA LEU A 48 -9.57 19.40 3.97
C LEU A 48 -9.59 18.28 2.92
N GLY A 49 -8.99 17.14 3.22
CA GLY A 49 -8.99 15.96 2.34
C GLY A 49 -10.41 15.41 2.14
N SER A 50 -10.62 14.63 1.07
CA SER A 50 -11.94 14.21 0.57
C SER A 50 -12.76 13.25 1.45
N SER A 51 -12.34 13.01 2.70
CA SER A 51 -13.05 12.19 3.69
C SER A 51 -13.57 13.06 4.84
N GLY A 52 -14.85 13.45 4.78
CA GLY A 52 -15.51 14.38 5.71
C GLY A 52 -15.83 13.83 7.11
N SER A 53 -14.95 13.01 7.70
CA SER A 53 -15.04 12.63 9.11
C SER A 53 -14.13 13.54 9.93
N ALA A 54 -14.67 14.20 10.97
CA ALA A 54 -13.84 14.77 12.01
C ALA A 54 -13.03 13.67 12.72
N ALA A 55 -11.84 14.01 13.23
CA ALA A 55 -11.06 13.09 14.04
C ALA A 55 -11.69 12.97 15.43
N ALA A 56 -11.98 11.74 15.88
CA ALA A 56 -12.52 11.52 17.21
C ALA A 56 -11.48 11.87 18.28
N ARG A 57 -11.89 12.70 19.26
CA ARG A 57 -11.01 13.26 20.30
C ARG A 57 -11.22 12.56 21.65
N CYS A 58 -10.11 12.23 22.31
CA CYS A 58 -10.10 11.67 23.66
C CYS A 58 -9.16 12.49 24.55
N MET A 59 -9.59 12.88 25.75
CA MET A 59 -8.68 13.34 26.80
C MET A 59 -8.10 12.13 27.52
N VAL A 60 -6.82 12.21 27.91
CA VAL A 60 -6.15 11.20 28.73
C VAL A 60 -5.39 11.89 29.85
N GLU A 61 -5.53 11.35 31.06
CA GLU A 61 -4.96 11.86 32.30
C GLU A 61 -4.26 10.71 33.04
N PHE A 62 -3.08 10.97 33.60
CA PHE A 62 -2.31 10.00 34.39
C PHE A 62 -1.86 10.65 35.69
N SER A 63 -2.34 10.13 36.81
CA SER A 63 -2.20 10.73 38.15
C SER A 63 -2.04 9.63 39.21
N ALA A 64 -1.57 9.99 40.42
CA ALA A 64 -1.51 9.04 41.53
C ALA A 64 -2.93 8.63 41.96
N LEU A 65 -3.09 7.41 42.47
CA LEU A 65 -4.41 6.85 42.84
C LEU A 65 -5.07 7.61 44.00
N GLU A 66 -4.29 8.37 44.78
CA GLU A 66 -4.76 9.25 45.85
C GLU A 66 -5.21 10.64 45.37
N GLU A 67 -4.88 11.02 44.13
CA GLU A 67 -5.23 12.32 43.51
C GLU A 67 -6.52 12.25 42.67
N VAL A 68 -6.99 11.05 42.32
CA VAL A 68 -8.15 10.83 41.44
C VAL A 68 -9.36 10.37 42.23
N ASP A 69 -10.44 11.15 42.21
CA ASP A 69 -11.73 10.66 42.71
C ASP A 69 -12.31 9.61 41.75
N LEU A 70 -12.36 8.37 42.25
CA LEU A 70 -12.91 7.20 41.57
C LEU A 70 -14.25 6.74 42.18
N SER A 71 -14.85 7.50 43.11
CA SER A 71 -16.08 7.14 43.82
C SER A 71 -17.28 6.89 42.91
N ASP A 72 -17.45 7.72 41.88
CA ASP A 72 -18.51 7.62 40.86
C ASP A 72 -18.30 6.49 39.84
N TYR A 73 -17.15 5.79 39.83
CA TYR A 73 -16.86 4.79 38.81
C TYR A 73 -17.34 3.38 39.20
N ARG A 74 -18.12 2.75 38.31
CA ARG A 74 -18.49 1.34 38.39
C ARG A 74 -17.29 0.45 38.07
N ASP A 75 -16.81 -0.29 39.07
CA ASP A 75 -15.76 -1.29 38.96
C ASP A 75 -16.26 -2.56 38.24
N LEU A 76 -15.66 -2.89 37.09
CA LEU A 76 -15.98 -4.10 36.32
C LEU A 76 -15.26 -5.33 36.91
N LYS A 77 -15.62 -5.72 38.13
CA LYS A 77 -14.96 -6.75 38.97
C LYS A 77 -14.83 -8.16 38.38
N MET A 78 -15.42 -8.43 37.21
CA MET A 78 -15.26 -9.67 36.45
C MET A 78 -14.13 -9.61 35.40
N VAL A 79 -13.53 -8.43 35.18
CA VAL A 79 -12.48 -8.20 34.18
C VAL A 79 -11.10 -8.27 34.83
N ASN A 80 -10.35 -9.33 34.52
CA ASN A 80 -8.92 -9.42 34.83
C ASN A 80 -8.10 -8.64 33.78
N ALA A 81 -7.97 -7.31 33.95
CA ALA A 81 -7.15 -6.53 33.03
C ALA A 81 -5.65 -6.70 33.31
N HIS A 82 -4.90 -7.03 32.26
CA HIS A 82 -3.45 -7.17 32.28
C HIS A 82 -2.71 -5.95 31.69
N GLY A 83 -3.41 -5.08 30.94
CA GLY A 83 -2.88 -3.89 30.27
C GLY A 83 -3.70 -3.51 29.03
N THR A 84 -3.44 -2.34 28.43
CA THR A 84 -4.09 -1.86 27.21
C THR A 84 -3.20 -2.00 25.97
N LEU A 85 -3.79 -2.47 24.87
CA LEU A 85 -3.19 -2.49 23.54
C LEU A 85 -3.35 -1.15 22.80
N GLY A 86 -4.13 -0.21 23.35
CA GLY A 86 -4.34 1.13 22.79
C GLY A 86 -5.81 1.49 22.52
N LEU A 87 -6.00 2.46 21.63
CA LEU A 87 -7.28 3.05 21.24
C LEU A 87 -7.53 2.82 19.73
N ILE A 88 -8.77 2.63 19.31
CA ILE A 88 -9.13 2.54 17.89
C ILE A 88 -10.52 3.12 17.58
N THR A 89 -10.62 3.86 16.47
CA THR A 89 -11.89 4.36 15.92
C THR A 89 -12.49 3.32 14.98
N VAL A 90 -13.76 2.96 15.15
CA VAL A 90 -14.53 2.11 14.22
C VAL A 90 -15.95 2.66 14.08
N ASN A 91 -16.39 2.94 12.86
CA ASN A 91 -17.71 3.52 12.54
C ASN A 91 -18.03 4.87 13.23
N GLY A 92 -17.02 5.58 13.72
CA GLY A 92 -17.15 6.83 14.48
C GLY A 92 -17.01 6.64 16.00
N ASP A 93 -17.26 5.43 16.51
CA ASP A 93 -17.07 5.08 17.91
C ASP A 93 -15.59 4.84 18.25
N VAL A 94 -15.18 5.25 19.45
CA VAL A 94 -13.81 5.09 19.97
C VAL A 94 -13.77 3.98 21.00
N PHE A 95 -12.92 2.97 20.80
CA PHE A 95 -12.77 1.83 21.69
C PHE A 95 -11.38 1.78 22.35
N LEU A 96 -11.36 1.60 23.67
CA LEU A 96 -10.19 1.20 24.44
C LEU A 96 -10.05 -0.33 24.41
N VAL A 97 -8.87 -0.84 24.02
CA VAL A 97 -8.63 -2.28 23.79
C VAL A 97 -7.80 -2.86 24.94
N VAL A 98 -8.42 -3.58 25.87
CA VAL A 98 -7.76 -4.11 27.09
C VAL A 98 -7.53 -5.61 26.96
N VAL A 99 -6.37 -6.09 27.43
CA VAL A 99 -6.07 -7.52 27.55
C VAL A 99 -6.79 -8.08 28.78
N ASN A 100 -7.90 -8.78 28.54
CA ASN A 100 -8.75 -9.40 29.57
C ASN A 100 -8.32 -10.83 29.94
N GLY A 101 -7.42 -11.45 29.15
CA GLY A 101 -6.94 -12.80 29.41
C GLY A 101 -5.57 -13.06 28.78
N ALA A 102 -4.57 -13.29 29.63
CA ALA A 102 -3.21 -13.64 29.25
C ALA A 102 -2.71 -14.89 30.01
N SER A 103 -1.83 -15.68 29.37
CA SER A 103 -1.23 -16.88 29.96
C SER A 103 0.29 -16.88 29.78
N LYS A 104 1.07 -17.10 30.84
CA LYS A 104 2.53 -17.22 30.75
C LYS A 104 2.91 -18.46 29.94
N VAL A 105 3.74 -18.28 28.91
CA VAL A 105 4.16 -19.33 27.96
C VAL A 105 5.67 -19.49 27.83
N ALA A 106 6.45 -18.48 28.21
CA ALA A 106 7.91 -18.55 28.18
C ALA A 106 8.54 -17.89 29.42
N THR A 107 9.77 -18.31 29.72
CA THR A 107 10.73 -17.66 30.61
C THR A 107 12.07 -17.69 29.90
N VAL A 108 12.57 -16.55 29.41
CA VAL A 108 13.76 -16.50 28.56
C VAL A 108 15.03 -16.66 29.40
N ARG A 109 15.13 -15.84 30.45
CA ARG A 109 16.09 -15.87 31.56
C ARG A 109 15.30 -15.66 32.86
N PRO A 110 15.90 -15.83 34.06
CA PRO A 110 15.27 -15.40 35.31
C PRO A 110 14.82 -13.93 35.22
N GLY A 111 13.57 -13.65 35.61
CA GLY A 111 12.93 -12.34 35.45
C GLY A 111 12.22 -12.11 34.10
N GLU A 112 12.78 -12.58 32.98
CA GLU A 112 12.21 -12.34 31.64
C GLU A 112 11.06 -13.30 31.30
N THR A 113 9.79 -12.88 31.40
CA THR A 113 8.61 -13.71 31.07
C THR A 113 7.92 -13.28 29.77
N VAL A 114 7.27 -14.23 29.08
CA VAL A 114 6.40 -13.93 27.94
C VAL A 114 4.99 -14.43 28.21
N GLN A 115 4.02 -13.55 27.93
CA GLN A 115 2.60 -13.75 28.10
C GLN A 115 1.95 -13.88 26.72
N ARG A 116 1.07 -14.87 26.54
CA ARG A 116 0.25 -15.08 25.33
C ARG A 116 -1.16 -14.55 25.58
N ILE A 117 -1.62 -13.66 24.71
CA ILE A 117 -2.98 -13.09 24.74
C ILE A 117 -3.96 -14.15 24.21
N HIS A 118 -5.05 -14.37 24.95
CA HIS A 118 -6.15 -15.25 24.55
C HIS A 118 -7.55 -14.63 24.73
N SER A 119 -7.66 -13.44 25.34
CA SER A 119 -8.90 -12.66 25.37
C SER A 119 -8.62 -11.16 25.45
N VAL A 120 -9.39 -10.36 24.71
CA VAL A 120 -9.39 -8.88 24.77
C VAL A 120 -10.82 -8.33 24.87
N GLY A 121 -10.97 -7.24 25.64
CA GLY A 121 -12.19 -6.44 25.72
C GLY A 121 -12.08 -5.15 24.89
N PHE A 122 -13.19 -4.72 24.29
CA PHE A 122 -13.31 -3.47 23.54
C PHE A 122 -14.33 -2.57 24.24
N TYR A 123 -13.86 -1.56 24.97
CA TYR A 123 -14.72 -0.71 25.80
C TYR A 123 -14.92 0.63 25.10
N CYS A 124 -16.16 0.93 24.71
CA CYS A 124 -16.48 2.15 23.96
C CYS A 124 -16.49 3.38 24.88
N LEU A 125 -15.76 4.43 24.51
CA LEU A 125 -15.63 5.67 25.30
C LEU A 125 -16.81 6.63 25.11
N ASN A 126 -17.45 6.62 23.95
CA ASN A 126 -18.49 7.58 23.56
C ASN A 126 -19.92 6.99 23.54
N SER A 127 -20.09 5.67 23.70
CA SER A 127 -21.38 4.99 23.69
C SER A 127 -21.43 3.82 24.69
N SER A 128 -22.55 3.64 25.38
CA SER A 128 -22.82 2.51 26.28
C SER A 128 -23.48 1.31 25.59
N SER A 129 -23.88 1.45 24.32
CA SER A 129 -24.63 0.41 23.57
C SER A 129 -23.92 -0.93 23.43
N TYR A 130 -22.60 -0.97 23.66
CA TYR A 130 -21.75 -2.15 23.52
C TYR A 130 -21.42 -2.84 24.85
N ASP A 131 -21.76 -2.25 26.01
CA ASP A 131 -21.33 -2.76 27.32
C ASP A 131 -21.90 -4.14 27.66
N ALA A 132 -23.09 -4.46 27.13
CA ALA A 132 -23.68 -5.80 27.28
C ALA A 132 -22.88 -6.90 26.53
N LEU A 133 -22.15 -6.54 25.47
CA LEU A 133 -21.43 -7.47 24.57
C LEU A 133 -19.97 -7.68 24.97
N LEU A 134 -19.50 -7.02 26.05
CA LEU A 134 -18.14 -7.14 26.57
C LEU A 134 -17.80 -8.59 26.93
N ASN A 135 -18.73 -9.24 27.64
CA ASN A 135 -18.57 -10.57 28.22
C ASN A 135 -18.86 -11.74 27.25
N ASP A 136 -19.33 -11.47 26.02
CA ASP A 136 -19.57 -12.53 25.05
C ASP A 136 -18.28 -13.30 24.76
N GLU A 137 -18.30 -14.62 24.98
CA GLU A 137 -17.23 -15.53 24.62
C GLU A 137 -17.16 -15.67 23.10
N VAL A 138 -16.06 -15.20 22.52
CA VAL A 138 -15.89 -15.15 21.07
C VAL A 138 -14.98 -16.27 20.60
N ASN A 139 -15.54 -17.25 19.91
CA ASN A 139 -14.75 -18.26 19.21
C ASN A 139 -13.80 -17.58 18.18
N PRO A 140 -12.46 -17.70 18.32
CA PRO A 140 -11.51 -17.04 17.44
C PRO A 140 -11.30 -17.74 16.09
N TYR A 141 -11.77 -18.99 15.94
CA TYR A 141 -11.62 -19.80 14.72
C TYR A 141 -12.99 -20.14 14.11
N PRO A 142 -13.37 -19.55 12.96
CA PRO A 142 -14.64 -19.86 12.28
C PRO A 142 -14.78 -21.30 11.74
N THR A 143 -13.77 -22.15 11.97
CA THR A 143 -13.74 -23.56 11.61
C THR A 143 -14.25 -24.47 12.70
N ASP A 144 -14.23 -24.00 13.95
CA ASP A 144 -14.53 -24.82 15.13
C ASP A 144 -16.04 -24.84 15.43
N THR A 145 -16.83 -24.19 14.58
CA THR A 145 -18.30 -24.30 14.47
C THR A 145 -18.75 -25.27 13.38
N ILE A 146 -17.82 -25.99 12.73
CA ILE A 146 -18.11 -27.05 11.76
C ILE A 146 -17.78 -28.38 12.44
N ASP A 147 -18.78 -29.26 12.55
CA ASP A 147 -18.60 -30.56 13.19
C ASP A 147 -17.78 -31.56 12.34
N ASP A 148 -17.60 -32.77 12.85
CA ASP A 148 -16.86 -33.83 12.16
C ASP A 148 -17.64 -34.44 10.97
N GLU A 149 -18.92 -34.10 10.79
CA GLU A 149 -19.77 -34.52 9.65
C GLU A 149 -19.90 -33.42 8.58
N GLY A 150 -19.47 -32.19 8.88
CA GLY A 150 -19.35 -31.07 7.94
C GLY A 150 -20.48 -30.04 7.99
N TYR A 151 -21.35 -30.09 8.99
CA TYR A 151 -22.43 -29.12 9.17
C TYR A 151 -22.00 -27.93 10.04
N GLU A 152 -22.52 -26.74 9.74
CA GLU A 152 -22.47 -25.61 10.69
C GLU A 152 -23.35 -25.94 11.89
N VAL A 153 -22.76 -25.89 13.09
CA VAL A 153 -23.48 -26.03 14.36
C VAL A 153 -24.29 -24.76 14.61
N GLY A 154 -25.45 -24.66 13.96
CA GLY A 154 -26.34 -23.52 14.06
C GLY A 154 -26.87 -23.32 15.48
N PHE A 155 -26.95 -22.05 15.91
CA PHE A 155 -27.57 -21.66 17.18
C PHE A 155 -29.09 -21.95 17.16
N GLY A 156 -29.45 -23.18 17.50
CA GLY A 156 -30.83 -23.68 17.57
C GLY A 156 -31.63 -23.14 18.76
N GLY A 157 -31.73 -21.81 18.91
CA GLY A 157 -32.38 -21.19 20.05
C GLY A 157 -32.87 -19.76 19.79
N ARG A 158 -34.18 -19.61 19.56
CA ARG A 158 -34.96 -18.35 19.43
C ARG A 158 -34.57 -17.43 18.26
N LYS A 159 -35.46 -17.38 17.25
CA LYS A 159 -35.62 -16.19 16.39
C LYS A 159 -36.38 -15.11 17.17
N GLU A 160 -35.69 -14.19 17.81
CA GLU A 160 -36.33 -12.98 18.35
C GLU A 160 -35.32 -11.84 18.45
N GLN A 161 -35.47 -10.86 17.53
CA GLN A 161 -34.57 -9.72 17.31
C GLN A 161 -33.15 -10.09 16.83
N SER A 162 -32.58 -9.28 15.92
CA SER A 162 -31.17 -9.38 15.55
C SER A 162 -30.33 -8.69 16.63
N PRO A 163 -29.44 -9.39 17.36
CA PRO A 163 -28.55 -8.72 18.30
C PRO A 163 -27.63 -7.76 17.52
N LEU A 164 -27.25 -6.63 18.14
CA LEU A 164 -26.22 -5.76 17.57
C LEU A 164 -24.90 -6.53 17.52
N GLU A 165 -24.40 -6.81 16.32
CA GLU A 165 -23.04 -7.34 16.18
C GLU A 165 -22.04 -6.25 16.57
N HIS A 166 -21.19 -6.53 17.56
CA HIS A 166 -20.18 -5.56 18.01
C HIS A 166 -19.24 -5.19 16.84
N PRO A 167 -19.07 -3.90 16.48
CA PRO A 167 -18.36 -3.52 15.25
C PRO A 167 -16.91 -4.04 15.21
N CYS A 168 -16.23 -4.04 16.35
CA CYS A 168 -14.88 -4.60 16.49
C CYS A 168 -14.81 -6.14 16.61
N LEU A 169 -15.89 -6.92 16.37
CA LEU A 169 -15.90 -8.38 16.62
C LEU A 169 -14.82 -9.11 15.83
N ALA A 170 -14.52 -8.67 14.59
CA ALA A 170 -13.43 -9.22 13.79
C ALA A 170 -12.04 -9.01 14.45
N LEU A 171 -11.83 -7.86 15.09
CA LEU A 171 -10.62 -7.57 15.86
C LEU A 171 -10.58 -8.37 17.18
N LYS A 172 -11.72 -8.51 17.89
CA LYS A 172 -11.85 -9.37 19.09
C LYS A 172 -11.48 -10.82 18.74
N LYS A 173 -11.96 -11.36 17.61
CA LYS A 173 -11.55 -12.67 17.04
C LYS A 173 -10.06 -12.74 16.72
N LEU A 174 -9.52 -11.73 16.02
CA LEU A 174 -8.11 -11.70 15.59
C LEU A 174 -7.14 -11.67 16.79
N LEU A 175 -7.33 -10.74 17.72
CA LEU A 175 -6.44 -10.55 18.87
C LEU A 175 -6.53 -11.69 19.89
N SER A 176 -7.74 -12.25 20.09
CA SER A 176 -7.95 -13.41 20.99
C SER A 176 -7.48 -14.75 20.40
N SER A 177 -6.99 -14.79 19.15
CA SER A 177 -6.61 -16.03 18.43
C SER A 177 -5.40 -16.80 18.98
N GLY A 178 -4.86 -16.44 20.14
CA GLY A 178 -3.67 -17.08 20.73
C GLY A 178 -2.38 -16.85 19.95
N THR A 179 -2.37 -15.93 18.97
CA THR A 179 -1.21 -15.65 18.09
C THR A 179 -0.44 -14.38 18.47
N PHE A 180 -0.89 -13.65 19.48
CA PHE A 180 -0.28 -12.41 19.98
C PHE A 180 0.38 -12.61 21.35
N TYR A 181 1.53 -11.97 21.54
CA TYR A 181 2.38 -12.16 22.72
C TYR A 181 2.97 -10.82 23.16
N TYR A 182 3.15 -10.65 24.47
CA TYR A 182 3.79 -9.47 25.08
C TYR A 182 4.69 -9.88 26.25
N SER A 183 5.53 -8.95 26.69
CA SER A 183 6.22 -9.01 27.99
C SER A 183 6.03 -7.68 28.69
N SER A 184 6.02 -7.70 30.02
CA SER A 184 6.14 -6.51 30.87
C SER A 184 7.57 -6.35 31.41
N ASP A 185 8.44 -7.34 31.17
CA ASP A 185 9.74 -7.48 31.83
C ASP A 185 10.91 -7.13 30.89
N PHE A 186 10.73 -7.25 29.57
CA PHE A 186 11.77 -6.98 28.57
C PHE A 186 11.20 -6.64 27.17
N ASP A 187 12.06 -6.06 26.31
CA ASP A 187 11.73 -5.80 24.90
C ASP A 187 11.58 -7.10 24.09
N LEU A 188 10.33 -7.49 23.85
CA LEU A 188 9.97 -8.67 23.05
C LEU A 188 10.05 -8.43 21.53
N THR A 189 10.22 -7.19 21.06
CA THR A 189 10.42 -6.86 19.64
C THR A 189 11.85 -7.12 19.15
N ARG A 190 12.86 -7.03 20.03
CA ARG A 190 14.28 -7.28 19.73
C ARG A 190 14.78 -8.70 20.02
N ARG A 191 15.83 -9.10 19.28
CA ARG A 191 16.70 -10.26 19.60
C ARG A 191 17.42 -10.04 20.93
N LEU A 192 17.87 -11.11 21.56
CA LEU A 192 18.64 -11.05 22.81
C LEU A 192 19.99 -10.33 22.63
N GLN A 193 20.61 -10.40 21.45
CA GLN A 193 21.86 -9.71 21.09
C GLN A 193 21.73 -8.17 21.07
N ASP A 194 20.53 -7.62 20.84
CA ASP A 194 20.32 -6.19 20.61
C ASP A 194 19.76 -5.45 21.84
N ARG A 195 19.50 -6.16 22.95
CA ARG A 195 18.96 -5.55 24.17
C ARG A 195 20.08 -4.90 24.98
N SER A 196 19.89 -3.64 25.35
CA SER A 196 20.73 -2.96 26.33
C SER A 196 20.67 -3.68 27.69
N THR A 197 21.83 -3.85 28.33
CA THR A 197 21.95 -4.54 29.63
C THR A 197 21.23 -3.84 30.77
N ASP A 198 21.04 -2.52 30.66
CA ASP A 198 20.59 -1.67 31.76
C ASP A 198 19.08 -1.33 31.71
N ALA A 199 18.34 -1.86 30.72
CA ALA A 199 16.92 -1.58 30.52
C ALA A 199 16.02 -2.34 31.50
N ALA A 200 15.97 -1.88 32.76
CA ALA A 200 15.03 -2.36 33.77
C ALA A 200 13.56 -2.00 33.48
N THR A 201 13.32 -1.12 32.51
CA THR A 201 11.98 -0.74 32.01
C THR A 201 11.95 -0.77 30.48
N VAL A 202 10.84 -1.25 29.90
CA VAL A 202 10.66 -1.34 28.45
C VAL A 202 10.20 0.01 27.89
N SER A 203 11.14 0.88 27.55
CA SER A 203 10.78 2.17 26.93
C SER A 203 10.15 1.94 25.55
N ILE A 204 8.85 2.24 25.43
CA ILE A 204 8.06 1.97 24.22
C ILE A 204 8.61 2.72 23.00
N ASP A 205 9.19 3.91 23.21
CA ASP A 205 9.87 4.73 22.19
C ASP A 205 11.02 4.00 21.48
N SER A 206 11.55 2.93 22.09
CA SER A 206 12.70 2.19 21.59
C SER A 206 12.35 0.97 20.74
N LEU A 207 11.10 0.49 20.73
CA LEU A 207 10.72 -0.80 20.14
C LEU A 207 10.87 -0.83 18.61
N ASP A 208 11.14 -2.00 18.02
CA ASP A 208 11.06 -2.14 16.55
C ASP A 208 9.60 -2.10 16.11
N ALA A 209 9.21 -0.95 15.57
CA ALA A 209 7.92 -0.71 14.90
C ALA A 209 7.61 -1.76 13.80
N GLY A 210 8.63 -2.44 13.26
CA GLY A 210 8.50 -3.56 12.34
C GLY A 210 7.91 -4.84 12.92
N PHE A 211 7.94 -5.03 14.24
CA PHE A 211 7.34 -6.16 14.94
C PHE A 211 6.23 -5.76 15.93
N LEU A 212 6.03 -4.46 16.18
CA LEU A 212 4.96 -3.94 17.02
C LEU A 212 3.60 -3.97 16.27
N TRP A 213 2.76 -4.97 16.57
CA TRP A 213 1.50 -5.20 15.85
C TRP A 213 0.32 -4.31 16.29
N ASN A 214 0.38 -3.75 17.49
CA ASN A 214 -0.60 -2.77 17.97
C ASN A 214 -0.12 -1.32 17.85
N SER A 215 0.96 -1.07 17.10
CA SER A 215 1.56 0.25 16.87
C SER A 215 0.52 1.34 16.58
N TYR A 216 -0.34 1.14 15.60
CA TYR A 216 -1.41 2.10 15.24
C TYR A 216 -2.36 2.42 16.40
N MET A 217 -2.70 1.44 17.24
CA MET A 217 -3.61 1.65 18.37
C MET A 217 -2.92 2.29 19.58
N ILE A 218 -1.66 1.93 19.85
CA ILE A 218 -0.93 2.43 21.02
C ILE A 218 -0.26 3.78 20.79
N GLN A 219 0.04 4.16 19.54
CA GLN A 219 0.79 5.38 19.20
C GLN A 219 0.29 6.64 19.95
N PRO A 220 -1.02 6.95 20.04
CA PRO A 220 -1.46 8.17 20.72
C PRO A 220 -1.09 8.18 22.22
N LEU A 221 -1.03 7.00 22.86
CA LEU A 221 -0.60 6.83 24.26
C LEU A 221 0.94 6.83 24.40
N VAL A 222 1.68 6.40 23.37
CA VAL A 222 3.14 6.58 23.31
C VAL A 222 3.49 8.05 23.21
N ASP A 223 2.78 8.78 22.34
CA ASP A 223 2.94 10.23 22.18
C ASP A 223 2.62 10.94 23.50
N PHE A 224 1.54 10.57 24.20
CA PHE A 224 1.22 11.08 25.53
C PHE A 224 2.33 10.80 26.55
N ARG A 225 2.78 9.54 26.65
CA ARG A 225 3.91 9.15 27.51
C ARG A 225 5.20 9.92 27.19
N SER A 226 5.44 10.26 25.93
CA SER A 226 6.62 11.04 25.52
C SER A 226 6.60 12.50 26.02
N ARG A 227 5.40 13.04 26.31
CA ARG A 227 5.17 14.41 26.78
C ARG A 227 5.28 14.59 28.29
N LEU A 228 5.09 13.52 29.07
CA LEU A 228 5.14 13.50 30.54
C LEU A 228 6.51 13.92 31.10
N ALA A 229 6.54 14.39 32.36
CA ALA A 229 7.78 14.60 33.09
C ALA A 229 8.50 13.27 33.35
N PRO A 230 9.85 13.23 33.47
CA PRO A 230 10.59 11.97 33.60
C PRO A 230 10.07 11.04 34.70
N ARG A 231 9.76 11.58 35.89
CA ARG A 231 9.19 10.79 37.01
C ARG A 231 7.82 10.18 36.70
N GLU A 232 6.95 10.92 36.01
CA GLU A 232 5.62 10.45 35.59
C GLU A 232 5.74 9.39 34.49
N LYS A 233 6.70 9.57 33.56
CA LYS A 233 7.04 8.60 32.51
C LYS A 233 7.56 7.29 33.10
N ASP A 234 8.50 7.37 34.05
CA ASP A 234 9.03 6.21 34.78
C ASP A 234 7.93 5.50 35.60
N ALA A 235 7.01 6.27 36.21
CA ALA A 235 5.87 5.73 36.94
C ALA A 235 4.83 5.06 36.02
N LEU A 236 4.56 5.62 34.84
CA LEU A 236 3.69 5.02 33.82
C LEU A 236 4.29 3.73 33.26
N ASP A 237 5.60 3.67 33.03
CA ASP A 237 6.29 2.42 32.65
C ASP A 237 6.21 1.37 33.76
N ALA A 238 6.54 1.75 35.01
CA ALA A 238 6.45 0.86 36.17
C ALA A 238 5.02 0.39 36.49
N SER A 239 4.00 1.13 36.04
CA SER A 239 2.59 0.73 36.19
C SER A 239 2.21 -0.50 35.36
N GLY A 240 2.92 -0.75 34.26
CA GLY A 240 2.62 -1.82 33.28
C GLY A 240 1.30 -1.63 32.51
N ILE A 241 0.65 -0.46 32.59
CA ILE A 241 -0.65 -0.22 31.94
C ILE A 241 -0.55 -0.34 30.40
N LEU A 242 0.51 0.17 29.80
CA LEU A 242 0.71 0.16 28.34
C LEU A 242 1.33 -1.17 27.88
N THR A 243 0.66 -1.90 26.97
CA THR A 243 1.09 -3.22 26.51
C THR A 243 1.48 -3.22 25.04
N SER A 244 2.75 -3.54 24.76
CA SER A 244 3.28 -3.69 23.40
C SER A 244 3.30 -5.16 22.97
N ALA A 245 2.63 -5.48 21.86
CA ALA A 245 2.39 -6.85 21.42
C ALA A 245 3.08 -7.18 20.08
N ILE A 246 3.79 -8.29 20.06
CA ILE A 246 4.23 -8.96 18.82
C ILE A 246 3.16 -9.98 18.38
N ARG A 247 3.31 -10.49 17.15
CA ARG A 247 2.55 -11.64 16.64
C ARG A 247 3.51 -12.72 16.15
N GLY A 248 3.16 -14.00 16.35
CA GLY A 248 3.97 -15.13 15.90
C GLY A 248 3.89 -16.33 16.82
N PHE A 249 4.98 -16.62 17.54
CA PHE A 249 5.09 -17.74 18.48
C PHE A 249 6.08 -17.42 19.61
N ALA A 250 5.80 -17.91 20.83
CA ALA A 250 6.77 -17.97 21.92
C ALA A 250 6.46 -19.15 22.85
N LEU A 251 7.48 -19.95 23.19
CA LEU A 251 7.38 -21.09 24.11
C LEU A 251 8.73 -21.36 24.78
N THR A 252 8.72 -21.68 26.07
CA THR A 252 9.86 -22.31 26.78
C THR A 252 9.52 -23.76 27.15
N ILE A 253 10.45 -24.69 26.90
CA ILE A 253 10.44 -26.02 27.52
C ILE A 253 11.57 -26.10 28.54
N THR A 254 11.22 -26.51 29.76
CA THR A 254 12.17 -26.87 30.82
C THR A 254 12.92 -28.15 30.45
N VAL A 255 14.25 -28.10 30.53
CA VAL A 255 15.17 -29.21 30.28
C VAL A 255 15.68 -29.74 31.63
N PRO A 256 15.32 -30.98 32.03
CA PRO A 256 15.74 -31.54 33.32
C PRO A 256 17.28 -31.66 33.44
N PRO A 257 17.87 -31.56 34.65
CA PRO A 257 19.32 -31.70 34.86
C PRO A 257 19.92 -33.04 34.39
N SER A 258 19.10 -34.09 34.32
CA SER A 258 19.48 -35.39 33.73
C SER A 258 19.78 -35.27 32.24
N SER A 259 18.94 -34.55 31.50
CA SER A 259 18.92 -34.42 30.04
C SER A 259 19.74 -33.23 29.52
N SER A 260 19.97 -32.22 30.37
CA SER A 260 20.67 -30.99 30.01
C SER A 260 22.14 -31.25 29.67
N PRO A 261 22.66 -30.74 28.52
CA PRO A 261 24.08 -30.84 28.17
C PRO A 261 24.96 -30.07 29.16
N LEU A 262 24.48 -28.91 29.63
CA LEU A 262 25.17 -28.06 30.61
C LEU A 262 24.64 -28.36 32.01
N ARG A 263 25.44 -29.10 32.79
CA ARG A 263 25.14 -29.42 34.19
C ARG A 263 25.79 -28.42 35.14
N ALA A 264 24.99 -27.57 35.77
CA ALA A 264 25.40 -26.74 36.88
C ALA A 264 25.93 -27.61 38.04
N ARG A 265 27.21 -27.48 38.38
CA ARG A 265 27.79 -28.21 39.52
C ARG A 265 27.22 -27.66 40.84
N GLY A 266 26.27 -28.37 41.43
CA GLY A 266 25.79 -28.15 42.79
C GLY A 266 24.44 -27.44 42.96
N SER A 267 23.86 -26.80 41.92
CA SER A 267 22.59 -26.08 42.07
C SER A 267 21.34 -26.95 41.93
N GLY A 268 21.41 -28.04 41.16
CA GLY A 268 20.26 -28.91 40.86
C GLY A 268 19.16 -28.25 39.99
N LEU A 269 19.33 -26.99 39.59
CA LEU A 269 18.32 -26.23 38.83
C LEU A 269 18.25 -26.73 37.37
N PRO A 270 17.05 -26.79 36.77
CA PRO A 270 16.89 -27.15 35.36
C PRO A 270 17.38 -26.03 34.43
N SER A 271 17.66 -26.40 33.18
CA SER A 271 17.93 -25.45 32.09
C SER A 271 16.64 -25.10 31.35
N ALA A 272 16.62 -24.00 30.59
CA ALA A 272 15.49 -23.55 29.80
C ALA A 272 15.86 -23.48 28.32
N MET A 273 15.04 -24.09 27.46
CA MET A 273 15.13 -23.93 26.00
C MET A 273 13.91 -23.14 25.54
N THR A 274 14.13 -22.04 24.83
CA THR A 274 13.07 -21.09 24.43
C THR A 274 13.15 -20.82 22.93
N LEU A 275 12.00 -20.75 22.27
CA LEU A 275 11.89 -20.45 20.84
C LEU A 275 10.88 -19.31 20.67
N ILE A 276 11.30 -18.23 20.03
CA ILE A 276 10.47 -17.05 19.74
C ILE A 276 10.48 -16.82 18.23
N SER A 277 9.31 -16.68 17.62
CA SER A 277 9.17 -16.20 16.24
C SER A 277 8.38 -14.90 16.21
N ARG A 278 8.97 -13.86 15.60
CA ARG A 278 8.36 -12.54 15.40
C ARG A 278 7.96 -12.38 13.94
N LEU A 279 6.68 -12.26 13.65
CA LEU A 279 6.17 -11.94 12.31
C LEU A 279 6.15 -10.42 12.13
N SER A 280 6.73 -9.90 11.06
CA SER A 280 6.72 -8.46 10.81
C SER A 280 5.34 -7.95 10.38
N CYS A 281 4.95 -6.77 10.88
CA CYS A 281 3.76 -6.06 10.46
C CYS A 281 3.96 -5.26 9.15
N ARG A 282 5.22 -4.91 8.79
CA ARG A 282 5.55 -3.97 7.70
C ARG A 282 4.83 -4.35 6.39
N ARG A 283 5.05 -5.55 5.87
CA ARG A 283 4.31 -6.15 4.73
C ARG A 283 3.41 -7.32 5.14
N ALA A 284 2.64 -7.15 6.22
CA ALA A 284 1.64 -8.14 6.65
C ALA A 284 0.42 -8.23 5.71
N GLY A 285 -0.04 -9.46 5.50
CA GLY A 285 -1.30 -9.79 4.82
C GLY A 285 -1.48 -11.30 4.66
N THR A 286 -2.56 -11.73 4.02
CA THR A 286 -2.89 -13.15 3.81
C THR A 286 -2.24 -13.72 2.55
N ARG A 287 -2.29 -15.06 2.39
CA ARG A 287 -1.53 -15.82 1.38
C ARG A 287 -1.69 -15.34 -0.06
N PHE A 288 -2.87 -14.84 -0.46
CA PHE A 288 -3.10 -14.36 -1.83
C PHE A 288 -3.12 -12.83 -1.95
N ASN A 289 -3.24 -12.11 -0.83
CA ASN A 289 -3.28 -10.65 -0.82
C ASN A 289 -1.90 -10.00 -0.66
N ALA A 290 -0.97 -10.63 0.09
CA ALA A 290 0.39 -10.13 0.30
C ALA A 290 1.46 -11.11 -0.18
N ARG A 291 2.12 -10.76 -1.29
CA ARG A 291 3.23 -11.48 -1.91
C ARG A 291 4.38 -10.57 -2.27
N GLY A 292 5.55 -11.16 -2.52
CA GLY A 292 6.73 -10.45 -2.99
C GLY A 292 7.23 -9.36 -2.04
N ILE A 293 7.85 -8.34 -2.64
CA ILE A 293 8.42 -7.15 -2.01
C ILE A 293 7.51 -5.91 -2.17
N ASP A 294 7.76 -4.84 -1.41
CA ASP A 294 7.30 -3.47 -1.71
C ASP A 294 8.45 -2.50 -2.01
N ASP A 295 8.09 -1.29 -2.45
CA ASP A 295 9.01 -0.20 -2.79
C ASP A 295 9.90 0.27 -1.63
N ASP A 296 9.54 -0.07 -0.39
CA ASP A 296 10.37 0.20 0.79
C ASP A 296 11.23 -1.00 1.22
N GLY A 297 11.32 -2.05 0.41
CA GLY A 297 12.20 -3.20 0.65
C GLY A 297 11.65 -4.17 1.69
N ASN A 298 10.37 -4.13 2.04
CA ASN A 298 9.77 -5.08 2.96
C ASN A 298 9.22 -6.28 2.18
N VAL A 299 9.43 -7.51 2.67
CA VAL A 299 8.90 -8.72 2.04
C VAL A 299 7.71 -9.29 2.80
N ALA A 300 6.72 -9.78 2.06
CA ALA A 300 5.53 -10.34 2.66
C ALA A 300 5.87 -11.60 3.48
N ASN A 301 5.23 -11.75 4.64
CA ASN A 301 5.43 -12.88 5.57
C ASN A 301 6.87 -12.99 6.11
N PHE A 302 7.57 -11.86 6.28
CA PHE A 302 8.87 -11.83 6.95
C PHE A 302 8.75 -12.27 8.41
N VAL A 303 9.51 -13.29 8.81
CA VAL A 303 9.55 -13.83 10.17
C VAL A 303 10.99 -13.96 10.61
N GLU A 304 11.32 -13.33 11.72
CA GLU A 304 12.51 -13.66 12.52
C GLU A 304 12.17 -14.83 13.45
N THR A 305 13.12 -15.75 13.64
CA THR A 305 13.01 -16.85 14.61
C THR A 305 14.31 -17.00 15.40
N GLU A 306 14.21 -16.86 16.72
CA GLU A 306 15.31 -16.88 17.68
C GLU A 306 15.21 -18.13 18.57
N THR A 307 16.27 -18.96 18.56
CA THR A 307 16.43 -20.12 19.46
C THR A 307 17.35 -19.75 20.61
N ILE A 308 16.86 -19.81 21.85
CA ILE A 308 17.58 -19.41 23.06
C ILE A 308 17.75 -20.62 23.98
N PHE A 309 18.92 -20.78 24.59
CA PHE A 309 19.16 -21.79 25.61
C PHE A 309 19.88 -21.18 26.83
N TYR A 310 19.20 -21.19 27.98
CA TYR A 310 19.73 -20.70 29.25
C TYR A 310 20.01 -21.86 30.20
N ALA A 311 21.23 -21.90 30.75
CA ALA A 311 21.66 -22.89 31.74
C ALA A 311 22.26 -22.19 32.98
N PRO A 312 21.77 -22.49 34.19
CA PRO A 312 22.38 -22.00 35.43
C PRO A 312 23.87 -22.38 35.53
N PRO A 313 24.72 -21.56 36.20
CA PRO A 313 24.36 -20.36 36.95
C PRO A 313 23.99 -19.14 36.08
N GLY A 314 24.43 -19.07 34.83
CA GLY A 314 24.22 -17.89 33.99
C GLY A 314 24.76 -17.96 32.57
N VAL A 315 24.77 -19.14 31.94
CA VAL A 315 25.20 -19.33 30.54
C VAL A 315 23.97 -19.17 29.63
N CYS A 316 24.02 -18.27 28.65
CA CYS A 316 22.92 -18.00 27.74
C CYS A 316 23.39 -17.99 26.27
N PHE A 317 22.93 -18.96 25.49
CA PHE A 317 23.08 -19.05 24.04
C PHE A 317 21.86 -18.42 23.35
N SER A 318 22.07 -17.71 22.24
CA SER A 318 21.01 -17.38 21.28
C SER A 318 21.48 -17.53 19.84
N TYR A 319 20.58 -17.99 18.97
CA TYR A 319 20.79 -18.05 17.52
C TYR A 319 19.54 -17.61 16.76
N THR A 320 19.70 -16.61 15.90
CA THR A 320 18.61 -16.02 15.10
C THR A 320 18.70 -16.44 13.64
N GLN A 321 17.55 -16.65 13.01
CA GLN A 321 17.43 -16.92 11.58
C GLN A 321 16.14 -16.30 11.02
N VAL A 322 16.12 -15.98 9.73
CA VAL A 322 15.00 -15.28 9.10
C VAL A 322 14.37 -16.08 7.96
N ARG A 323 13.14 -15.72 7.62
CA ARG A 323 12.47 -16.20 6.41
C ARG A 323 11.51 -15.15 5.87
N GLY A 324 11.11 -15.29 4.62
CA GLY A 324 10.05 -14.47 4.02
C GLY A 324 9.77 -14.84 2.57
N SER A 325 8.91 -14.05 1.93
CA SER A 325 8.68 -14.17 0.48
C SER A 325 9.96 -13.92 -0.33
N VAL A 326 10.00 -14.46 -1.55
CA VAL A 326 11.00 -14.12 -2.56
C VAL A 326 10.95 -12.61 -2.81
N PRO A 327 12.09 -11.88 -2.76
CA PRO A 327 12.16 -10.41 -2.78
C PRO A 327 12.01 -9.82 -4.19
N VAL A 328 10.95 -10.20 -4.89
CA VAL A 328 10.61 -9.76 -6.26
C VAL A 328 9.18 -9.23 -6.24
N PHE A 329 8.82 -8.33 -7.16
CA PHE A 329 7.42 -7.92 -7.32
C PHE A 329 6.62 -8.98 -8.08
N TRP A 330 5.83 -9.77 -7.36
CA TRP A 330 4.96 -10.80 -7.94
C TRP A 330 3.65 -10.96 -7.17
N GLU A 331 2.62 -11.38 -7.90
CA GLU A 331 1.26 -11.63 -7.42
C GLU A 331 0.83 -13.05 -7.81
N GLN A 332 -0.13 -13.63 -7.07
CA GLN A 332 -0.65 -14.98 -7.31
C GLN A 332 -2.18 -14.94 -7.29
N GLN A 333 -2.81 -15.36 -8.38
CA GLN A 333 -4.27 -15.33 -8.49
C GLN A 333 -4.91 -16.56 -7.82
N THR A 334 -6.03 -16.34 -7.12
CA THR A 334 -6.85 -17.41 -6.52
C THR A 334 -7.60 -18.17 -7.61
N GLY A 335 -7.13 -19.37 -7.95
CA GLY A 335 -7.87 -20.32 -8.77
C GLY A 335 -8.87 -21.12 -7.92
N LEU A 336 -10.13 -21.15 -8.34
CA LEU A 336 -11.18 -21.97 -7.72
C LEU A 336 -10.89 -23.48 -7.84
N LEU A 337 -10.18 -23.89 -8.90
CA LEU A 337 -9.73 -25.26 -9.09
C LEU A 337 -8.24 -25.43 -8.71
N PRO A 338 -7.86 -26.53 -8.05
CA PRO A 338 -6.46 -26.87 -7.80
C PRO A 338 -5.61 -26.84 -9.09
N GLY A 339 -4.39 -26.31 -8.99
CA GLY A 339 -3.47 -26.16 -10.11
C GLY A 339 -3.64 -24.89 -10.95
N GLN A 340 -4.75 -24.16 -10.86
CA GLN A 340 -4.96 -22.90 -11.61
C GLN A 340 -4.29 -21.65 -11.00
N GLN A 341 -3.47 -21.81 -9.96
CA GLN A 341 -2.81 -20.70 -9.25
C GLN A 341 -1.62 -20.13 -10.04
N LYS A 342 -1.91 -19.27 -11.01
CA LYS A 342 -0.89 -18.60 -11.84
C LYS A 342 -0.13 -17.53 -11.02
N ILE A 343 1.20 -17.58 -11.11
CA ILE A 343 2.11 -16.53 -10.63
C ILE A 343 2.29 -15.52 -11.77
N THR A 344 2.27 -14.23 -11.44
CA THR A 344 2.57 -13.14 -12.36
C THR A 344 3.60 -12.23 -11.72
N ILE A 345 4.78 -12.11 -12.34
CA ILE A 345 5.75 -11.04 -12.00
C ILE A 345 5.20 -9.73 -12.58
N THR A 346 5.17 -8.67 -11.77
CA THR A 346 4.44 -7.45 -12.10
C THR A 346 5.32 -6.29 -12.57
N ARG A 347 6.65 -6.37 -12.41
CA ARG A 347 7.62 -5.35 -12.82
C ARG A 347 8.77 -5.93 -13.64
N SER A 348 9.50 -5.09 -14.36
CA SER A 348 10.77 -5.46 -14.97
C SER A 348 11.86 -5.73 -13.90
N PRO A 349 12.97 -6.42 -14.23
CA PRO A 349 14.07 -6.62 -13.29
C PRO A 349 14.73 -5.28 -12.89
N GLU A 350 14.89 -4.35 -13.84
CA GLU A 350 15.43 -3.01 -13.59
C GLU A 350 14.53 -2.24 -12.60
N ALA A 351 13.21 -2.32 -12.77
CA ALA A 351 12.22 -1.75 -11.85
C ALA A 351 12.03 -2.53 -10.52
N THR A 352 12.78 -3.63 -10.32
CA THR A 352 12.79 -4.45 -9.09
C THR A 352 14.08 -4.27 -8.29
N GLN A 353 15.23 -4.06 -8.95
CA GLN A 353 16.54 -3.99 -8.32
C GLN A 353 16.64 -2.96 -7.15
N PRO A 354 16.11 -1.72 -7.24
CA PRO A 354 16.25 -0.74 -6.14
C PRO A 354 15.57 -1.18 -4.84
N ALA A 355 14.40 -1.84 -4.92
CA ALA A 355 13.71 -2.37 -3.76
C ALA A 355 14.41 -3.63 -3.22
N PHE A 356 14.96 -4.46 -4.12
CA PHE A 356 15.74 -5.64 -3.77
C PHE A 356 17.02 -5.28 -2.99
N ASP A 357 17.79 -4.30 -3.48
CA ASP A 357 19.04 -3.87 -2.84
C ASP A 357 18.75 -3.27 -1.48
N LYS A 358 17.77 -2.36 -1.38
CA LYS A 358 17.28 -1.80 -0.10
C LYS A 358 16.88 -2.91 0.88
N HIS A 359 16.28 -4.00 0.40
CA HIS A 359 15.91 -5.11 1.27
C HIS A 359 17.13 -5.87 1.84
N PHE A 360 18.16 -6.12 1.03
CA PHE A 360 19.38 -6.78 1.51
C PHE A 360 20.30 -5.87 2.30
N GLU A 361 20.36 -4.57 1.99
CA GLU A 361 20.99 -3.53 2.81
C GLU A 361 20.37 -3.50 4.22
N ASN A 362 19.04 -3.50 4.33
CA ASN A 362 18.36 -3.59 5.64
C ASN A 362 18.62 -4.92 6.38
N LEU A 363 18.86 -6.03 5.65
CA LEU A 363 19.25 -7.30 6.28
C LEU A 363 20.71 -7.29 6.75
N GLU A 364 21.63 -6.74 5.96
CA GLU A 364 23.06 -6.64 6.29
C GLU A 364 23.25 -5.78 7.54
N LEU A 365 22.70 -4.56 7.54
CA LEU A 365 22.70 -3.63 8.68
C LEU A 365 22.07 -4.21 9.96
N SER A 366 21.19 -5.19 9.83
CA SER A 366 20.51 -5.82 10.97
C SER A 366 21.15 -7.13 11.43
N TYR A 367 21.76 -7.91 10.53
CA TYR A 367 22.12 -9.31 10.77
C TYR A 367 23.56 -9.70 10.34
N GLY A 368 24.33 -8.81 9.72
CA GLY A 368 25.60 -9.15 9.09
C GLY A 368 25.43 -9.97 7.80
N ALA A 369 26.38 -10.84 7.50
CA ALA A 369 26.42 -11.58 6.23
C ALA A 369 25.20 -12.51 6.03
N ILE A 370 24.64 -12.59 4.82
CA ILE A 370 23.40 -13.32 4.53
C ILE A 370 23.68 -14.55 3.68
N HIS A 371 23.20 -15.72 4.11
CA HIS A 371 23.10 -16.91 3.25
C HIS A 371 21.62 -17.22 2.95
N VAL A 372 21.23 -17.00 1.70
CA VAL A 372 19.92 -17.32 1.15
C VAL A 372 19.81 -18.82 0.85
N VAL A 373 18.79 -19.47 1.41
CA VAL A 373 18.45 -20.87 1.15
C VAL A 373 17.12 -20.92 0.40
N ASN A 374 17.21 -21.07 -0.92
CA ASN A 374 16.09 -21.01 -1.86
C ASN A 374 15.50 -22.42 -2.09
N LEU A 375 14.34 -22.69 -1.48
CA LEU A 375 13.66 -24.00 -1.53
C LEU A 375 12.62 -24.12 -2.67
N LEU A 376 12.73 -23.29 -3.71
CA LEU A 376 11.87 -23.33 -4.89
C LEU A 376 12.15 -24.55 -5.78
N SER A 377 11.14 -25.03 -6.51
CA SER A 377 11.28 -26.19 -7.37
C SER A 377 11.80 -25.88 -8.77
N ASN A 378 12.72 -26.72 -9.25
CA ASN A 378 13.35 -26.67 -10.55
C ASN A 378 12.51 -27.35 -11.66
N GLU A 379 11.36 -27.94 -11.32
CA GLU A 379 10.47 -28.60 -12.29
C GLU A 379 9.26 -27.76 -12.70
N LYS A 380 8.89 -26.76 -11.89
CA LYS A 380 7.69 -25.94 -12.11
C LYS A 380 8.07 -24.59 -12.71
N GLN A 381 7.69 -24.33 -13.96
CA GLN A 381 8.03 -23.09 -14.68
C GLN A 381 7.85 -21.80 -13.86
N ASN A 382 6.77 -21.71 -13.07
CA ASN A 382 6.48 -20.55 -12.22
C ASN A 382 7.43 -20.42 -11.00
N GLU A 383 7.95 -21.52 -10.45
CA GLU A 383 8.98 -21.48 -9.39
C GLU A 383 10.38 -21.25 -10.01
N ILE A 384 10.67 -21.81 -11.19
CA ILE A 384 11.93 -21.62 -11.94
C ILE A 384 12.17 -20.14 -12.28
N GLU A 385 11.17 -19.44 -12.83
CA GLU A 385 11.28 -18.03 -13.20
C GLU A 385 11.55 -17.13 -11.97
N LEU A 386 10.90 -17.41 -10.84
CA LEU A 386 11.18 -16.70 -9.58
C LEU A 386 12.61 -16.93 -9.08
N SER A 387 13.11 -18.17 -9.13
CA SER A 387 14.52 -18.48 -8.83
C SER A 387 15.47 -17.74 -9.77
N HIS A 388 15.18 -17.71 -11.08
CA HIS A 388 16.01 -17.03 -12.05
C HIS A 388 16.11 -15.51 -11.80
N ARG A 389 14.97 -14.84 -11.52
CA ARG A 389 14.96 -13.42 -11.13
C ARG A 389 15.77 -13.21 -9.87
N TYR A 390 15.55 -14.01 -8.83
CA TYR A 390 16.22 -13.87 -7.53
C TYR A 390 17.75 -14.01 -7.68
N ARG A 391 18.23 -15.04 -8.38
CA ARG A 391 19.66 -15.23 -8.69
C ARG A 391 20.24 -14.09 -9.54
N SER A 392 19.47 -13.50 -10.44
CA SER A 392 19.91 -12.32 -11.20
C SER A 392 20.07 -11.09 -10.30
N HIS A 393 19.12 -10.85 -9.39
CA HIS A 393 19.18 -9.73 -8.45
C HIS A 393 20.31 -9.85 -7.42
N ILE A 394 20.56 -11.06 -6.88
CA ILE A 394 21.71 -11.32 -5.98
C ILE A 394 23.04 -11.02 -6.71
N ARG A 395 23.18 -11.46 -7.96
CA ARG A 395 24.39 -11.23 -8.77
C ARG A 395 24.63 -9.75 -9.09
N ASN A 396 23.55 -8.96 -9.19
CA ASN A 396 23.61 -7.54 -9.53
C ASN A 396 23.64 -6.62 -8.30
N SER A 397 23.60 -7.17 -7.08
CA SER A 397 23.50 -6.37 -5.86
C SER A 397 24.83 -5.72 -5.47
N PRO A 398 24.87 -4.45 -4.99
CA PRO A 398 26.09 -3.79 -4.56
C PRO A 398 26.87 -4.54 -3.47
N LEU A 399 26.17 -5.31 -2.63
CA LEU A 399 26.75 -6.13 -1.55
C LEU A 399 27.60 -7.33 -2.06
N ASN A 400 27.59 -7.59 -3.37
CA ASN A 400 28.38 -8.61 -4.05
C ASN A 400 29.22 -8.02 -5.22
N ASP A 401 29.66 -6.75 -5.15
CA ASP A 401 30.39 -6.09 -6.27
C ASP A 401 31.63 -6.90 -6.71
N ALA A 402 31.58 -7.36 -7.97
CA ALA A 402 32.61 -8.15 -8.62
C ALA A 402 33.97 -7.45 -8.81
N LYS A 403 34.10 -6.17 -8.41
CA LYS A 403 35.37 -5.45 -8.29
C LYS A 403 36.10 -5.69 -6.97
N SER A 404 35.41 -6.16 -5.93
CA SER A 404 36.03 -6.51 -4.65
C SER A 404 36.73 -7.88 -4.72
N SER A 405 37.53 -8.21 -3.70
CA SER A 405 38.08 -9.56 -3.57
C SER A 405 36.96 -10.58 -3.31
N ARG A 406 37.19 -11.85 -3.65
CA ARG A 406 36.27 -12.98 -3.39
C ARG A 406 35.94 -13.20 -1.90
N GLU A 407 36.52 -12.42 -1.00
CA GLU A 407 36.33 -12.50 0.45
C GLU A 407 35.24 -11.53 0.95
N HIS A 408 34.66 -10.70 0.05
CA HIS A 408 33.60 -9.72 0.34
C HIS A 408 32.21 -10.09 -0.23
N GLU A 409 31.92 -11.37 -0.51
CA GLU A 409 30.57 -11.79 -0.94
C GLU A 409 29.62 -11.85 0.27
N LEU A 410 28.92 -10.74 0.55
CA LEU A 410 28.02 -10.62 1.71
C LEU A 410 26.67 -11.33 1.52
N ILE A 411 26.28 -11.67 0.29
CA ILE A 411 25.04 -12.43 -0.02
C ILE A 411 25.37 -13.73 -0.75
N LYS A 412 25.43 -14.86 -0.02
CA LYS A 412 25.58 -16.20 -0.59
C LYS A 412 24.23 -16.83 -0.93
N LEU A 413 24.15 -17.62 -2.01
CA LEU A 413 22.93 -18.33 -2.43
C LEU A 413 23.14 -19.84 -2.53
N THR A 414 22.25 -20.62 -1.91
CA THR A 414 22.03 -22.05 -2.19
C THR A 414 20.64 -22.26 -2.77
N GLU A 415 20.55 -22.75 -4.01
CA GLU A 415 19.30 -23.25 -4.62
C GLU A 415 19.18 -24.76 -4.35
N TYR A 416 18.07 -25.20 -3.71
CA TYR A 416 17.87 -26.59 -3.29
C TYR A 416 16.43 -27.03 -3.56
N ASP A 417 16.18 -27.84 -4.60
CA ASP A 417 14.82 -28.32 -4.90
C ASP A 417 14.41 -29.42 -3.91
N PHE A 418 13.84 -28.97 -2.82
CA PHE A 418 13.27 -29.78 -1.76
C PHE A 418 12.32 -30.89 -2.29
N HIS A 419 11.60 -30.70 -3.41
CA HIS A 419 10.74 -31.76 -3.95
C HIS A 419 11.52 -32.87 -4.66
N ALA A 420 12.61 -32.54 -5.36
CA ALA A 420 13.46 -33.53 -6.00
C ALA A 420 14.18 -34.37 -4.94
N GLU A 421 14.82 -33.69 -3.99
CA GLU A 421 15.62 -34.30 -2.92
C GLU A 421 14.79 -35.18 -1.97
N THR A 422 13.53 -34.82 -1.69
CA THR A 422 12.65 -35.59 -0.79
C THR A 422 11.76 -36.63 -1.48
N ARG A 423 11.97 -36.93 -2.77
CA ARG A 423 11.29 -38.02 -3.50
C ARG A 423 11.96 -39.40 -3.36
N GLY A 424 13.21 -39.44 -2.91
CA GLY A 424 13.94 -40.71 -2.72
C GLY A 424 13.32 -41.59 -1.62
N PRO A 425 13.76 -42.85 -1.48
CA PRO A 425 13.24 -43.77 -0.46
C PRO A 425 13.49 -43.33 1.00
N GLY A 426 14.47 -42.44 1.24
CA GLY A 426 14.67 -41.76 2.54
C GLY A 426 13.71 -40.57 2.78
N GLY A 427 12.91 -40.19 1.79
CA GLY A 427 11.90 -39.14 1.90
C GLY A 427 12.42 -37.83 2.50
N TYR A 428 11.76 -37.35 3.55
CA TYR A 428 12.06 -36.08 4.20
C TYR A 428 13.32 -36.14 5.09
N GLU A 429 13.85 -37.32 5.40
CA GLU A 429 15.11 -37.47 6.14
C GLU A 429 16.30 -36.96 5.30
N MET A 430 16.21 -37.07 3.97
CA MET A 430 17.20 -36.55 3.02
C MET A 430 17.32 -35.02 3.03
N ALA A 431 16.32 -34.30 3.52
CA ALA A 431 16.42 -32.84 3.72
C ALA A 431 17.56 -32.45 4.67
N SER A 432 18.00 -33.37 5.54
CA SER A 432 19.17 -33.20 6.41
C SER A 432 20.47 -32.97 5.62
N MET A 433 20.55 -33.43 4.37
CA MET A 433 21.72 -33.24 3.49
C MET A 433 21.99 -31.76 3.16
N ILE A 434 20.98 -30.88 3.31
CA ILE A 434 21.16 -29.43 3.11
C ILE A 434 22.25 -28.85 4.03
N SER A 435 22.49 -29.47 5.19
CA SER A 435 23.57 -29.13 6.12
C SER A 435 24.93 -29.06 5.42
N GLN A 436 25.24 -30.00 4.52
CA GLN A 436 26.54 -30.08 3.83
C GLN A 436 26.82 -28.86 2.93
N TYR A 437 25.77 -28.26 2.37
CA TYR A 437 25.88 -27.07 1.51
C TYR A 437 26.02 -25.78 2.32
N ILE A 438 25.51 -25.76 3.56
CA ILE A 438 25.43 -24.55 4.39
C ILE A 438 26.38 -24.55 5.60
N GLN A 439 27.02 -25.69 5.93
CA GLN A 439 27.90 -25.87 7.10
C GLN A 439 28.95 -24.75 7.22
N GLN A 440 29.69 -24.47 6.15
CA GLN A 440 30.71 -23.42 6.12
C GLN A 440 30.17 -22.05 6.58
N SER A 441 28.92 -21.73 6.26
CA SER A 441 28.27 -20.48 6.68
C SER A 441 27.71 -20.57 8.10
N ALA A 442 27.24 -21.74 8.54
CA ALA A 442 26.83 -21.95 9.92
C ALA A 442 28.02 -21.80 10.89
N ASP A 443 29.19 -22.29 10.48
CA ASP A 443 30.45 -22.15 11.21
C ASP A 443 30.92 -20.68 11.23
N SER A 444 30.83 -19.96 10.11
CA SER A 444 31.30 -18.56 10.00
C SER A 444 30.37 -17.54 10.65
N PHE A 445 29.05 -17.78 10.70
CA PHE A 445 28.09 -16.87 11.32
C PHE A 445 28.11 -16.91 12.86
N ALA A 446 28.74 -17.92 13.44
CA ALA A 446 28.80 -18.16 14.89
C ALA A 446 27.40 -18.17 15.55
N TYR A 447 27.32 -17.77 16.81
CA TYR A 447 26.09 -17.66 17.60
C TYR A 447 26.33 -16.65 18.73
N TRP A 448 25.27 -16.04 19.25
CA TRP A 448 25.39 -15.17 20.42
C TRP A 448 25.58 -16.00 21.68
N LEU A 449 26.55 -15.61 22.51
CA LEU A 449 26.82 -16.23 23.80
C LEU A 449 27.07 -15.17 24.84
N SER A 450 26.39 -15.26 25.98
CA SER A 450 26.73 -14.54 27.20
C SER A 450 26.89 -15.49 28.38
N GLU A 451 27.81 -15.15 29.28
CA GLU A 451 28.06 -15.87 30.53
C GLU A 451 28.14 -14.88 31.70
N GLU A 452 27.45 -15.15 32.80
CA GLU A 452 27.58 -14.36 34.04
C GLU A 452 28.99 -14.47 34.63
N GLN A 453 29.62 -13.33 34.88
CA GLN A 453 30.88 -13.22 35.62
C GLN A 453 30.66 -12.55 36.97
N GLU A 454 31.44 -12.94 37.98
CA GLU A 454 31.42 -12.36 39.33
C GLU A 454 32.45 -11.22 39.43
N GLU A 455 31.96 -9.98 39.46
CA GLU A 455 32.76 -8.77 39.62
C GLU A 455 32.81 -8.34 41.09
N HIS A 456 34.00 -8.29 41.68
CA HIS A 456 34.22 -7.85 43.06
C HIS A 456 34.40 -6.32 43.12
N ILE A 457 33.32 -5.59 43.40
CA ILE A 457 33.34 -4.12 43.48
C ILE A 457 33.52 -3.68 44.93
N LYS A 458 34.59 -2.92 45.20
CA LYS A 458 34.83 -2.28 46.50
C LYS A 458 34.02 -0.99 46.63
N ALA A 459 32.89 -1.06 47.32
CA ALA A 459 32.09 0.11 47.69
C ALA A 459 32.13 0.31 49.20
N ASN A 460 32.38 1.54 49.67
CA ASN A 460 32.43 1.90 51.10
C ASN A 460 33.37 1.02 51.96
N GLY A 461 34.41 0.44 51.36
CA GLY A 461 35.36 -0.45 52.04
C GLY A 461 34.88 -1.91 52.22
N GLN A 462 33.73 -2.28 51.68
CA GLN A 462 33.23 -3.65 51.63
C GLN A 462 33.33 -4.22 50.21
N ASP A 463 33.66 -5.50 50.10
CA ASP A 463 33.66 -6.24 48.83
C ASP A 463 32.22 -6.69 48.50
N HIS A 464 31.59 -6.06 47.51
CA HIS A 464 30.33 -6.53 46.94
C HIS A 464 30.60 -7.38 45.69
N VAL A 465 30.12 -8.63 45.68
CA VAL A 465 30.12 -9.47 44.48
C VAL A 465 28.87 -9.15 43.66
N ILE A 466 29.05 -8.57 42.48
CA ILE A 466 27.98 -8.33 41.51
C ILE A 466 28.13 -9.34 40.37
N ARG A 467 27.07 -10.09 40.06
CA ARG A 467 27.03 -10.91 38.85
C ARG A 467 26.53 -10.07 37.68
N ARG A 468 27.28 -10.08 36.57
CA ARG A 468 26.93 -9.37 35.34
C ARG A 468 27.05 -10.31 34.13
N PRO A 469 26.06 -10.34 33.22
CA PRO A 469 26.17 -11.07 31.96
C PRO A 469 27.20 -10.38 31.06
N VAL A 470 28.26 -11.09 30.70
CA VAL A 470 29.28 -10.61 29.74
C VAL A 470 29.05 -11.29 28.40
N THR A 471 29.07 -10.54 27.30
CA THR A 471 29.00 -11.12 25.94
C THR A 471 30.36 -11.74 25.58
N ILE A 472 30.35 -13.01 25.20
CA ILE A 472 31.53 -13.81 24.85
C ILE A 472 31.64 -14.01 23.33
N LEU A 473 30.51 -14.12 22.63
CA LEU A 473 30.42 -14.20 21.17
C LEU A 473 29.19 -13.42 20.69
N GLN A 474 29.27 -12.87 19.49
CA GLN A 474 28.14 -12.33 18.74
C GLN A 474 27.90 -13.18 17.48
N GLN A 475 26.66 -13.13 16.98
CA GLN A 475 26.28 -13.68 15.69
C GLN A 475 26.52 -12.63 14.60
N GLU A 476 27.32 -12.98 13.59
CA GLU A 476 27.84 -12.10 12.53
C GLU A 476 27.21 -12.35 11.15
N GLY A 477 26.18 -13.20 11.09
CA GLY A 477 25.46 -13.50 9.86
C GLY A 477 24.21 -14.34 10.07
N VAL A 478 23.38 -14.46 9.04
CA VAL A 478 22.03 -15.06 9.14
C VAL A 478 21.67 -15.94 7.93
N PHE A 479 21.01 -17.06 8.23
CA PHE A 479 20.30 -17.82 7.20
C PHE A 479 18.95 -17.18 6.90
N ARG A 480 18.71 -16.89 5.61
CA ARG A 480 17.40 -16.51 5.08
C ARG A 480 16.81 -17.69 4.30
N THR A 481 15.84 -18.39 4.88
CA THR A 481 15.10 -19.43 4.14
C THR A 481 13.94 -18.82 3.35
N ASN A 482 13.68 -19.30 2.13
CA ASN A 482 12.51 -18.91 1.35
C ASN A 482 11.90 -20.09 0.59
N CYS A 483 10.60 -19.99 0.32
CA CYS A 483 9.81 -21.01 -0.35
C CYS A 483 8.59 -20.34 -1.01
N LEU A 484 8.00 -20.95 -2.04
CA LEU A 484 6.79 -20.40 -2.66
C LEU A 484 5.61 -20.39 -1.67
N ASP A 485 5.34 -21.52 -1.01
CA ASP A 485 4.00 -21.79 -0.46
C ASP A 485 3.98 -22.64 0.82
N CYS A 486 5.06 -23.37 1.10
CA CYS A 486 5.09 -24.36 2.17
C CYS A 486 5.89 -23.82 3.35
N LEU A 487 5.19 -23.27 4.34
CA LEU A 487 5.78 -23.01 5.66
C LEU A 487 6.47 -24.28 6.21
N ASP A 488 5.90 -25.44 5.90
CA ASP A 488 6.37 -26.74 6.37
C ASP A 488 7.77 -27.06 5.81
N ARG A 489 8.08 -26.63 4.57
CA ARG A 489 9.43 -26.72 3.97
C ARG A 489 10.43 -25.81 4.69
N THR A 490 10.08 -24.53 4.89
CA THR A 490 10.98 -23.58 5.58
C THR A 490 11.18 -23.95 7.03
N ASN A 491 10.14 -24.33 7.77
CA ASN A 491 10.22 -24.68 9.18
C ASN A 491 11.12 -25.91 9.42
N LEU A 492 11.10 -26.92 8.53
CA LEU A 492 12.03 -28.06 8.62
C LEU A 492 13.49 -27.62 8.43
N VAL A 493 13.78 -26.81 7.41
CA VAL A 493 15.15 -26.32 7.16
C VAL A 493 15.61 -25.39 8.28
N GLN A 494 14.73 -24.55 8.84
CA GLN A 494 15.02 -23.73 10.01
C GLN A 494 15.26 -24.59 11.27
N THR A 495 14.57 -25.74 11.41
CA THR A 495 14.85 -26.72 12.49
C THR A 495 16.25 -27.30 12.35
N ILE A 496 16.67 -27.65 11.12
CA ILE A 496 18.02 -28.17 10.83
C ILE A 496 19.09 -27.11 11.14
N VAL A 497 18.91 -25.87 10.68
CA VAL A 497 19.81 -24.74 10.97
C VAL A 497 19.93 -24.47 12.48
N SER A 498 18.79 -24.45 13.20
CA SER A 498 18.75 -24.30 14.66
C SER A 498 19.53 -25.41 15.36
N LYS A 499 19.37 -26.66 14.91
CA LYS A 499 20.14 -27.81 15.42
C LYS A 499 21.64 -27.64 15.17
N MET A 500 22.06 -27.26 13.97
CA MET A 500 23.48 -27.07 13.61
C MET A 500 24.18 -26.04 14.51
N ALA A 501 23.53 -24.88 14.75
CA ALA A 501 24.07 -23.84 15.63
C ALA A 501 24.21 -24.32 17.09
N MET A 502 23.25 -25.12 17.58
CA MET A 502 23.31 -25.70 18.93
C MET A 502 24.37 -26.82 19.03
N GLU A 503 24.55 -27.65 18.00
CA GLU A 503 25.62 -28.64 17.94
C GLU A 503 27.02 -27.98 17.92
N LEU A 504 27.18 -26.86 17.19
CA LEU A 504 28.40 -26.05 17.22
C LEU A 504 28.69 -25.49 18.62
N PHE A 505 27.68 -24.96 19.32
CA PHE A 505 27.80 -24.49 20.70
C PHE A 505 28.21 -25.61 21.68
N PHE A 506 27.56 -26.78 21.61
CA PHE A 506 27.94 -27.90 22.46
C PHE A 506 29.34 -28.42 22.13
N HIS A 507 29.73 -28.46 20.85
CA HIS A 507 31.09 -28.82 20.44
C HIS A 507 32.14 -27.84 20.99
N HIS A 508 31.91 -26.53 20.90
CA HIS A 508 32.79 -25.51 21.49
C HIS A 508 32.94 -25.66 23.02
N LYS A 509 31.86 -26.03 23.73
CA LYS A 509 31.92 -26.34 25.17
C LYS A 509 32.39 -27.78 25.49
N ARG A 510 32.70 -28.61 24.48
CA ARG A 510 33.09 -30.04 24.59
C ARG A 510 32.03 -30.93 25.26
N LEU A 511 30.77 -30.69 24.93
CA LEU A 511 29.58 -31.36 25.45
C LEU A 511 28.82 -32.10 24.34
N GLY A 512 27.94 -33.01 24.73
CA GLY A 512 26.99 -33.69 23.84
C GLY A 512 25.57 -33.60 24.38
N ALA A 513 24.59 -33.53 23.48
CA ALA A 513 23.17 -33.44 23.83
C ALA A 513 22.47 -34.81 23.81
N SER A 514 21.49 -34.99 24.70
CA SER A 514 20.74 -36.23 24.85
C SER A 514 19.62 -36.37 23.81
N GLN A 515 19.08 -37.58 23.61
CA GLN A 515 17.94 -37.79 22.73
C GLN A 515 16.66 -37.07 23.24
N ASP A 516 16.46 -37.01 24.56
CA ASP A 516 15.36 -36.23 25.18
C ASP A 516 15.53 -34.72 24.93
N PHE A 517 16.75 -34.19 24.91
CA PHE A 517 17.03 -32.80 24.54
C PHE A 517 16.57 -32.51 23.10
N TRP A 518 16.97 -33.34 22.14
CA TRP A 518 16.57 -33.17 20.75
C TRP A 518 15.08 -33.42 20.51
N ALA A 519 14.45 -34.34 21.23
CA ALA A 519 13.00 -34.53 21.17
C ALA A 519 12.22 -33.27 21.62
N ARG A 520 12.70 -32.59 22.67
CA ARG A 520 12.14 -31.30 23.12
C ARG A 520 12.30 -30.20 22.06
N HIS A 521 13.48 -30.10 21.46
CA HIS A 521 13.79 -29.15 20.38
C HIS A 521 12.87 -29.35 19.18
N SER A 522 12.76 -30.58 18.67
CA SER A 522 11.87 -30.95 17.56
C SER A 522 10.39 -30.71 17.88
N SER A 523 9.94 -30.92 19.13
CA SER A 523 8.57 -30.59 19.54
C SER A 523 8.29 -29.08 19.49
N MET A 524 9.20 -28.26 20.01
CA MET A 524 9.07 -26.80 19.97
C MET A 524 9.02 -26.28 18.52
N TRP A 525 9.87 -26.82 17.65
CA TRP A 525 9.89 -26.47 16.23
C TRP A 525 8.63 -26.92 15.48
N ALA A 526 8.01 -28.04 15.86
CA ALA A 526 6.72 -28.44 15.33
C ALA A 526 5.59 -27.48 15.76
N ASP A 527 5.56 -27.10 17.05
CA ASP A 527 4.55 -26.18 17.61
C ASP A 527 4.67 -24.77 17.02
N ASN A 528 5.91 -24.31 16.80
CA ASN A 528 6.23 -23.08 16.07
C ASN A 528 5.68 -23.11 14.64
N GLY A 529 5.89 -24.22 13.92
CA GLY A 529 5.30 -24.45 12.60
C GLY A 529 3.78 -24.40 12.63
N ASP A 530 3.14 -25.16 13.53
CA ASP A 530 1.67 -25.21 13.69
C ASP A 530 1.05 -23.86 14.07
N ALA A 531 1.74 -23.02 14.85
CA ALA A 531 1.32 -21.66 15.18
C ALA A 531 1.41 -20.71 13.98
N LEU A 532 2.56 -20.67 13.32
CA LEU A 532 2.82 -19.76 12.19
C LEU A 532 1.97 -20.14 10.96
N SER A 533 1.58 -21.41 10.82
CA SER A 533 0.68 -21.86 9.74
C SER A 533 -0.74 -21.33 9.94
N ARG A 534 -1.26 -21.32 11.18
CA ARG A 534 -2.60 -20.78 11.50
C ARG A 534 -2.70 -19.27 11.27
N ILE A 535 -1.60 -18.54 11.44
CA ILE A 535 -1.53 -17.11 11.07
C ILE A 535 -1.63 -16.96 9.55
N TYR A 536 -0.75 -17.64 8.79
CA TYR A 536 -0.56 -17.43 7.35
C TYR A 536 -1.67 -18.03 6.47
N ALA A 537 -2.08 -19.27 6.76
CA ALA A 537 -2.94 -20.10 5.92
C ALA A 537 -4.20 -20.62 6.65
N GLY A 538 -4.51 -20.05 7.82
CA GLY A 538 -5.70 -20.33 8.62
C GLY A 538 -5.73 -21.69 9.34
N THR A 539 -4.95 -22.68 8.90
CA THR A 539 -4.90 -24.04 9.44
C THR A 539 -3.51 -24.39 9.97
N GLY A 540 -3.40 -25.42 10.83
CA GLY A 540 -2.12 -25.94 11.31
C GLY A 540 -1.16 -26.37 10.19
N ALA A 541 0.12 -26.54 10.52
CA ALA A 541 1.15 -26.96 9.58
C ALA A 541 0.84 -28.35 9.03
N LEU A 542 1.14 -28.56 7.75
CA LEU A 542 1.08 -29.89 7.17
C LEU A 542 2.34 -30.64 7.63
N LYS A 543 2.19 -31.93 7.96
CA LYS A 543 3.29 -32.81 8.37
C LYS A 543 3.97 -32.45 9.70
N SER A 544 3.32 -31.73 10.62
CA SER A 544 3.89 -31.48 11.95
C SER A 544 4.16 -32.75 12.75
N SER A 545 3.49 -33.86 12.43
CA SER A 545 3.82 -35.21 12.91
C SER A 545 5.23 -35.67 12.52
N PHE A 546 5.68 -35.33 11.31
CA PHE A 546 7.04 -35.59 10.84
C PHE A 546 8.07 -34.73 11.58
N THR A 547 7.80 -33.42 11.76
CA THR A 547 8.71 -32.55 12.53
C THR A 547 8.90 -33.04 13.97
N ARG A 548 7.87 -33.60 14.61
CA ARG A 548 7.96 -34.14 15.97
C ARG A 548 8.73 -35.47 16.09
N HIS A 549 8.63 -36.38 15.11
CA HIS A 549 9.08 -37.78 15.26
C HIS A 549 9.92 -38.35 14.10
N GLY A 550 10.23 -37.55 13.07
CA GLY A 550 10.96 -38.00 11.86
C GLY A 550 10.19 -39.01 11.00
N LYS A 551 8.90 -39.27 11.26
CA LYS A 551 8.08 -40.27 10.55
C LYS A 551 6.64 -39.78 10.39
N MET A 552 6.01 -40.11 9.26
CA MET A 552 4.59 -39.83 9.06
C MET A 552 3.73 -40.96 9.64
N SER A 553 2.72 -40.62 10.42
CA SER A 553 1.72 -41.56 10.96
C SER A 553 0.41 -41.50 10.16
N LEU A 554 -0.35 -42.60 10.15
CA LEU A 554 -1.63 -42.68 9.43
C LEU A 554 -2.64 -41.61 9.89
N ALA A 555 -2.75 -41.41 11.21
CA ALA A 555 -3.57 -40.33 11.79
C ALA A 555 -3.06 -38.93 11.40
N GLY A 556 -1.74 -38.74 11.27
CA GLY A 556 -1.15 -37.50 10.79
C GLY A 556 -1.52 -37.20 9.33
N ALA A 557 -1.51 -38.22 8.47
CA ALA A 557 -1.91 -38.08 7.06
C ALA A 557 -3.39 -37.69 6.91
N LEU A 558 -4.29 -38.27 7.71
CA LEU A 558 -5.71 -37.90 7.72
C LEU A 558 -5.93 -36.47 8.24
N ALA A 559 -5.23 -36.07 9.30
CA ALA A 559 -5.27 -34.70 9.81
C ALA A 559 -4.76 -33.68 8.77
N ASP A 560 -3.69 -34.01 8.05
CA ASP A 560 -3.15 -33.16 6.98
C ASP A 560 -4.09 -33.05 5.77
N ALA A 561 -4.89 -34.09 5.47
CA ALA A 561 -5.95 -34.02 4.47
C ALA A 561 -7.06 -33.02 4.88
N ARG A 562 -7.57 -33.10 6.12
CA ARG A 562 -8.56 -32.14 6.66
C ARG A 562 -8.01 -30.71 6.66
N LYS A 563 -6.79 -30.50 7.18
CA LYS A 563 -6.09 -29.20 7.13
C LYS A 563 -5.97 -28.63 5.71
N SER A 564 -5.79 -29.48 4.70
CA SER A 564 -5.66 -29.08 3.30
C SER A 564 -7.00 -28.64 2.69
N ALA A 565 -8.09 -29.36 2.96
CA ALA A 565 -9.43 -28.99 2.54
C ALA A 565 -9.88 -27.67 3.20
N THR A 566 -9.75 -27.55 4.53
CA THR A 566 -10.07 -26.32 5.26
C THR A 566 -9.24 -25.13 4.77
N ARG A 567 -7.96 -25.35 4.45
CA ARG A 567 -7.09 -24.32 3.83
C ARG A 567 -7.59 -23.87 2.47
N MET A 568 -8.09 -24.79 1.63
CA MET A 568 -8.70 -24.43 0.33
C MET A 568 -9.96 -23.56 0.49
N TYR A 569 -10.79 -23.81 1.51
CA TYR A 569 -11.93 -22.96 1.83
C TYR A 569 -11.50 -21.56 2.29
N ILE A 570 -10.62 -21.48 3.30
CA ILE A 570 -10.15 -20.20 3.86
C ILE A 570 -9.52 -19.30 2.79
N ASN A 571 -8.64 -19.86 1.95
CA ASN A 571 -7.94 -19.13 0.88
C ASN A 571 -8.88 -18.47 -0.13
N ASN A 572 -10.03 -19.08 -0.43
CA ASN A 572 -10.95 -18.61 -1.47
C ASN A 572 -12.07 -17.72 -0.93
N PHE A 573 -12.54 -17.94 0.31
CA PHE A 573 -13.74 -17.29 0.85
C PHE A 573 -13.48 -16.39 2.07
N ALA A 574 -12.62 -16.80 3.01
CA ALA A 574 -12.40 -16.05 4.26
C ALA A 574 -11.23 -15.05 4.19
N ASP A 575 -10.27 -15.26 3.27
CA ASP A 575 -8.99 -14.54 3.24
C ASP A 575 -9.17 -13.02 3.02
N LYS A 576 -10.17 -12.58 2.25
CA LYS A 576 -10.49 -11.16 2.05
C LYS A 576 -10.96 -10.47 3.35
N GLY A 577 -11.81 -11.14 4.15
CA GLY A 577 -12.25 -10.62 5.45
C GLY A 577 -11.11 -10.58 6.46
N ARG A 578 -10.25 -11.60 6.47
CA ARG A 578 -9.01 -11.64 7.28
C ARG A 578 -8.07 -10.49 6.90
N GLN A 579 -7.88 -10.21 5.61
CA GLN A 579 -7.05 -9.09 5.13
C GLN A 579 -7.59 -7.75 5.62
N ASN A 580 -8.88 -7.46 5.41
CA ASN A 580 -9.51 -6.21 5.89
C ASN A 580 -9.33 -6.03 7.40
N THR A 581 -9.40 -7.11 8.18
CA THR A 581 -9.21 -7.09 9.65
C THR A 581 -7.76 -6.79 10.04
N ILE A 582 -6.79 -7.30 9.27
CA ILE A 582 -5.35 -7.00 9.46
C ILE A 582 -5.04 -5.55 9.07
N ASP A 583 -5.58 -5.06 7.95
CA ASP A 583 -5.39 -3.67 7.54
C ASP A 583 -6.06 -2.70 8.54
N MET A 584 -7.23 -3.03 9.10
CA MET A 584 -7.87 -2.25 10.16
C MET A 584 -7.03 -2.18 11.45
N LEU A 585 -6.46 -3.30 11.90
CA LEU A 585 -5.57 -3.34 13.06
C LEU A 585 -4.31 -2.48 12.87
N LEU A 586 -3.82 -2.38 11.63
CA LEU A 586 -2.57 -1.69 11.28
C LEU A 586 -2.78 -0.27 10.72
N GLY A 587 -3.99 0.29 10.77
CA GLY A 587 -4.29 1.67 10.34
C GLY A 587 -4.23 1.90 8.83
N ARG A 588 -4.59 0.88 8.03
CA ARG A 588 -4.31 0.84 6.58
C ARG A 588 -5.56 0.96 5.69
N LEU A 589 -6.76 0.97 6.26
CA LEU A 589 -7.97 1.15 5.45
C LEU A 589 -8.12 2.59 4.96
N MET A 590 -8.65 2.77 3.75
CA MET A 590 -8.95 4.11 3.21
C MET A 590 -9.94 4.84 4.13
N GLY A 591 -9.62 6.08 4.49
CA GLY A 591 -10.44 6.90 5.40
C GLY A 591 -10.33 6.55 6.90
N GLN A 592 -9.43 5.65 7.30
CA GLN A 592 -9.26 5.27 8.70
C GLN A 592 -8.41 6.31 9.48
N VAL A 593 -9.05 7.09 10.35
CA VAL A 593 -8.41 8.17 11.12
C VAL A 593 -7.99 7.66 12.51
N PRO A 594 -6.72 7.87 12.95
CA PRO A 594 -6.28 7.51 14.29
C PRO A 594 -7.05 8.28 15.37
N VAL A 595 -7.06 7.76 16.59
CA VAL A 595 -7.66 8.45 17.74
C VAL A 595 -6.73 9.58 18.17
N HIS A 596 -7.19 10.84 18.05
CA HIS A 596 -6.40 11.99 18.47
C HIS A 596 -6.62 12.23 19.97
N LEU A 597 -5.51 12.23 20.73
CA LEU A 597 -5.57 12.69 22.12
C LEU A 597 -5.59 14.22 22.14
N TYR A 598 -6.55 14.79 22.87
CA TYR A 598 -6.66 16.23 23.04
C TYR A 598 -5.46 16.75 23.84
N ASP A 599 -4.70 17.63 23.21
CA ASP A 599 -3.53 18.29 23.76
C ASP A 599 -3.51 19.71 23.15
N PRO A 600 -3.78 20.77 23.95
CA PRO A 600 -3.81 22.15 23.47
C PRO A 600 -2.49 22.66 22.86
N ILE A 601 -1.37 21.99 23.15
CA ILE A 601 -0.05 22.29 22.58
C ILE A 601 0.02 21.60 21.21
N ASN A 602 -0.34 20.32 21.11
CA ASN A 602 -0.32 19.58 19.85
C ASN A 602 -1.37 20.08 18.83
N ASP A 603 -2.60 20.39 19.25
CA ASP A 603 -3.64 20.90 18.35
C ASP A 603 -3.28 22.29 17.79
N PHE A 604 -2.59 23.12 18.60
CA PHE A 604 -1.96 24.36 18.12
C PHE A 604 -0.85 24.05 17.11
N VAL A 605 0.06 23.12 17.41
CA VAL A 605 1.16 22.75 16.51
C VAL A 605 0.66 22.19 15.19
N VAL A 606 -0.31 21.27 15.18
CA VAL A 606 -0.90 20.73 13.94
C VAL A 606 -1.54 21.83 13.11
N THR A 607 -2.28 22.74 13.75
CA THR A 607 -2.92 23.89 13.10
C THR A 607 -1.88 24.84 12.50
N GLU A 608 -0.80 25.15 13.23
CA GLU A 608 0.27 26.04 12.79
C GLU A 608 1.16 25.39 11.72
N MET A 609 1.41 24.07 11.81
CA MET A 609 2.09 23.28 10.79
C MET A 609 1.35 23.31 9.46
N MET A 610 0.01 23.24 9.47
CA MET A 610 -0.80 23.37 8.24
C MET A 610 -0.64 24.76 7.60
N LYS A 611 -0.63 25.85 8.39
CA LYS A 611 -0.34 27.21 7.88
C LYS A 611 1.07 27.31 7.31
N ARG A 612 2.05 26.67 7.97
CA ARG A 612 3.48 26.66 7.62
C ARG A 612 3.86 25.53 6.66
N SER A 613 2.89 24.90 6.01
CA SER A 613 3.09 23.72 5.15
C SER A 613 4.06 23.95 3.99
N GLY A 614 4.13 25.17 3.46
CA GLY A 614 5.11 25.59 2.46
C GLY A 614 6.57 25.64 2.93
N GLU A 615 6.86 25.47 4.23
CA GLU A 615 8.24 25.35 4.72
C GLU A 615 8.79 23.93 4.59
N TYR A 616 7.94 22.90 4.64
CA TYR A 616 8.34 21.48 4.56
C TYR A 616 7.78 20.75 3.33
N THR A 617 6.95 21.40 2.52
CA THR A 617 6.37 20.84 1.29
C THR A 617 6.95 21.54 0.07
N GLU A 618 7.71 20.79 -0.73
CA GLU A 618 8.16 21.21 -2.05
C GLU A 618 7.10 20.84 -3.10
N SER A 619 7.08 21.57 -4.22
CA SER A 619 6.26 21.22 -5.38
C SER A 619 7.12 21.19 -6.62
N GLU A 620 7.20 20.02 -7.25
CA GLU A 620 7.84 19.84 -8.56
C GLU A 620 6.78 19.67 -9.65
N THR A 621 7.17 19.69 -10.92
CA THR A 621 6.28 19.44 -12.05
C THR A 621 6.93 18.43 -12.98
N ILE A 622 6.29 17.29 -13.16
CA ILE A 622 6.75 16.22 -14.04
C ILE A 622 5.98 16.24 -15.36
N SER A 623 6.64 15.80 -16.43
CA SER A 623 6.01 15.56 -17.72
C SER A 623 5.51 14.12 -17.81
N ILE A 624 4.23 13.96 -18.19
CA ILE A 624 3.59 12.66 -18.39
C ILE A 624 3.10 12.60 -19.84
N LEU A 625 3.50 11.59 -20.59
CA LEU A 625 2.92 11.25 -21.89
C LEU A 625 1.98 10.04 -21.73
N VAL A 626 0.84 10.05 -22.39
CA VAL A 626 0.00 8.86 -22.55
C VAL A 626 -0.32 8.64 -24.02
N GLY A 627 -0.37 7.38 -24.44
CA GLY A 627 -0.75 6.98 -25.79
C GLY A 627 -1.79 5.88 -25.77
N THR A 628 -2.79 5.94 -26.66
CA THR A 628 -3.75 4.86 -26.86
C THR A 628 -3.83 4.41 -28.33
N PHE A 629 -3.98 3.10 -28.56
CA PHE A 629 -4.07 2.57 -29.92
C PHE A 629 -4.82 1.22 -29.98
N ASN A 630 -5.93 1.17 -30.72
CA ASN A 630 -6.53 -0.09 -31.14
C ASN A 630 -5.74 -0.72 -32.31
N LEU A 631 -5.24 -1.95 -32.12
CA LEU A 631 -4.34 -2.68 -33.01
C LEU A 631 -5.04 -3.62 -34.00
N ASN A 632 -6.37 -3.83 -33.89
CA ASN A 632 -7.13 -4.76 -34.74
C ASN A 632 -6.47 -6.15 -34.88
N GLY A 633 -5.93 -6.66 -33.78
CA GLY A 633 -5.24 -7.95 -33.67
C GLY A 633 -3.90 -8.06 -34.42
N LYS A 634 -3.37 -6.96 -34.98
CA LYS A 634 -2.19 -7.00 -35.85
C LYS A 634 -0.88 -6.92 -35.07
N THR A 635 0.16 -7.53 -35.66
CA THR A 635 1.53 -7.57 -35.12
C THR A 635 2.58 -7.09 -36.11
N HIS A 636 2.18 -6.65 -37.32
CA HIS A 636 3.13 -6.21 -38.35
C HIS A 636 3.86 -4.92 -37.96
N GLY A 637 3.19 -3.99 -37.27
CA GLY A 637 3.77 -2.74 -36.80
C GLY A 637 4.74 -2.85 -35.61
N LEU A 638 5.14 -4.05 -35.19
CA LEU A 638 6.15 -4.25 -34.14
C LEU A 638 7.56 -3.76 -34.54
N ASN A 639 7.82 -3.64 -35.85
CA ASN A 639 9.08 -3.17 -36.42
C ASN A 639 8.94 -1.80 -37.12
N ASP A 640 7.76 -1.18 -37.08
CA ASP A 640 7.51 0.14 -37.66
C ASP A 640 7.99 1.24 -36.70
N ASP A 641 8.31 2.43 -37.23
CA ASP A 641 8.74 3.55 -36.39
C ASP A 641 7.57 4.09 -35.55
N LEU A 642 7.61 3.83 -34.25
CA LEU A 642 6.64 4.32 -33.26
C LEU A 642 6.96 5.74 -32.75
N SER A 643 8.09 6.34 -33.15
CA SER A 643 8.52 7.65 -32.64
C SER A 643 7.56 8.81 -32.96
N PRO A 644 6.81 8.85 -34.09
CA PRO A 644 5.78 9.88 -34.31
C PRO A 644 4.61 9.84 -33.31
N TRP A 645 4.47 8.76 -32.54
CA TRP A 645 3.43 8.58 -31.52
C TRP A 645 3.99 8.67 -30.09
N LEU A 646 5.16 8.06 -29.84
CA LEU A 646 5.76 7.94 -28.51
C LEU A 646 6.78 9.03 -28.20
N CYS A 647 7.32 9.70 -29.22
CA CYS A 647 8.32 10.78 -29.13
C CYS A 647 7.94 11.98 -30.04
N PRO A 648 6.69 12.50 -29.98
CA PRO A 648 6.26 13.59 -30.87
C PRO A 648 6.99 14.91 -30.59
N ASP A 649 7.27 15.68 -31.64
CA ASP A 649 7.89 17.02 -31.61
C ASP A 649 6.93 18.09 -31.04
N ILE A 650 6.49 17.90 -29.81
CA ILE A 650 5.73 18.89 -29.03
C ILE A 650 6.68 20.03 -28.65
N ASN A 651 6.19 21.28 -28.67
CA ASN A 651 6.87 22.45 -28.08
C ASN A 651 6.87 22.40 -26.54
N SER A 652 7.37 21.29 -25.97
CA SER A 652 7.50 20.99 -24.56
C SER A 652 8.90 21.36 -24.06
N PRO A 653 9.06 21.86 -22.82
CA PRO A 653 10.39 22.09 -22.23
C PRO A 653 11.17 20.79 -21.95
N GLN A 654 10.56 19.61 -22.09
CA GLN A 654 11.22 18.30 -21.98
C GLN A 654 10.83 17.40 -23.17
N PRO A 655 11.81 16.87 -23.94
CA PRO A 655 11.58 15.88 -25.01
C PRO A 655 11.57 14.42 -24.50
N CYS A 656 11.75 14.21 -23.20
CA CYS A 656 11.79 12.91 -22.54
C CYS A 656 11.00 13.01 -21.22
N PRO A 657 9.70 12.65 -21.19
CA PRO A 657 8.88 12.70 -19.99
C PRO A 657 9.38 11.77 -18.88
N GLU A 658 8.99 12.02 -17.63
CA GLU A 658 9.28 11.15 -16.50
C GLU A 658 8.46 9.84 -16.56
N ILE A 659 7.23 9.91 -17.08
CA ILE A 659 6.28 8.78 -17.16
C ILE A 659 5.69 8.70 -18.58
N VAL A 660 5.62 7.47 -19.12
CA VAL A 660 4.90 7.15 -20.37
C VAL A 660 3.91 6.00 -20.11
N ALA A 661 2.61 6.25 -20.29
CA ALA A 661 1.57 5.22 -20.14
C ALA A 661 0.93 4.85 -21.48
N VAL A 662 1.08 3.60 -21.91
CA VAL A 662 0.59 3.12 -23.21
C VAL A 662 -0.56 2.12 -23.03
N GLY A 663 -1.73 2.47 -23.58
CA GLY A 663 -2.91 1.62 -23.65
C GLY A 663 -3.10 1.04 -25.05
N PHE A 664 -3.06 -0.29 -25.18
CA PHE A 664 -3.43 -0.97 -26.43
C PHE A 664 -4.80 -1.60 -26.32
N GLN A 665 -5.53 -1.63 -27.44
CA GLN A 665 -6.81 -2.33 -27.58
C GLN A 665 -6.75 -3.32 -28.75
N GLU A 666 -7.53 -4.40 -28.66
CA GLU A 666 -7.51 -5.56 -29.58
C GLU A 666 -6.10 -6.08 -29.92
N ILE A 667 -5.22 -6.20 -28.91
CA ILE A 667 -3.87 -6.77 -29.08
C ILE A 667 -3.86 -8.25 -29.55
N VAL A 668 -5.01 -8.92 -29.46
CA VAL A 668 -5.29 -10.29 -29.92
C VAL A 668 -6.57 -10.32 -30.76
N GLU A 669 -6.56 -11.08 -31.86
CA GLU A 669 -7.77 -11.34 -32.67
C GLU A 669 -8.75 -12.22 -31.89
N LEU A 670 -9.94 -11.72 -31.60
CA LEU A 670 -10.89 -12.28 -30.64
C LEU A 670 -11.30 -13.75 -30.91
N SER A 671 -10.60 -14.68 -30.25
CA SER A 671 -10.91 -16.11 -30.25
C SER A 671 -11.54 -16.56 -28.91
N PRO A 672 -12.44 -17.56 -28.89
CA PRO A 672 -13.01 -18.11 -27.65
C PRO A 672 -11.94 -18.54 -26.65
N GLN A 673 -10.85 -19.12 -27.13
CA GLN A 673 -9.70 -19.56 -26.34
C GLN A 673 -9.04 -18.40 -25.59
N GLN A 674 -8.83 -17.24 -26.23
CA GLN A 674 -8.19 -16.07 -25.60
C GLN A 674 -9.11 -15.31 -24.63
N ILE A 675 -10.43 -15.44 -24.81
CA ILE A 675 -11.44 -14.94 -23.85
C ILE A 675 -11.43 -15.79 -22.57
N MET A 676 -11.11 -17.09 -22.67
CA MET A 676 -10.95 -18.00 -21.53
C MET A 676 -9.55 -17.95 -20.89
N SER A 677 -8.49 -17.82 -21.69
CA SER A 677 -7.09 -17.76 -21.22
C SER A 677 -6.28 -16.79 -22.09
N THR A 678 -6.00 -15.61 -21.57
CA THR A 678 -5.28 -14.56 -22.28
C THR A 678 -3.76 -14.81 -22.27
N ASP A 679 -3.18 -14.91 -23.46
CA ASP A 679 -1.73 -15.05 -23.68
C ASP A 679 -1.02 -13.68 -23.56
N PRO A 680 -0.03 -13.51 -22.65
CA PRO A 680 0.72 -12.28 -22.51
C PRO A 680 1.82 -12.08 -23.57
N ALA A 681 2.18 -13.09 -24.39
CA ALA A 681 3.33 -13.00 -25.29
C ALA A 681 3.23 -11.84 -26.29
N ARG A 682 2.03 -11.58 -26.83
CA ARG A 682 1.80 -10.41 -27.71
C ARG A 682 1.99 -9.08 -26.98
N ARG A 683 1.56 -8.99 -25.73
CA ARG A 683 1.77 -7.79 -24.90
C ARG A 683 3.26 -7.56 -24.64
N GLN A 684 4.00 -8.61 -24.32
CA GLN A 684 5.44 -8.54 -24.09
C GLN A 684 6.23 -8.09 -25.34
N MET A 685 5.81 -8.49 -26.54
CA MET A 685 6.40 -7.98 -27.79
C MET A 685 6.15 -6.48 -27.98
N TRP A 686 4.92 -6.01 -27.76
CA TRP A 686 4.61 -4.57 -27.83
C TRP A 686 5.27 -3.77 -26.68
N GLU A 687 5.37 -4.33 -25.48
CA GLU A 687 6.11 -3.73 -24.36
C GLU A 687 7.60 -3.56 -24.69
N ALA A 688 8.21 -4.51 -25.40
CA ALA A 688 9.59 -4.40 -25.88
C ALA A 688 9.75 -3.34 -26.99
N ALA A 689 8.85 -3.32 -27.99
CA ALA A 689 8.87 -2.31 -29.06
C ALA A 689 8.74 -0.88 -28.51
N VAL A 690 7.86 -0.67 -27.52
CA VAL A 690 7.72 0.59 -26.79
C VAL A 690 8.97 0.93 -25.98
N LYS A 691 9.53 -0.02 -25.19
CA LYS A 691 10.78 0.22 -24.42
C LYS A 691 11.93 0.66 -25.35
N ASN A 692 12.11 -0.02 -26.48
CA ASN A 692 13.17 0.27 -27.43
C ASN A 692 13.01 1.68 -28.01
N CYS A 693 11.83 2.03 -28.55
CA CYS A 693 11.58 3.35 -29.12
C CYS A 693 11.81 4.50 -28.12
N LEU A 694 11.38 4.32 -26.87
CA LEU A 694 11.60 5.29 -25.79
C LEU A 694 13.08 5.40 -25.40
N ASN A 695 13.81 4.27 -25.33
CA ASN A 695 15.24 4.26 -25.02
C ASN A 695 16.10 4.85 -26.14
N ASP A 696 15.78 4.58 -27.41
CA ASP A 696 16.43 5.19 -28.57
C ASP A 696 16.24 6.72 -28.57
N ASN A 697 15.14 7.23 -28.00
CA ASN A 697 14.94 8.66 -27.78
C ASN A 697 15.69 9.20 -26.55
N ALA A 698 15.70 8.45 -25.44
CA ALA A 698 16.48 8.81 -24.25
C ALA A 698 17.97 8.96 -24.58
N VAL A 699 18.55 8.01 -25.32
CA VAL A 699 19.94 8.05 -25.78
C VAL A 699 20.21 9.27 -26.67
N ARG A 700 19.31 9.58 -27.63
CA ARG A 700 19.40 10.78 -28.48
C ARG A 700 19.43 12.09 -27.68
N HIS A 701 18.79 12.14 -26.51
CA HIS A 701 18.72 13.32 -25.65
C HIS A 701 19.65 13.27 -24.42
N GLY A 702 20.55 12.27 -24.32
CA GLY A 702 21.45 12.12 -23.17
C GLY A 702 20.72 11.92 -21.85
N LYS A 703 19.66 11.10 -21.86
CA LYS A 703 18.83 10.77 -20.70
C LYS A 703 18.95 9.30 -20.30
N GLU A 704 18.67 9.07 -19.02
CA GLU A 704 18.50 7.76 -18.41
C GLU A 704 17.45 6.91 -19.13
N GLU A 705 17.59 5.58 -19.06
CA GLU A 705 16.68 4.66 -19.74
C GLU A 705 15.26 4.63 -19.13
N TYR A 706 14.27 4.24 -19.94
CA TYR A 706 12.94 3.89 -19.47
C TYR A 706 12.86 2.41 -19.12
N VAL A 707 12.21 2.09 -18.00
CA VAL A 707 11.96 0.73 -17.55
C VAL A 707 10.45 0.46 -17.49
N LEU A 708 10.03 -0.79 -17.72
CA LEU A 708 8.62 -1.18 -17.57
C LEU A 708 8.29 -1.31 -16.08
N LEU A 709 7.64 -0.28 -15.53
CA LEU A 709 7.23 -0.23 -14.13
C LEU A 709 6.17 -1.28 -13.83
N ARG A 710 5.09 -1.33 -14.63
CA ARG A 710 4.02 -2.35 -14.52
C ARG A 710 3.25 -2.50 -15.83
N GLY A 711 2.86 -3.73 -16.15
CA GLY A 711 2.03 -4.06 -17.31
C GLY A 711 0.85 -4.98 -16.97
N GLY A 712 -0.36 -4.61 -17.38
CA GLY A 712 -1.61 -5.34 -17.16
C GLY A 712 -2.37 -5.64 -18.45
N GLN A 713 -3.22 -6.67 -18.46
CA GLN A 713 -4.01 -7.06 -19.64
C GLN A 713 -5.35 -7.69 -19.25
N LEU A 714 -6.39 -7.41 -20.04
CA LEU A 714 -7.72 -7.98 -19.96
C LEU A 714 -8.21 -8.31 -21.38
N VAL A 715 -8.07 -9.59 -21.78
CA VAL A 715 -8.39 -10.06 -23.14
C VAL A 715 -7.63 -9.25 -24.20
N GLY A 716 -8.33 -8.36 -24.93
CA GLY A 716 -7.75 -7.53 -25.98
C GLY A 716 -7.20 -6.17 -25.50
N ALA A 717 -7.54 -5.72 -24.29
CA ALA A 717 -7.06 -4.45 -23.74
C ALA A 717 -5.83 -4.66 -22.85
N SER A 718 -4.81 -3.79 -22.95
CA SER A 718 -3.64 -3.82 -22.07
C SER A 718 -3.09 -2.43 -21.80
N LEU A 719 -2.67 -2.18 -20.55
CA LEU A 719 -2.03 -0.94 -20.11
C LEU A 719 -0.63 -1.26 -19.60
N SER A 720 0.38 -0.56 -20.12
CA SER A 720 1.78 -0.71 -19.72
C SER A 720 2.35 0.66 -19.41
N VAL A 721 2.91 0.84 -18.22
CA VAL A 721 3.48 2.12 -17.77
C VAL A 721 5.00 2.00 -17.67
N PHE A 722 5.68 2.88 -18.38
CA PHE A 722 7.13 3.01 -18.43
C PHE A 722 7.53 4.27 -17.68
N VAL A 723 8.66 4.22 -16.97
CA VAL A 723 9.19 5.35 -16.21
C VAL A 723 10.69 5.43 -16.40
N ARG A 724 11.23 6.65 -16.36
CA ARG A 724 12.68 6.86 -16.45
C ARG A 724 13.38 6.36 -15.18
N SER A 725 14.57 5.78 -15.31
CA SER A 725 15.24 5.02 -14.23
C SER A 725 15.53 5.86 -12.97
N ASP A 726 15.87 7.13 -13.15
CA ASP A 726 16.08 8.13 -12.09
C ASP A 726 14.84 8.34 -11.21
N CYS A 727 13.64 8.27 -11.82
CA CYS A 727 12.37 8.53 -11.16
C CYS A 727 11.90 7.37 -10.26
N LEU A 728 12.46 6.16 -10.42
CA LEU A 728 12.04 4.96 -9.67
C LEU A 728 12.05 5.15 -8.14
N LYS A 729 12.99 5.95 -7.62
CA LYS A 729 13.14 6.18 -6.17
C LYS A 729 12.00 7.01 -5.57
N SER A 730 11.31 7.81 -6.41
CA SER A 730 10.17 8.64 -6.04
C SER A 730 8.84 7.89 -6.15
N ILE A 731 8.81 6.71 -6.77
CA ILE A 731 7.58 5.99 -7.11
C ILE A 731 7.34 4.85 -6.11
N LYS A 732 6.12 4.78 -5.57
CA LYS A 732 5.69 3.81 -4.56
C LYS A 732 4.29 3.27 -4.80
N ASN A 733 3.95 2.18 -4.10
CA ASN A 733 2.59 1.64 -3.97
C ASN A 733 1.93 1.39 -5.35
N VAL A 734 2.70 0.74 -6.24
CA VAL A 734 2.31 0.49 -7.64
C VAL A 734 1.41 -0.75 -7.75
N GLU A 735 0.12 -0.51 -7.93
CA GLU A 735 -0.93 -1.52 -7.96
C GLU A 735 -1.61 -1.57 -9.33
N GLY A 736 -2.20 -2.72 -9.68
CA GLY A 736 -2.94 -2.90 -10.93
C GLY A 736 -4.23 -3.66 -10.70
N SER A 737 -5.29 -3.28 -11.41
CA SER A 737 -6.62 -3.88 -11.29
C SER A 737 -7.32 -3.99 -12.65
N LEU A 738 -8.28 -4.91 -12.75
CA LEU A 738 -8.92 -5.36 -13.98
C LEU A 738 -10.44 -5.43 -13.77
N LYS A 739 -11.24 -4.89 -14.70
CA LYS A 739 -12.71 -5.00 -14.63
C LYS A 739 -13.32 -5.26 -16.00
N LYS A 740 -13.95 -6.42 -16.17
CA LYS A 740 -14.81 -6.75 -17.33
C LYS A 740 -16.13 -5.97 -17.26
N THR A 741 -16.79 -5.75 -18.40
CA THR A 741 -18.09 -5.04 -18.46
C THR A 741 -19.28 -5.90 -18.91
N GLY A 742 -19.07 -6.95 -19.72
CA GLY A 742 -20.15 -7.83 -20.19
C GLY A 742 -20.88 -8.57 -19.07
N MET A 743 -22.19 -8.83 -19.26
CA MET A 743 -23.09 -9.41 -18.24
C MET A 743 -22.95 -8.72 -16.87
N SER A 744 -23.21 -7.41 -16.81
CA SER A 744 -23.07 -6.57 -15.60
C SER A 744 -21.67 -6.66 -14.96
N GLY A 745 -20.64 -6.80 -15.79
CA GLY A 745 -19.24 -6.88 -15.40
C GLY A 745 -18.78 -8.21 -14.81
N ILE A 746 -19.42 -9.32 -15.20
CA ILE A 746 -19.07 -10.70 -14.83
C ILE A 746 -18.31 -11.41 -15.98
N ALA A 747 -18.57 -11.06 -17.24
CA ALA A 747 -18.05 -11.74 -18.42
C ALA A 747 -17.69 -10.78 -19.57
N GLY A 748 -17.47 -11.31 -20.77
CA GLY A 748 -17.20 -10.53 -21.99
C GLY A 748 -15.72 -10.25 -22.28
N ASN A 749 -15.49 -9.66 -23.45
CA ASN A 749 -14.20 -9.29 -24.03
C ASN A 749 -13.90 -7.77 -23.95
N LYS A 750 -14.81 -6.99 -23.36
CA LYS A 750 -14.71 -5.55 -23.12
C LYS A 750 -14.53 -5.27 -21.62
N GLY A 751 -13.99 -4.09 -21.29
CA GLY A 751 -13.65 -3.71 -19.93
C GLY A 751 -12.41 -2.81 -19.85
N ALA A 752 -11.82 -2.74 -18.65
CA ALA A 752 -10.67 -1.89 -18.35
C ALA A 752 -9.52 -2.59 -17.62
N VAL A 753 -8.32 -2.06 -17.84
CA VAL A 753 -7.08 -2.32 -17.09
C VAL A 753 -6.64 -0.99 -16.49
N ALA A 754 -6.45 -0.94 -15.18
CA ALA A 754 -5.94 0.25 -14.51
C ALA A 754 -4.64 -0.05 -13.75
N ILE A 755 -3.72 0.91 -13.74
CA ILE A 755 -2.47 0.90 -12.98
C ILE A 755 -2.39 2.21 -12.21
N ARG A 756 -2.16 2.12 -10.90
CA ARG A 756 -2.02 3.28 -10.01
C ARG A 756 -0.68 3.25 -9.30
N MET A 757 -0.23 4.42 -8.84
CA MET A 757 1.00 4.63 -8.09
C MET A 757 0.88 5.86 -7.20
N GLU A 758 1.78 5.99 -6.24
CA GLU A 758 2.14 7.28 -5.65
C GLU A 758 3.50 7.72 -6.22
N TYR A 759 3.60 8.99 -6.61
CA TYR A 759 4.85 9.65 -6.96
C TYR A 759 5.07 10.73 -5.88
N ASN A 760 6.13 10.57 -5.08
CA ASN A 760 6.33 11.29 -3.82
C ASN A 760 5.04 11.25 -2.95
N ASN A 761 4.39 12.39 -2.72
CA ASN A 761 3.16 12.50 -1.92
C ASN A 761 1.91 12.78 -2.79
N THR A 762 1.95 12.43 -4.08
CA THR A 762 0.83 12.62 -5.02
C THR A 762 0.44 11.30 -5.68
N SER A 763 -0.85 11.00 -5.66
CA SER A 763 -1.42 9.74 -6.12
C SER A 763 -1.94 9.84 -7.57
N LEU A 764 -1.44 8.95 -8.42
CA LEU A 764 -1.70 8.92 -9.86
C LEU A 764 -2.37 7.60 -10.25
N VAL A 765 -3.38 7.63 -11.11
CA VAL A 765 -3.96 6.42 -11.72
C VAL A 765 -4.20 6.59 -13.23
N PHE A 766 -3.77 5.58 -13.97
CA PHE A 766 -3.95 5.43 -15.39
C PHE A 766 -4.96 4.30 -15.64
N VAL A 767 -5.97 4.55 -16.47
CA VAL A 767 -7.02 3.59 -16.79
C VAL A 767 -7.10 3.44 -18.30
N THR A 768 -6.79 2.25 -18.85
CA THR A 768 -7.20 1.94 -20.23
C THR A 768 -8.49 1.18 -20.28
N ALA A 769 -9.36 1.52 -21.23
CA ALA A 769 -10.62 0.83 -21.45
C ALA A 769 -10.83 0.48 -22.93
N HIS A 770 -11.56 -0.61 -23.15
CA HIS A 770 -12.23 -0.89 -24.42
C HIS A 770 -13.71 -1.15 -24.10
N LEU A 771 -14.58 -0.21 -24.48
CA LEU A 771 -16.02 -0.24 -24.16
C LEU A 771 -16.88 -0.94 -25.24
N ALA A 772 -18.18 -1.06 -24.99
CA ALA A 772 -19.17 -1.62 -25.91
C ALA A 772 -19.17 -0.96 -27.31
N ALA A 773 -18.98 -1.79 -28.34
CA ALA A 773 -18.91 -1.37 -29.73
C ALA A 773 -20.27 -1.40 -30.43
N GLY A 774 -20.52 -0.45 -31.34
CA GLY A 774 -21.77 -0.35 -32.10
C GLY A 774 -22.33 1.07 -32.12
N PHE A 775 -23.00 1.45 -33.22
CA PHE A 775 -23.43 2.84 -33.44
C PHE A 775 -24.48 3.31 -32.43
N ALA A 776 -25.52 2.51 -32.20
CA ALA A 776 -26.63 2.83 -31.30
C ALA A 776 -26.30 2.62 -29.80
N ASN A 777 -25.21 1.92 -29.48
CA ASN A 777 -24.93 1.39 -28.14
C ASN A 777 -24.34 2.43 -27.15
N ALA A 778 -24.73 3.71 -27.25
CA ALA A 778 -24.20 4.77 -26.40
C ALA A 778 -24.56 4.55 -24.91
N GLU A 779 -25.81 4.19 -24.62
CA GLU A 779 -26.26 3.81 -23.27
C GLU A 779 -25.57 2.54 -22.72
N GLU A 780 -24.97 1.71 -23.60
CA GLU A 780 -24.17 0.57 -23.18
C GLU A 780 -22.76 1.02 -22.77
N ARG A 781 -22.17 1.99 -23.48
CA ARG A 781 -20.90 2.61 -23.09
C ARG A 781 -21.00 3.41 -21.79
N ASP A 782 -22.13 4.08 -21.54
CA ASP A 782 -22.42 4.73 -20.24
C ASP A 782 -22.47 3.69 -19.09
N ARG A 783 -23.07 2.52 -19.34
CA ARG A 783 -23.15 1.41 -18.37
C ARG A 783 -21.82 0.72 -18.16
N ASP A 784 -21.01 0.56 -19.22
CA ASP A 784 -19.63 0.08 -19.13
C ASP A 784 -18.78 1.02 -18.27
N TYR A 785 -18.80 2.34 -18.53
CA TYR A 785 -18.13 3.33 -17.69
C TYR A 785 -18.54 3.20 -16.21
N LYS A 786 -19.85 3.18 -15.93
CA LYS A 786 -20.38 3.05 -14.56
C LYS A 786 -19.93 1.74 -13.90
N THR A 787 -19.90 0.64 -14.65
CA THR A 787 -19.46 -0.69 -14.19
C THR A 787 -17.95 -0.73 -13.93
N ILE A 788 -17.14 0.05 -14.64
CA ILE A 788 -15.70 0.20 -14.39
C ILE A 788 -15.47 1.10 -13.17
N SER A 789 -16.00 2.33 -13.14
CA SER A 789 -15.75 3.30 -12.05
C SER A 789 -16.23 2.76 -10.68
N HIS A 790 -17.39 2.09 -10.61
CA HIS A 790 -17.89 1.49 -9.37
C HIS A 790 -17.30 0.10 -9.09
N GLY A 791 -16.95 -0.67 -10.12
CA GLY A 791 -16.57 -2.08 -9.99
C GLY A 791 -15.07 -2.39 -10.00
N LEU A 792 -14.22 -1.46 -10.44
CA LEU A 792 -12.76 -1.59 -10.40
C LEU A 792 -12.26 -1.08 -9.03
N ARG A 793 -11.56 -1.94 -8.29
CA ARG A 793 -10.98 -1.63 -6.98
C ARG A 793 -9.55 -2.15 -6.89
N PHE A 794 -8.70 -1.41 -6.20
CA PHE A 794 -7.31 -1.73 -5.88
C PHE A 794 -7.23 -2.37 -4.47
N GLN A 795 -6.04 -2.51 -3.88
CA GLN A 795 -5.89 -3.01 -2.51
C GLN A 795 -6.58 -2.09 -1.50
N ARG A 796 -6.92 -2.62 -0.32
CA ARG A 796 -7.66 -1.93 0.76
C ARG A 796 -8.97 -1.27 0.28
N ASN A 797 -9.57 -1.79 -0.79
CA ASN A 797 -10.80 -1.32 -1.43
C ASN A 797 -10.74 0.11 -2.02
N ARG A 798 -9.53 0.65 -2.30
CA ARG A 798 -9.35 1.94 -2.97
C ARG A 798 -9.98 1.93 -4.38
N SER A 799 -10.69 2.99 -4.74
CA SER A 799 -11.34 3.19 -6.04
C SER A 799 -10.45 3.94 -7.05
N ILE A 800 -10.98 4.24 -8.24
CA ILE A 800 -10.32 5.12 -9.21
C ILE A 800 -10.33 6.57 -8.71
N GLU A 801 -11.44 7.01 -8.10
CA GLU A 801 -11.70 8.41 -7.74
C GLU A 801 -10.92 8.86 -6.49
N ASP A 802 -10.31 7.94 -5.73
CA ASP A 802 -9.47 8.21 -4.56
C ASP A 802 -8.02 8.61 -4.92
N HIS A 803 -7.83 9.31 -6.04
CA HIS A 803 -6.51 9.73 -6.54
C HIS A 803 -6.51 11.21 -6.93
N ASP A 804 -5.41 11.90 -6.64
CA ASP A 804 -5.20 13.33 -6.97
C ASP A 804 -5.26 13.57 -8.50
N THR A 805 -4.77 12.60 -9.27
CA THR A 805 -4.74 12.63 -10.73
C THR A 805 -5.28 11.33 -11.31
N VAL A 806 -6.31 11.44 -12.15
CA VAL A 806 -6.87 10.31 -12.92
C VAL A 806 -6.75 10.60 -14.42
N ILE A 807 -6.15 9.69 -15.17
CA ILE A 807 -6.11 9.73 -16.64
C ILE A 807 -6.76 8.46 -17.19
N TRP A 808 -7.83 8.62 -17.96
CA TRP A 808 -8.41 7.55 -18.77
C TRP A 808 -7.95 7.68 -20.22
N LEU A 809 -7.68 6.56 -20.88
CA LEU A 809 -7.27 6.50 -22.28
C LEU A 809 -7.84 5.23 -22.94
N GLY A 810 -8.28 5.25 -24.19
CA GLY A 810 -8.75 4.00 -24.80
C GLY A 810 -9.61 4.13 -26.03
N ASP A 811 -9.98 2.96 -26.56
CA ASP A 811 -11.09 2.83 -27.49
C ASP A 811 -12.40 2.84 -26.70
N PHE A 812 -12.95 4.04 -26.51
CA PHE A 812 -14.24 4.22 -25.84
C PHE A 812 -15.42 3.97 -26.79
N ASN A 813 -15.17 3.73 -28.08
CA ASN A 813 -16.14 3.30 -29.08
C ASN A 813 -17.36 4.22 -29.33
N TYR A 814 -17.41 5.41 -28.74
CA TYR A 814 -18.41 6.45 -29.02
C TYR A 814 -18.29 6.95 -30.48
N ARG A 815 -19.42 7.36 -31.06
CA ARG A 815 -19.54 7.66 -32.51
C ARG A 815 -20.04 9.07 -32.75
N ILE A 816 -19.92 9.53 -34.00
CA ILE A 816 -20.49 10.78 -34.47
C ILE A 816 -21.94 10.51 -34.93
N GLY A 817 -22.92 11.20 -34.35
CA GLY A 817 -24.37 11.01 -34.55
C GLY A 817 -24.93 11.50 -35.88
N LEU A 818 -24.18 11.38 -36.97
CA LEU A 818 -24.52 11.85 -38.32
C LEU A 818 -24.51 10.70 -39.34
N SER A 819 -25.10 10.91 -40.52
CA SER A 819 -25.06 9.92 -41.61
C SER A 819 -23.68 9.82 -42.26
N HIS A 820 -23.36 8.65 -42.83
CA HIS A 820 -22.08 8.37 -43.50
C HIS A 820 -21.70 9.47 -44.50
N GLU A 821 -22.60 9.83 -45.42
CA GLU A 821 -22.37 10.87 -46.44
C GLU A 821 -22.03 12.24 -45.83
N LYS A 822 -22.73 12.63 -44.75
CA LYS A 822 -22.49 13.91 -44.08
C LYS A 822 -21.14 13.90 -43.36
N VAL A 823 -20.80 12.82 -42.65
CA VAL A 823 -19.49 12.68 -41.99
C VAL A 823 -18.36 12.70 -43.01
N MET A 824 -18.43 11.90 -44.08
CA MET A 824 -17.42 11.88 -45.13
C MET A 824 -17.23 13.26 -45.79
N LYS A 825 -18.31 14.00 -46.03
CA LYS A 825 -18.23 15.37 -46.57
C LYS A 825 -17.59 16.34 -45.58
N LEU A 826 -17.94 16.30 -44.30
CA LEU A 826 -17.34 17.16 -43.27
C LEU A 826 -15.85 16.82 -43.07
N CYS A 827 -15.48 15.54 -43.04
CA CYS A 827 -14.09 15.09 -43.02
C CYS A 827 -13.29 15.60 -44.23
N HIS A 828 -13.87 15.57 -45.44
CA HIS A 828 -13.20 16.08 -46.65
C HIS A 828 -12.99 17.61 -46.63
N VAL A 829 -13.86 18.36 -45.93
CA VAL A 829 -13.76 19.81 -45.76
C VAL A 829 -12.89 20.21 -44.56
N GLY A 830 -12.65 19.29 -43.61
CA GLY A 830 -11.94 19.57 -42.35
C GLY A 830 -12.79 20.24 -41.28
N ASP A 831 -14.12 20.15 -41.38
CA ASP A 831 -15.05 20.73 -40.40
C ASP A 831 -15.18 19.81 -39.17
N LEU A 832 -14.17 19.89 -38.29
CA LEU A 832 -14.12 19.15 -37.04
C LEU A 832 -15.14 19.68 -36.00
N GLU A 833 -15.62 20.92 -36.14
CA GLU A 833 -16.52 21.58 -35.17
C GLU A 833 -17.93 21.00 -35.29
N THR A 834 -18.51 20.99 -36.50
CA THR A 834 -19.80 20.31 -36.76
C THR A 834 -19.75 18.82 -36.45
N LEU A 835 -18.59 18.16 -36.61
CA LEU A 835 -18.40 16.76 -36.24
C LEU A 835 -18.40 16.55 -34.72
N TYR A 836 -17.74 17.43 -33.95
CA TYR A 836 -17.62 17.33 -32.49
C TYR A 836 -18.92 17.72 -31.76
N ASP A 837 -19.70 18.66 -32.30
CA ASP A 837 -21.06 18.97 -31.82
C ASP A 837 -22.02 17.77 -31.90
N ASN A 838 -21.68 16.77 -32.71
CA ASN A 838 -22.44 15.54 -32.88
C ASN A 838 -21.71 14.30 -32.33
N ASP A 839 -20.61 14.48 -31.59
CA ASP A 839 -19.90 13.37 -30.94
C ASP A 839 -20.65 12.86 -29.69
N GLN A 840 -20.91 11.56 -29.64
CA GLN A 840 -21.66 10.95 -28.54
C GLN A 840 -20.96 11.07 -27.17
N LEU A 841 -19.62 11.02 -27.10
CA LEU A 841 -18.92 11.14 -25.81
C LEU A 841 -19.06 12.58 -25.28
N ASN A 842 -18.81 13.57 -26.12
CA ASN A 842 -19.00 14.99 -25.80
C ASN A 842 -20.42 15.25 -25.26
N LEU A 843 -21.44 14.82 -26.01
CA LEU A 843 -22.85 14.99 -25.62
C LEU A 843 -23.20 14.28 -24.30
N HIS A 844 -22.73 13.04 -24.09
CA HIS A 844 -23.01 12.28 -22.88
C HIS A 844 -22.24 12.81 -21.65
N MET A 845 -21.04 13.37 -21.84
CA MET A 845 -20.27 14.03 -20.78
C MET A 845 -20.89 15.37 -20.37
N VAL A 846 -21.31 16.20 -21.34
CA VAL A 846 -22.02 17.46 -21.07
C VAL A 846 -23.36 17.22 -20.38
N ALA A 847 -24.05 16.11 -20.70
CA ALA A 847 -25.26 15.66 -20.00
C ALA A 847 -24.99 15.01 -18.63
N GLY A 848 -23.73 14.86 -18.20
CA GLY A 848 -23.36 14.23 -16.93
C GLY A 848 -23.64 12.71 -16.85
N LEU A 849 -23.97 12.07 -17.97
CA LEU A 849 -24.35 10.65 -18.03
C LEU A 849 -23.14 9.72 -17.87
N THR A 850 -21.95 10.19 -18.26
CA THR A 850 -20.68 9.45 -18.28
C THR A 850 -19.52 10.40 -17.97
N PHE A 851 -18.43 9.87 -17.41
CA PHE A 851 -17.23 10.63 -17.00
C PHE A 851 -17.50 12.01 -16.32
N PRO A 852 -18.37 12.11 -15.29
CA PRO A 852 -18.59 13.37 -14.55
C PRO A 852 -17.30 13.91 -13.91
N HIS A 853 -17.08 15.21 -14.04
CA HIS A 853 -15.88 15.95 -13.57
C HIS A 853 -14.55 15.59 -14.27
N TYR A 854 -14.58 14.81 -15.36
CA TYR A 854 -13.44 14.67 -16.26
C TYR A 854 -13.52 15.74 -17.37
N SER A 855 -12.39 16.07 -17.98
CA SER A 855 -12.32 16.95 -19.16
C SER A 855 -11.50 16.32 -20.28
N GLU A 856 -11.94 16.51 -21.52
CA GLU A 856 -11.13 16.33 -22.73
C GLU A 856 -10.51 17.67 -23.16
N ALA A 857 -9.37 17.66 -23.85
CA ALA A 857 -8.87 18.83 -24.57
C ALA A 857 -9.58 18.96 -25.93
N ARG A 858 -9.64 20.18 -26.50
CA ARG A 858 -10.22 20.40 -27.83
C ARG A 858 -9.50 19.53 -28.86
N ILE A 859 -10.27 18.71 -29.58
CA ILE A 859 -9.76 17.87 -30.67
C ILE A 859 -9.44 18.74 -31.88
N THR A 860 -8.22 18.60 -32.38
CA THR A 860 -7.70 19.27 -33.59
C THR A 860 -7.37 18.28 -34.70
N PHE A 861 -7.65 16.99 -34.49
CA PHE A 861 -7.30 15.89 -35.38
C PHE A 861 -8.54 15.19 -35.98
N MET A 862 -8.33 14.54 -37.12
CA MET A 862 -9.34 13.81 -37.88
C MET A 862 -9.92 12.62 -37.07
N PRO A 863 -11.18 12.19 -37.33
CA PRO A 863 -11.74 10.97 -36.77
C PRO A 863 -10.80 9.77 -36.96
N THR A 864 -10.43 9.13 -35.84
CA THR A 864 -9.36 8.10 -35.76
C THR A 864 -9.77 6.75 -36.33
N TYR A 865 -11.07 6.49 -36.40
CA TYR A 865 -11.72 5.29 -36.93
C TYR A 865 -12.63 5.70 -38.10
N LYS A 866 -12.88 4.90 -39.14
CA LYS A 866 -12.27 3.62 -39.50
C LYS A 866 -11.56 3.77 -40.85
N TYR A 867 -10.28 3.43 -40.91
CA TYR A 867 -9.47 3.48 -42.13
C TYR A 867 -9.43 2.13 -42.88
N ASP A 868 -9.05 2.17 -44.15
CA ASP A 868 -8.58 1.00 -44.89
C ASP A 868 -7.07 0.82 -44.67
N LEU A 869 -6.66 -0.41 -44.33
CA LEU A 869 -5.31 -0.73 -43.84
C LEU A 869 -4.21 -0.23 -44.79
N GLY A 870 -3.20 0.44 -44.23
CA GLY A 870 -2.08 1.03 -44.97
C GLY A 870 -2.40 2.38 -45.64
N THR A 871 -3.65 2.85 -45.59
CA THR A 871 -4.09 4.08 -46.29
C THR A 871 -4.69 5.10 -45.33
N ASP A 872 -4.79 6.36 -45.77
CA ASP A 872 -5.57 7.42 -45.09
C ASP A 872 -7.00 7.55 -45.65
N THR A 873 -7.49 6.52 -46.35
CA THR A 873 -8.87 6.43 -46.85
C THR A 873 -9.77 5.82 -45.78
N TYR A 874 -10.97 6.38 -45.56
CA TYR A 874 -11.98 5.80 -44.68
C TYR A 874 -12.69 4.59 -45.30
N ASP A 875 -13.15 3.67 -44.46
CA ASP A 875 -13.70 2.33 -44.75
C ASP A 875 -14.50 2.20 -46.06
N THR A 876 -13.85 1.71 -47.12
CA THR A 876 -14.50 1.42 -48.41
C THR A 876 -15.14 0.03 -48.48
N SER A 877 -15.11 -0.75 -47.40
CA SER A 877 -15.73 -2.08 -47.35
C SER A 877 -17.27 -2.01 -47.40
N GLU A 878 -17.91 -3.16 -47.68
CA GLU A 878 -19.38 -3.31 -47.67
C GLU A 878 -20.06 -2.90 -46.35
N LYS A 879 -19.29 -2.73 -45.26
CA LYS A 879 -19.78 -2.29 -43.94
C LYS A 879 -19.81 -0.77 -43.78
N ALA A 880 -19.17 -0.01 -44.69
CA ALA A 880 -19.18 1.44 -44.82
C ALA A 880 -19.22 2.20 -43.49
N ARG A 881 -18.35 1.84 -42.54
CA ARG A 881 -18.41 2.35 -41.16
C ARG A 881 -18.23 3.86 -41.17
N ILE A 882 -19.16 4.54 -40.52
CA ILE A 882 -19.14 6.00 -40.33
C ILE A 882 -17.88 6.35 -39.51
N PRO A 883 -17.06 7.31 -39.98
CA PRO A 883 -15.91 7.77 -39.21
C PRO A 883 -16.28 8.29 -37.81
N ALA A 884 -15.40 8.07 -36.84
CA ALA A 884 -15.58 8.45 -35.44
C ALA A 884 -14.24 8.60 -34.73
N TRP A 885 -14.22 9.38 -33.65
CA TRP A 885 -13.13 9.39 -32.67
C TRP A 885 -13.42 8.33 -31.59
N CYS A 886 -13.16 7.08 -31.94
CA CYS A 886 -13.26 5.96 -30.99
C CYS A 886 -12.17 6.06 -29.91
N ASP A 887 -10.98 6.50 -30.31
CA ASP A 887 -9.76 6.58 -29.50
C ASP A 887 -9.70 7.94 -28.77
N ARG A 888 -9.64 7.91 -27.44
CA ARG A 888 -9.88 9.08 -26.56
C ARG A 888 -8.92 9.12 -25.37
N VAL A 889 -8.65 10.32 -24.85
CA VAL A 889 -7.94 10.55 -23.57
C VAL A 889 -8.66 11.62 -22.74
N LEU A 890 -8.98 11.30 -21.48
CA LEU A 890 -9.68 12.18 -20.53
C LEU A 890 -8.85 12.33 -19.24
N ARG A 891 -8.86 13.51 -18.62
CA ARG A 891 -8.17 13.78 -17.34
C ARG A 891 -9.11 14.34 -16.27
N LYS A 892 -8.80 14.05 -15.01
CA LYS A 892 -9.40 14.64 -13.80
C LYS A 892 -8.30 14.89 -12.76
N GLY A 893 -8.47 15.94 -11.95
CA GLY A 893 -7.50 16.43 -10.98
C GLY A 893 -7.06 17.88 -11.27
N ASP A 894 -6.91 18.69 -10.23
CA ASP A 894 -6.56 20.12 -10.34
C ASP A 894 -5.06 20.37 -10.45
N ASN A 895 -4.24 19.36 -10.16
CA ASN A 895 -2.78 19.40 -10.26
C ASN A 895 -2.24 19.07 -11.67
N ILE A 896 -3.11 18.66 -12.61
CA ILE A 896 -2.73 18.20 -13.95
C ILE A 896 -3.22 19.14 -15.06
N ARG A 897 -2.29 19.58 -15.92
CA ARG A 897 -2.53 20.41 -17.10
C ARG A 897 -2.15 19.66 -18.37
N GLN A 898 -3.07 19.54 -19.32
CA GLN A 898 -2.77 19.00 -20.66
C GLN A 898 -2.03 20.03 -21.51
N THR A 899 -1.00 19.59 -22.24
CA THR A 899 -0.12 20.43 -23.08
C THR A 899 -0.15 20.04 -24.56
N ALA A 900 -0.51 18.79 -24.89
CA ALA A 900 -0.75 18.34 -26.26
C ALA A 900 -1.89 17.31 -26.31
N TYR A 901 -2.57 17.22 -27.46
CA TYR A 901 -3.54 16.17 -27.77
C TYR A 901 -3.66 16.01 -29.29
N ASP A 902 -3.19 14.88 -29.83
CA ASP A 902 -3.16 14.67 -31.28
C ASP A 902 -3.20 13.19 -31.67
N ALA A 903 -3.40 12.90 -32.96
CA ALA A 903 -3.31 11.57 -33.55
C ALA A 903 -2.03 11.41 -34.37
N ALA A 904 -1.33 10.29 -34.22
CA ALA A 904 -0.09 10.02 -34.92
C ALA A 904 -0.30 9.19 -36.22
N PRO A 905 0.51 9.38 -37.27
CA PRO A 905 0.21 8.90 -38.64
C PRO A 905 0.54 7.41 -38.89
N LEU A 906 0.37 6.52 -37.90
CA LEU A 906 0.63 5.08 -38.07
C LEU A 906 -0.54 4.40 -38.81
N ARG A 907 -0.25 3.68 -39.91
CA ARG A 907 -1.27 3.18 -40.86
C ARG A 907 -1.52 1.65 -40.81
N PHE A 908 -0.86 0.91 -39.92
CA PHE A 908 -0.96 -0.56 -39.86
C PHE A 908 -2.22 -1.11 -39.15
N SER A 909 -3.11 -0.23 -38.69
CA SER A 909 -4.43 -0.53 -38.13
C SER A 909 -5.51 0.25 -38.89
N ASP A 910 -6.78 -0.13 -38.73
CA ASP A 910 -7.93 0.67 -39.17
C ASP A 910 -8.30 1.79 -38.19
N HIS A 911 -7.58 1.88 -37.07
CA HIS A 911 -7.54 3.05 -36.20
C HIS A 911 -6.29 3.91 -36.47
N ARG A 912 -6.27 5.13 -35.93
CA ARG A 912 -5.06 5.94 -35.73
C ARG A 912 -4.74 6.01 -34.23
N PRO A 913 -3.47 5.85 -33.84
CA PRO A 913 -3.05 6.04 -32.45
C PRO A 913 -3.24 7.50 -32.02
N VAL A 914 -3.67 7.70 -30.77
CA VAL A 914 -3.81 9.03 -30.15
C VAL A 914 -2.78 9.17 -29.04
N TYR A 915 -2.25 10.37 -28.83
CA TYR A 915 -1.42 10.71 -27.69
C TYR A 915 -1.86 12.00 -27.02
N ALA A 916 -1.58 12.11 -25.71
CA ALA A 916 -1.74 13.34 -24.94
C ALA A 916 -0.54 13.53 -24.02
N ALA A 917 -0.02 14.75 -23.96
CA ALA A 917 1.02 15.14 -23.02
C ALA A 917 0.45 16.02 -21.92
N PHE A 918 0.98 15.88 -20.71
CA PHE A 918 0.54 16.59 -19.51
C PHE A 918 1.74 17.08 -18.70
N GLN A 919 1.56 18.20 -18.02
CA GLN A 919 2.37 18.63 -16.89
C GLN A 919 1.58 18.36 -15.61
N CYS A 920 2.15 17.58 -14.69
CA CYS A 920 1.53 17.22 -13.42
C CYS A 920 2.34 17.81 -12.26
N ARG A 921 1.70 18.63 -11.42
CA ARG A 921 2.31 19.14 -10.19
C ARG A 921 2.28 18.06 -9.12
N ILE A 922 3.46 17.69 -8.65
CA ILE A 922 3.71 16.68 -7.62
C ILE A 922 4.04 17.39 -6.31
N SER A 923 3.43 16.93 -5.22
CA SER A 923 3.76 17.32 -3.86
C SER A 923 4.85 16.42 -3.29
N LYS A 924 5.85 17.02 -2.64
CA LYS A 924 6.97 16.31 -2.00
C LYS A 924 7.17 16.86 -0.59
N VAL A 925 6.85 16.06 0.42
CA VAL A 925 6.96 16.41 1.83
C VAL A 925 8.31 15.96 2.38
N ASP A 926 9.11 16.90 2.87
CA ASP A 926 10.27 16.57 3.70
C ASP A 926 9.79 16.22 5.11
N GLU A 927 9.52 14.92 5.31
CA GLU A 927 9.08 14.36 6.59
C GLU A 927 10.07 14.64 7.73
N LYS A 928 11.38 14.77 7.46
CA LYS A 928 12.37 15.10 8.50
C LYS A 928 12.27 16.57 8.92
N LYS A 929 12.14 17.48 7.97
CA LYS A 929 11.98 18.93 8.24
C LYS A 929 10.62 19.22 8.88
N LYS A 930 9.56 18.54 8.43
CA LYS A 930 8.23 18.54 9.03
C LYS A 930 8.27 18.09 10.49
N GLU A 931 8.93 16.97 10.79
CA GLU A 931 9.07 16.47 12.15
C GLU A 931 9.89 17.42 13.04
N LEU A 932 11.04 17.91 12.56
CA LEU A 932 11.84 18.90 13.29
C LEU A 932 11.07 20.19 13.59
N LEU A 933 10.30 20.70 12.62
CA LEU A 933 9.48 21.90 12.80
C LEU A 933 8.32 21.66 13.78
N SER A 934 7.68 20.49 13.72
CA SER A 934 6.65 20.04 14.67
C SER A 934 7.21 20.00 16.09
N GLN A 935 8.33 19.30 16.30
CA GLN A 935 9.00 19.19 17.59
C GLN A 935 9.50 20.55 18.13
N GLU A 936 9.92 21.46 17.25
CA GLU A 936 10.35 22.81 17.64
C GLU A 936 9.17 23.68 18.08
N MET A 937 8.09 23.78 17.28
CA MET A 937 6.90 24.52 17.68
C MET A 937 6.23 23.91 18.92
N TYR A 938 6.26 22.59 19.06
CA TYR A 938 5.79 21.89 20.26
C TYR A 938 6.62 22.28 21.50
N ARG A 939 7.96 22.32 21.38
CA ARG A 939 8.85 22.76 22.48
C ARG A 939 8.62 24.24 22.83
N GLN A 940 8.48 25.11 21.84
CA GLN A 940 8.20 26.54 22.06
C GLN A 940 6.85 26.77 22.74
N ARG A 941 5.77 26.16 22.24
CA ARG A 941 4.43 26.28 22.84
C ARG A 941 4.39 25.63 24.24
N ARG A 942 5.10 24.52 24.46
CA ARG A 942 5.25 23.92 25.80
C ARG A 942 6.03 24.80 26.77
N ALA A 943 7.05 25.55 26.33
CA ALA A 943 7.75 26.50 27.19
C ALA A 943 6.82 27.63 27.66
N VAL A 944 5.99 28.16 26.77
CA VAL A 944 5.01 29.23 27.09
C VAL A 944 3.87 28.75 28.00
N VAL A 945 3.40 27.50 27.82
CA VAL A 945 2.27 26.94 28.59
C VAL A 945 2.72 26.25 29.89
N GLY A 946 3.98 25.81 29.98
CA GLY A 946 4.53 25.07 31.13
C GLY A 946 4.64 25.92 32.39
N ASP A 947 5.09 27.17 32.28
CA ASP A 947 5.21 28.11 33.41
C ASP A 947 3.87 28.37 34.11
N THR A 948 2.76 28.35 33.37
CA THR A 948 1.40 28.57 33.91
C THR A 948 0.88 27.41 34.76
N ARG A 949 1.50 26.23 34.70
CA ARG A 949 1.14 25.06 35.53
C ARG A 949 1.95 24.96 36.84
N ALA A 950 2.97 25.80 37.04
CA ALA A 950 3.80 25.76 38.24
C ALA A 950 3.12 26.31 39.51
N THR A 951 2.06 27.10 39.37
CA THR A 951 1.21 27.55 40.49
C THR A 951 0.06 26.59 40.74
N GLY A 952 0.33 25.54 41.50
CA GLY A 952 -0.62 24.45 41.81
C GLY A 952 -1.76 24.85 42.74
N THR A 953 -2.77 25.54 42.21
CA THR A 953 -4.13 25.58 42.78
C THR A 953 -5.17 25.71 41.66
N LEU A 954 -5.83 24.61 41.30
CA LEU A 954 -7.10 24.65 40.58
C LEU A 954 -8.16 23.98 41.44
N ILE A 955 -9.16 24.79 41.82
CA ILE A 955 -10.39 24.34 42.46
C ILE A 955 -11.34 23.91 41.33
N ASP A 956 -12.15 22.90 41.61
CA ASP A 956 -13.16 22.38 40.67
C ASP A 956 -14.25 23.43 40.40
N THR A 957 -14.15 24.14 39.28
CA THR A 957 -15.11 25.14 38.78
C THR A 957 -15.08 25.21 37.25
N ASP A 958 -16.25 25.38 36.62
CA ASP A 958 -16.46 25.33 35.16
C ASP A 958 -15.76 26.48 34.38
N ASP A 959 -14.47 26.29 34.08
CA ASP A 959 -13.57 27.26 33.41
C ASP A 959 -12.86 26.71 32.14
N GLU A 960 -13.36 25.63 31.53
CA GLU A 960 -12.87 25.10 30.24
C GLU A 960 -12.97 26.11 29.05
N ASP A 961 -13.78 27.16 29.18
CA ASP A 961 -14.00 28.20 28.13
C ASP A 961 -12.84 29.21 27.95
N LEU A 962 -11.73 29.10 28.69
CA LEU A 962 -10.67 30.13 28.70
C LEU A 962 -9.66 30.07 27.52
N LEU A 963 -9.78 29.11 26.60
CA LEU A 963 -8.88 28.94 25.44
C LEU A 963 -9.55 29.25 24.09
N GLY A 964 -10.09 30.47 23.92
CA GLY A 964 -10.77 30.88 22.68
C GLY A 964 -10.75 32.39 22.33
N TYR A 965 -9.94 33.21 23.00
CA TYR A 965 -10.04 34.68 22.94
C TYR A 965 -8.78 35.40 22.43
N ASP A 966 -8.25 34.95 21.29
CA ASP A 966 -7.29 35.75 20.50
C ASP A 966 -8.00 36.85 19.70
N SER A 967 -7.29 37.93 19.38
CA SER A 967 -7.80 39.03 18.56
C SER A 967 -7.92 38.62 17.09
N ILE A 968 -9.07 38.87 16.46
CA ILE A 968 -9.37 38.53 15.06
C ILE A 968 -8.36 39.18 14.09
N GLU A 969 -7.82 40.35 14.45
CA GLU A 969 -6.74 41.03 13.73
C GLU A 969 -5.76 41.66 14.73
N PRO A 970 -4.43 41.66 14.47
CA PRO A 970 -3.45 42.25 15.39
C PRO A 970 -3.70 43.74 15.67
N GLY A 971 -3.83 44.10 16.95
CA GLY A 971 -4.11 45.47 17.39
C GLY A 971 -5.57 45.74 17.78
N LEU A 972 -6.49 44.82 17.46
CA LEU A 972 -7.84 44.82 18.04
C LEU A 972 -7.82 44.23 19.47
N PRO A 973 -8.76 44.61 20.36
CA PRO A 973 -9.07 43.80 21.53
C PRO A 973 -9.78 42.51 21.11
N PRO A 974 -9.69 41.42 21.89
CA PRO A 974 -10.46 40.21 21.64
C PRO A 974 -11.97 40.46 21.81
N ALA A 975 -12.78 39.58 21.20
CA ALA A 975 -14.23 39.70 21.21
C ALA A 975 -14.81 39.68 22.64
N SER A 976 -15.84 40.49 22.88
CA SER A 976 -16.55 40.51 24.16
C SER A 976 -17.39 39.24 24.35
N SER A 977 -17.26 38.60 25.49
CA SER A 977 -18.14 37.52 25.97
C SER A 977 -19.06 38.02 27.09
N ASP A 978 -19.98 37.19 27.57
CA ASP A 978 -20.84 37.58 28.69
C ASP A 978 -20.10 37.68 30.03
N ARG A 979 -19.00 36.93 30.20
CA ARG A 979 -18.09 37.05 31.36
C ARG A 979 -17.12 38.24 31.22
N ARG A 980 -16.68 38.63 30.02
CA ARG A 980 -15.72 39.72 29.80
C ARG A 980 -16.07 40.59 28.58
N LYS A 981 -16.46 41.85 28.83
CA LYS A 981 -16.73 42.86 27.78
C LYS A 981 -15.54 43.80 27.66
N TRP A 982 -14.92 43.96 26.48
CA TRP A 982 -13.65 44.69 26.33
C TRP A 982 -13.72 46.19 26.68
N TRP A 983 -14.94 46.75 26.73
CA TRP A 983 -15.21 48.11 27.20
C TRP A 983 -15.44 48.20 28.73
N LEU A 984 -15.24 47.12 29.49
CA LEU A 984 -15.34 47.05 30.95
C LEU A 984 -14.06 46.45 31.59
N ASP A 985 -13.34 47.24 32.39
CA ASP A 985 -12.33 46.73 33.33
C ASP A 985 -13.03 46.44 34.67
N ASN A 986 -13.05 45.17 35.11
CA ASN A 986 -13.68 44.71 36.37
C ASN A 986 -15.11 45.26 36.59
N GLY A 987 -15.93 45.28 35.54
CA GLY A 987 -17.33 45.76 35.58
C GLY A 987 -17.49 47.29 35.54
N LEU A 988 -16.41 48.06 35.55
CA LEU A 988 -16.42 49.51 35.38
C LEU A 988 -16.04 49.88 33.93
N PRO A 989 -16.59 50.97 33.34
CA PRO A 989 -16.21 51.41 32.00
C PRO A 989 -14.70 51.60 31.84
N ALA A 990 -14.12 50.90 30.87
CA ALA A 990 -12.69 50.94 30.60
C ALA A 990 -12.24 52.38 30.28
N ARG A 991 -11.33 52.92 31.10
CA ARG A 991 -10.81 54.27 30.89
C ARG A 991 -9.94 54.30 29.63
N SER A 992 -10.27 55.20 28.71
CA SER A 992 -9.37 55.53 27.59
C SER A 992 -7.99 55.91 28.14
N ARG A 993 -6.96 55.20 27.69
CA ARG A 993 -5.56 55.45 28.08
C ARG A 993 -4.84 56.41 27.13
N VAL A 994 -5.51 56.84 26.04
CA VAL A 994 -4.91 57.72 25.03
C VAL A 994 -4.83 59.14 25.60
N GLN A 995 -3.61 59.64 25.81
CA GLN A 995 -3.37 61.01 26.27
C GLN A 995 -3.20 61.96 25.07
N PRO A 996 -3.63 63.24 25.21
CA PRO A 996 -3.45 64.23 24.15
C PRO A 996 -1.96 64.57 23.95
N PRO A 997 -1.49 64.82 22.71
CA PRO A 997 -0.11 65.24 22.44
C PRO A 997 0.31 66.56 23.12
N SER A 998 -0.66 67.44 23.41
CA SER A 998 -0.49 68.64 24.24
C SER A 998 -1.83 69.08 24.84
N ASN A 999 -1.81 69.95 25.85
CA ASN A 999 -3.01 70.38 26.60
C ASN A 999 -4.08 71.13 25.78
N ASP A 1000 -3.77 71.56 24.55
CA ASP A 1000 -4.69 72.27 23.65
C ASP A 1000 -5.23 71.38 22.50
N HIS A 1001 -4.84 70.09 22.48
CA HIS A 1001 -5.36 69.10 21.54
C HIS A 1001 -6.60 68.39 22.09
N PHE A 1002 -7.66 68.33 21.30
CA PHE A 1002 -8.91 67.64 21.64
C PHE A 1002 -9.14 66.42 20.74
N PRO A 1003 -9.83 65.36 21.21
CA PRO A 1003 -10.18 64.24 20.35
C PRO A 1003 -11.02 64.71 19.16
N ASN A 1004 -10.68 64.28 17.95
CA ASN A 1004 -11.33 64.76 16.73
C ASN A 1004 -12.83 64.39 16.71
N PRO A 1005 -13.76 65.37 16.72
CA PRO A 1005 -15.20 65.08 16.76
C PRO A 1005 -15.74 64.48 15.44
N LYS A 1006 -14.92 64.42 14.38
CA LYS A 1006 -15.24 63.72 13.12
C LYS A 1006 -14.76 62.26 13.10
N ARG A 1007 -14.04 61.79 14.12
CA ARG A 1007 -13.57 60.41 14.22
C ARG A 1007 -14.76 59.42 14.21
N PRO A 1008 -14.71 58.29 13.49
CA PRO A 1008 -15.74 57.26 13.62
C PRO A 1008 -15.88 56.75 15.07
N SER A 1009 -17.12 56.45 15.48
CA SER A 1009 -17.45 56.07 16.86
C SER A 1009 -16.67 54.85 17.36
N ASN A 1010 -16.38 53.90 16.47
CA ASN A 1010 -15.48 52.79 16.74
C ASN A 1010 -14.01 53.27 16.69
N PRO A 1011 -13.22 53.19 17.79
CA PRO A 1011 -11.83 53.63 17.81
C PRO A 1011 -10.89 52.78 16.94
N PHE A 1012 -11.32 51.58 16.50
CA PHE A 1012 -10.50 50.66 15.71
C PHE A 1012 -10.81 50.69 14.20
N THR A 1013 -11.71 51.56 13.75
CA THR A 1013 -11.97 51.74 12.30
C THR A 1013 -10.87 52.61 11.69
N PRO A 1014 -10.08 52.13 10.71
CA PRO A 1014 -9.02 52.93 10.10
C PRO A 1014 -9.56 54.20 9.46
N SER A 1015 -9.01 55.34 9.87
CA SER A 1015 -9.45 56.68 9.46
C SER A 1015 -8.25 57.51 9.00
N PRO A 1016 -8.38 58.30 7.91
CA PRO A 1016 -7.36 59.29 7.54
C PRO A 1016 -7.46 60.58 8.36
N GLU A 1017 -8.54 60.77 9.12
CA GLU A 1017 -8.69 61.88 10.07
C GLU A 1017 -7.76 61.65 11.28
N PRO A 1018 -6.97 62.65 11.72
CA PRO A 1018 -6.11 62.52 12.89
C PRO A 1018 -6.95 62.34 14.17
N ASP A 1019 -6.44 61.55 15.12
CA ASP A 1019 -7.11 61.32 16.42
C ASP A 1019 -7.32 62.61 17.23
N TRP A 1020 -6.44 63.59 17.03
CA TRP A 1020 -6.34 64.82 17.80
C TRP A 1020 -6.35 66.05 16.89
N VAL A 1021 -7.06 67.10 17.32
CA VAL A 1021 -7.14 68.40 16.63
C VAL A 1021 -6.63 69.50 17.54
N ASP A 1022 -5.68 70.30 17.05
CA ASP A 1022 -5.26 71.57 17.66
C ASP A 1022 -6.42 72.57 17.60
N VAL A 1023 -7.06 72.85 18.75
CA VAL A 1023 -8.10 73.87 18.85
C VAL A 1023 -7.49 75.09 19.51
N LYS A 1024 -6.87 75.96 18.69
CA LYS A 1024 -6.26 77.23 19.11
C LYS A 1024 -7.26 78.13 19.83
N ARG A 1025 -7.28 78.02 21.16
CA ARG A 1025 -8.03 78.89 22.07
C ARG A 1025 -7.48 80.31 21.98
N MET A 1026 -8.23 81.23 21.39
CA MET A 1026 -8.12 82.62 21.79
C MET A 1026 -8.50 82.72 23.28
N GLY A 1027 -7.66 83.36 24.08
CA GLY A 1027 -7.58 83.10 25.52
C GLY A 1027 -8.78 83.59 26.35
N GLY A 1028 -9.14 82.81 27.37
CA GLY A 1028 -10.12 83.20 28.40
C GLY A 1028 -10.50 82.02 29.31
N ARG A 1029 -10.00 81.99 30.56
CA ARG A 1029 -10.55 81.16 31.64
C ARG A 1029 -11.82 81.81 32.19
N PRO A 1030 -12.80 81.01 32.64
CA PRO A 1030 -13.07 80.95 34.09
C PRO A 1030 -13.14 79.51 34.66
N GLU A 1031 -13.57 79.39 35.92
CA GLU A 1031 -13.49 78.21 36.81
C GLU A 1031 -14.69 77.22 36.74
N PRO A 1032 -14.55 75.98 37.30
CA PRO A 1032 -15.52 74.88 37.15
C PRO A 1032 -16.62 74.85 38.24
N PRO A 1033 -17.76 74.17 37.96
CA PRO A 1033 -18.23 73.13 38.90
C PRO A 1033 -18.73 71.84 38.15
N PRO A 1034 -19.71 71.01 38.61
CA PRO A 1034 -19.45 69.57 38.80
C PRO A 1034 -20.34 68.61 37.97
N ALA A 1035 -20.24 67.29 38.20
CA ALA A 1035 -20.82 66.24 37.33
C ALA A 1035 -21.58 65.11 38.06
N ARG A 1036 -22.57 64.48 37.40
CA ARG A 1036 -23.00 63.05 37.47
C ARG A 1036 -24.29 62.76 36.66
N GLY A 1037 -24.50 61.48 36.26
CA GLY A 1037 -25.79 60.96 35.75
C GLY A 1037 -25.62 59.68 34.89
N THR A 1038 -26.46 58.64 35.09
CA THR A 1038 -26.34 57.31 34.44
C THR A 1038 -27.69 56.61 34.18
N ALA A 1039 -27.65 55.43 33.51
CA ALA A 1039 -28.73 54.46 33.25
C ALA A 1039 -29.61 54.75 31.99
N ARG A 1040 -30.35 53.82 31.35
CA ARG A 1040 -30.54 52.34 31.46
C ARG A 1040 -31.30 51.84 30.19
N ALA A 1041 -31.22 50.58 29.78
CA ALA A 1041 -32.27 49.87 28.98
C ALA A 1041 -31.99 48.36 28.78
N GLN A 1042 -33.00 47.59 28.37
CA GLN A 1042 -32.94 46.18 27.94
C GLN A 1042 -33.84 45.97 26.69
N THR A 1043 -33.78 44.80 26.05
CA THR A 1043 -34.21 44.50 24.65
C THR A 1043 -35.54 43.75 24.50
N LEU A 1044 -36.10 43.67 23.28
CA LEU A 1044 -36.90 42.54 22.76
C LEU A 1044 -37.12 42.56 21.22
N ASP A 1045 -37.34 41.36 20.67
CA ASP A 1045 -37.41 40.80 19.29
C ASP A 1045 -38.61 41.20 18.37
N PHE A 1046 -38.83 40.76 17.10
CA PHE A 1046 -38.01 40.52 15.87
C PHE A 1046 -38.95 40.18 14.64
N ASN A 1047 -38.40 40.07 13.39
CA ASN A 1047 -38.88 39.36 12.15
C ASN A 1047 -39.71 40.05 11.01
N ASN A 1048 -39.19 40.00 9.74
CA ASN A 1048 -39.57 39.09 8.60
C ASN A 1048 -39.67 39.68 7.13
N ILE A 1049 -39.48 38.80 6.10
CA ILE A 1049 -39.89 38.88 4.64
C ILE A 1049 -38.89 39.48 3.56
N ASN A 1050 -39.14 39.25 2.24
CA ASN A 1050 -38.22 39.02 1.08
C ASN A 1050 -38.54 39.93 -0.21
N PRO A 1051 -38.21 39.66 -1.51
CA PRO A 1051 -36.99 39.94 -2.36
C PRO A 1051 -37.13 40.76 -3.73
N ASN A 1052 -36.00 40.96 -4.48
CA ASN A 1052 -35.76 41.19 -5.97
C ASN A 1052 -35.81 42.59 -6.75
N ASN A 1053 -34.83 42.80 -7.68
CA ASN A 1053 -34.72 43.66 -8.94
C ASN A 1053 -34.69 45.24 -8.85
N GLY A 1054 -34.40 46.08 -9.91
CA GLY A 1054 -33.69 45.94 -11.23
C GLY A 1054 -34.09 46.82 -12.49
N LEU A 1055 -33.15 47.62 -13.09
CA LEU A 1055 -32.99 48.21 -14.48
C LEU A 1055 -33.88 49.36 -15.11
N GLY A 1056 -33.28 50.40 -15.77
CA GLY A 1056 -33.87 51.15 -16.93
C GLY A 1056 -33.45 52.61 -17.40
N ASN A 1057 -32.78 52.75 -18.57
CA ASN A 1057 -32.96 53.74 -19.73
C ASN A 1057 -32.53 55.27 -19.79
N GLY A 1058 -32.03 55.72 -20.99
CA GLY A 1058 -32.05 57.10 -21.63
C GLY A 1058 -30.96 58.19 -21.30
N SER A 1059 -30.62 59.24 -22.11
CA SER A 1059 -30.66 59.55 -23.58
C SER A 1059 -30.00 60.91 -24.01
N ASN A 1060 -29.45 61.04 -25.24
CA ASN A 1060 -29.26 62.27 -26.11
C ASN A 1060 -28.15 63.37 -25.87
N ALA A 1061 -27.90 64.20 -26.91
CA ALA A 1061 -26.86 65.27 -27.06
C ALA A 1061 -27.42 66.56 -27.75
N PRO A 1062 -26.68 67.71 -27.92
CA PRO A 1062 -26.07 68.07 -29.24
C PRO A 1062 -24.79 68.99 -29.21
N LEU A 1063 -24.61 69.91 -30.19
CA LEU A 1063 -23.34 70.50 -30.74
C LEU A 1063 -23.11 72.03 -30.52
N SER A 1064 -21.92 72.55 -30.94
CA SER A 1064 -21.63 73.93 -31.47
C SER A 1064 -21.27 75.06 -30.44
N ARG A 1065 -20.45 76.13 -30.67
CA ARG A 1065 -19.34 76.49 -31.61
C ARG A 1065 -18.56 77.76 -31.13
N THR A 1066 -17.28 77.89 -31.54
CA THR A 1066 -16.47 79.13 -31.86
C THR A 1066 -16.16 80.30 -30.87
N THR A 1067 -14.85 80.40 -30.56
CA THR A 1067 -13.90 81.58 -30.64
C THR A 1067 -13.73 82.67 -29.54
N SER A 1068 -12.42 82.93 -29.24
CA SER A 1068 -11.76 84.04 -28.50
C SER A 1068 -12.00 84.20 -26.98
N SER A 1069 -10.99 84.43 -26.11
CA SER A 1069 -9.51 84.48 -26.30
C SER A 1069 -8.70 84.27 -24.99
N ALA A 1070 -7.69 83.37 -25.02
CA ALA A 1070 -6.59 83.14 -24.04
C ALA A 1070 -6.96 82.79 -22.55
N SER A 1071 -6.39 81.80 -21.83
CA SER A 1071 -5.43 80.66 -22.00
C SER A 1071 -5.50 79.82 -20.67
N ALA A 1072 -4.72 78.81 -20.20
CA ALA A 1072 -3.76 77.73 -20.57
C ALA A 1072 -3.39 77.02 -19.21
N ARG A 1073 -2.77 75.84 -18.98
CA ARG A 1073 -2.34 74.57 -19.65
C ARG A 1073 -1.81 73.63 -18.50
N THR A 1074 -1.77 72.29 -18.45
CA THR A 1074 -2.42 71.14 -19.14
C THR A 1074 -2.08 69.80 -18.42
N ASN A 1075 -2.98 68.80 -18.48
CA ASN A 1075 -2.78 67.32 -18.41
C ASN A 1075 -2.73 66.56 -17.04
N PRO A 1076 -3.31 65.31 -16.94
CA PRO A 1076 -4.31 65.03 -15.88
C PRO A 1076 -4.21 63.72 -15.02
N MET A 1077 -5.00 62.66 -15.31
CA MET A 1077 -5.72 61.82 -14.31
C MET A 1077 -6.08 60.39 -14.81
N ALA A 1078 -6.62 59.38 -14.06
CA ALA A 1078 -6.65 59.02 -12.61
C ALA A 1078 -7.50 57.71 -12.37
N ARG A 1079 -8.35 57.61 -11.31
CA ARG A 1079 -8.87 56.34 -10.68
C ARG A 1079 -10.35 56.42 -10.17
N LYS A 1080 -11.06 55.25 -10.09
CA LYS A 1080 -12.10 54.78 -9.08
C LYS A 1080 -13.64 55.15 -9.07
N LEU A 1081 -14.49 54.07 -9.03
CA LEU A 1081 -15.68 53.71 -8.14
C LEU A 1081 -17.17 54.26 -8.23
N ILE A 1082 -18.17 53.32 -8.25
CA ILE A 1082 -19.57 53.27 -7.60
C ILE A 1082 -20.77 54.10 -8.24
N VAL A 1083 -22.12 53.88 -8.16
CA VAL A 1083 -23.23 52.83 -7.93
C VAL A 1083 -24.52 53.55 -7.35
N PRO A 1084 -25.87 53.15 -7.35
CA PRO A 1084 -26.78 52.02 -7.81
C PRO A 1084 -27.95 52.51 -8.78
N PRO A 1085 -29.34 52.38 -8.67
CA PRO A 1085 -30.37 51.39 -8.17
C PRO A 1085 -31.71 51.14 -9.02
N TYR A 1086 -32.62 50.21 -8.56
CA TYR A 1086 -34.12 50.01 -8.71
C TYR A 1086 -34.91 49.79 -10.08
N THR A 1087 -36.21 49.38 -9.99
CA THR A 1087 -37.17 48.67 -10.93
C THR A 1087 -38.38 49.52 -11.46
N PRO A 1088 -39.29 49.12 -12.43
CA PRO A 1088 -40.25 47.96 -12.40
C PRO A 1088 -40.77 47.26 -13.73
N SER A 1089 -41.50 46.14 -13.51
CA SER A 1089 -42.38 45.20 -14.30
C SER A 1089 -43.54 45.70 -15.24
N PRO A 1090 -44.45 44.87 -15.88
CA PRO A 1090 -44.53 43.40 -16.27
C PRO A 1090 -45.25 43.03 -17.63
N LEU A 1091 -45.54 41.71 -17.86
CA LEU A 1091 -46.54 41.04 -18.77
C LEU A 1091 -46.23 40.98 -20.30
N ASP A 1092 -46.71 40.03 -21.14
CA ASP A 1092 -47.70 38.91 -21.01
C ASP A 1092 -47.45 37.76 -22.05
N GLY A 1093 -48.19 36.63 -21.97
CA GLY A 1093 -48.70 35.87 -23.16
C GLY A 1093 -47.88 34.78 -23.92
N ALA A 1094 -47.97 33.52 -23.46
CA ALA A 1094 -48.09 32.21 -24.19
C ALA A 1094 -47.38 31.83 -25.54
N SER A 1095 -46.85 30.58 -25.55
CA SER A 1095 -46.78 29.53 -26.63
C SER A 1095 -46.01 29.71 -27.97
N ASP A 1096 -44.91 28.93 -28.10
CA ASP A 1096 -44.55 27.88 -29.12
C ASP A 1096 -45.24 27.83 -30.52
N PRO A 1097 -44.65 27.24 -31.60
CA PRO A 1097 -43.30 26.65 -31.75
C PRO A 1097 -42.50 27.00 -33.06
N ARG A 1098 -41.22 26.58 -33.06
CA ARG A 1098 -40.34 26.01 -34.14
C ARG A 1098 -40.80 25.99 -35.64
N PRO A 1099 -39.88 25.90 -36.65
CA PRO A 1099 -38.45 26.29 -36.73
C PRO A 1099 -37.99 26.84 -38.13
N ASN A 1100 -36.65 26.88 -38.35
CA ASN A 1100 -35.92 26.65 -39.63
C ASN A 1100 -35.54 27.79 -40.63
N THR A 1101 -34.21 27.90 -40.81
CA THR A 1101 -33.43 27.92 -42.08
C THR A 1101 -33.12 29.18 -42.92
N ILE A 1102 -31.79 29.40 -43.08
CA ILE A 1102 -31.02 29.62 -44.34
C ILE A 1102 -30.77 31.06 -44.88
N ASN A 1103 -29.56 31.54 -44.55
CA ASN A 1103 -28.49 32.08 -45.41
C ASN A 1103 -28.55 33.42 -46.19
N ASN A 1104 -27.46 34.19 -45.99
CA ASN A 1104 -26.68 34.96 -46.99
C ASN A 1104 -27.26 36.31 -47.51
N LEU A 1105 -26.47 37.28 -48.02
CA LEU A 1105 -25.07 37.28 -48.52
C LEU A 1105 -24.42 38.70 -48.44
N SER A 1106 -23.13 38.81 -48.81
CA SER A 1106 -22.31 40.03 -49.09
C SER A 1106 -21.73 40.80 -47.88
N ARG A 1107 -20.39 40.95 -47.74
CA ARG A 1107 -19.41 41.83 -48.46
C ARG A 1107 -19.52 43.31 -48.02
N THR A 1108 -18.45 44.10 -47.77
CA THR A 1108 -16.97 43.92 -47.84
C THR A 1108 -16.31 44.90 -46.82
N THR A 1109 -15.01 45.23 -46.70
CA THR A 1109 -13.84 45.23 -47.62
C THR A 1109 -12.50 45.10 -46.84
N SER A 1110 -11.37 45.49 -47.45
CA SER A 1110 -9.97 45.47 -46.98
C SER A 1110 -9.50 46.86 -46.45
N SER A 1111 -8.22 47.23 -46.20
CA SER A 1111 -6.89 46.69 -46.56
C SER A 1111 -5.75 47.39 -45.78
N ALA A 1112 -4.54 46.80 -45.79
CA ALA A 1112 -3.19 47.40 -45.57
C ALA A 1112 -2.87 48.00 -44.16
N SER A 1113 -1.77 47.74 -43.44
CA SER A 1113 -0.35 47.32 -43.66
C SER A 1113 0.66 48.48 -43.87
N THR A 1114 1.74 48.58 -43.06
CA THR A 1114 3.19 48.64 -43.49
C THR A 1114 4.24 48.88 -42.36
N HIS A 1115 5.37 48.15 -42.47
CA HIS A 1115 6.81 48.45 -42.20
C HIS A 1115 7.47 49.00 -40.88
N SER A 1116 8.55 48.27 -40.49
CA SER A 1116 9.93 48.67 -40.03
C SER A 1116 10.16 49.42 -38.68
N LEU A 1117 11.00 48.98 -37.72
CA LEU A 1117 12.50 48.81 -37.69
C LEU A 1117 13.31 50.08 -38.08
N PRO A 1118 14.56 50.37 -37.57
CA PRO A 1118 15.52 49.56 -36.77
C PRO A 1118 16.18 50.36 -35.57
N PRO A 1119 17.53 50.41 -35.30
CA PRO A 1119 18.38 49.47 -34.52
C PRO A 1119 19.31 50.10 -33.41
N ARG A 1120 20.29 49.28 -32.91
CA ARG A 1120 21.60 49.58 -32.23
C ARG A 1120 21.62 49.61 -30.68
N LEU A 1121 22.73 49.32 -29.99
CA LEU A 1121 24.16 49.12 -30.37
C LEU A 1121 24.86 47.97 -29.56
N ALA A 1122 26.16 47.70 -29.78
CA ALA A 1122 26.95 46.59 -29.20
C ALA A 1122 28.47 46.94 -29.14
N LEU A 1123 29.34 46.09 -28.54
CA LEU A 1123 30.84 45.97 -28.63
C LEU A 1123 31.34 44.97 -27.55
N TYR A 1124 32.51 44.27 -27.55
CA TYR A 1124 33.69 44.03 -28.44
C TYR A 1124 33.80 42.49 -28.72
N GLN A 1125 34.33 41.90 -29.81
CA GLN A 1125 35.64 41.97 -30.48
C GLN A 1125 36.83 41.38 -29.67
N GLN A 1126 37.88 40.76 -30.25
CA GLN A 1126 38.40 40.76 -31.64
C GLN A 1126 38.41 39.34 -32.30
N ALA A 1127 39.17 39.11 -33.40
CA ALA A 1127 39.20 37.85 -34.19
C ALA A 1127 40.41 37.73 -35.17
N ARG A 1128 40.47 36.62 -35.96
CA ARG A 1128 41.19 36.40 -37.27
C ARG A 1128 42.69 35.99 -37.25
N PRO A 1129 43.31 35.49 -38.37
CA PRO A 1129 42.85 35.40 -39.78
C PRO A 1129 42.92 34.01 -40.49
N ILE A 1130 42.71 34.00 -41.82
CA ILE A 1130 42.71 32.84 -42.76
C ILE A 1130 43.50 33.21 -44.05
N PRO A 1131 44.16 32.26 -44.73
CA PRO A 1131 43.95 32.03 -46.20
C PRO A 1131 43.88 30.51 -46.55
N SER A 1132 43.01 29.95 -47.41
CA SER A 1132 42.92 30.03 -48.91
C SER A 1132 44.27 29.76 -49.61
N THR A 1133 44.48 28.88 -50.60
CA THR A 1133 43.74 28.44 -51.83
C THR A 1133 44.36 27.12 -52.37
N ASN A 1134 43.87 26.31 -53.34
CA ASN A 1134 42.64 26.07 -54.15
C ASN A 1134 42.86 24.74 -54.99
N ASN A 1135 41.94 24.39 -55.91
CA ASN A 1135 42.09 23.44 -57.06
C ASN A 1135 42.06 21.92 -56.73
N THR A 1136 41.56 20.98 -57.58
CA THR A 1136 40.99 21.04 -58.95
C THR A 1136 40.03 19.86 -59.28
N THR A 1137 39.16 20.06 -60.28
CA THR A 1137 38.51 19.13 -61.28
C THR A 1137 38.78 17.60 -61.30
N ALA A 1138 37.93 16.70 -61.83
CA ALA A 1138 36.51 16.71 -62.28
C ALA A 1138 36.07 15.31 -62.86
N THR A 1139 34.83 15.21 -63.36
CA THR A 1139 34.36 14.40 -64.54
C THR A 1139 34.30 12.84 -64.55
N THR A 1140 33.07 12.31 -64.71
CA THR A 1140 32.62 11.19 -65.62
C THR A 1140 33.20 9.75 -65.47
N THR A 1141 32.58 8.63 -65.89
CA THR A 1141 31.33 8.35 -66.66
C THR A 1141 30.73 6.96 -66.36
N THR A 1142 29.48 6.74 -66.83
CA THR A 1142 28.76 5.47 -67.07
C THR A 1142 29.59 4.36 -67.77
N SER A 1143 29.26 3.06 -67.70
CA SER A 1143 28.03 2.38 -68.21
C SER A 1143 28.08 0.86 -67.81
N SER A 1144 27.14 -0.06 -68.08
CA SER A 1144 26.34 -0.26 -69.32
C SER A 1144 25.15 -1.25 -69.22
N THR A 1145 24.15 -1.05 -70.11
CA THR A 1145 23.30 -2.05 -70.83
C THR A 1145 22.38 -3.04 -70.08
N SER A 1146 21.15 -3.35 -70.55
CA SER A 1146 20.40 -2.83 -71.72
C SER A 1146 18.90 -3.23 -71.72
N SER A 1147 18.08 -2.37 -72.35
CA SER A 1147 16.88 -2.68 -73.20
C SER A 1147 15.68 -3.50 -72.66
N SER A 1148 14.41 -3.27 -73.05
CA SER A 1148 13.65 -2.13 -73.61
C SER A 1148 12.20 -2.61 -73.93
N SER A 1149 11.17 -1.77 -73.71
CA SER A 1149 9.90 -1.62 -74.49
C SER A 1149 9.11 -2.83 -75.06
N SER A 1150 7.77 -2.89 -75.15
CA SER A 1150 6.64 -2.03 -74.69
C SER A 1150 5.28 -2.58 -75.21
N LEU A 1151 4.15 -2.01 -74.74
CA LEU A 1151 2.78 -1.94 -75.36
C LEU A 1151 1.74 -3.10 -75.18
N HIS A 1152 0.63 -2.71 -74.54
CA HIS A 1152 -0.80 -2.96 -74.84
C HIS A 1152 -1.52 -4.35 -74.81
N HIS A 1153 -2.44 -4.43 -73.81
CA HIS A 1153 -3.91 -4.63 -73.93
C HIS A 1153 -4.64 -6.02 -73.91
N GLN A 1154 -5.62 -6.05 -72.98
CA GLN A 1154 -7.03 -6.53 -73.08
C GLN A 1154 -7.43 -8.00 -72.81
N ILE A 1155 -8.32 -8.14 -71.80
CA ILE A 1155 -9.62 -8.90 -71.79
C ILE A 1155 -9.57 -10.45 -71.82
N SER A 1156 -10.39 -11.24 -71.08
CA SER A 1156 -11.26 -11.04 -69.89
C SER A 1156 -11.92 -12.40 -69.49
N ARG A 1157 -12.58 -12.45 -68.31
CA ARG A 1157 -13.73 -13.31 -67.89
C ARG A 1157 -13.54 -14.37 -66.77
N LYS A 1158 -14.67 -14.55 -66.07
CA LYS A 1158 -15.05 -15.40 -64.90
C LYS A 1158 -15.22 -16.91 -65.31
N PRO A 1159 -15.59 -17.89 -64.43
CA PRO A 1159 -16.15 -17.80 -63.06
C PRO A 1159 -15.68 -18.86 -61.99
N ALA A 1160 -16.28 -18.78 -60.79
CA ALA A 1160 -16.34 -19.84 -59.75
C ALA A 1160 -17.56 -20.80 -60.02
N PRO A 1161 -17.98 -21.80 -59.18
CA PRO A 1161 -17.98 -21.98 -57.70
C PRO A 1161 -17.25 -23.31 -57.31
N PRO A 1162 -17.55 -24.16 -56.27
CA PRO A 1162 -18.54 -24.15 -55.16
C PRO A 1162 -18.01 -24.61 -53.76
N VAL A 1163 -18.93 -25.07 -52.88
CA VAL A 1163 -18.79 -25.53 -51.47
C VAL A 1163 -19.78 -26.71 -51.28
N PRO A 1164 -19.49 -27.86 -50.59
CA PRO A 1164 -20.10 -28.10 -49.24
C PRO A 1164 -19.52 -29.23 -48.31
N THR A 1165 -20.17 -29.41 -47.14
CA THR A 1165 -20.34 -30.64 -46.29
C THR A 1165 -19.28 -31.07 -45.24
N LYS A 1166 -19.61 -32.10 -44.43
CA LYS A 1166 -19.16 -32.36 -43.02
C LYS A 1166 -18.81 -33.84 -42.73
N LYS A 1167 -18.06 -34.07 -41.63
CA LYS A 1167 -17.99 -35.31 -40.77
C LYS A 1167 -17.26 -36.54 -41.38
N PRO A 1168 -16.83 -37.57 -40.58
CA PRO A 1168 -16.51 -37.63 -39.13
C PRO A 1168 -15.27 -38.52 -38.74
N THR A 1169 -15.14 -38.86 -37.44
CA THR A 1169 -14.63 -40.13 -36.80
C THR A 1169 -13.14 -40.49 -36.60
N LEU A 1170 -12.89 -41.02 -35.38
CA LEU A 1170 -11.96 -42.07 -34.87
C LEU A 1170 -10.40 -41.95 -34.89
N SER A 1171 -9.85 -41.72 -33.67
CA SER A 1171 -8.88 -42.54 -32.89
C SER A 1171 -7.68 -43.33 -33.49
N SER A 1172 -6.52 -43.11 -32.83
CA SER A 1172 -5.52 -44.08 -32.29
C SER A 1172 -4.41 -44.77 -33.14
N ALA A 1173 -3.16 -44.39 -32.82
CA ALA A 1173 -1.90 -45.20 -32.79
C ALA A 1173 -1.27 -45.68 -34.15
N PRO A 1174 0.01 -46.15 -34.22
CA PRO A 1174 1.02 -46.37 -33.15
C PRO A 1174 2.44 -45.78 -33.42
N GLN A 1175 3.44 -46.32 -32.69
CA GLN A 1175 4.93 -46.19 -32.69
C GLN A 1175 5.63 -46.38 -34.08
N PRO A 1176 6.95 -46.04 -34.31
CA PRO A 1176 8.13 -46.44 -33.49
C PRO A 1176 9.34 -45.45 -33.40
N GLN A 1177 10.58 -45.96 -33.39
CA GLN A 1177 11.79 -45.42 -32.73
C GLN A 1177 13.02 -45.20 -33.68
N GLN A 1178 14.07 -44.53 -33.14
CA GLN A 1178 15.55 -44.73 -33.30
C GLN A 1178 16.45 -43.66 -34.00
N GLN A 1179 17.57 -43.35 -33.30
CA GLN A 1179 18.92 -42.90 -33.74
C GLN A 1179 19.05 -41.54 -34.49
N GLN A 1180 19.89 -40.56 -34.07
CA GLN A 1180 21.37 -40.46 -34.04
C GLN A 1180 22.02 -40.44 -35.45
N GLN A 1181 23.02 -39.60 -35.80
CA GLN A 1181 23.94 -38.74 -35.01
C GLN A 1181 24.62 -37.60 -35.86
N GLN A 1182 25.16 -36.57 -35.19
CA GLN A 1182 26.26 -35.62 -35.58
C GLN A 1182 26.23 -34.71 -36.85
N GLN A 1183 26.77 -33.48 -36.69
CA GLN A 1183 27.45 -32.66 -37.72
C GLN A 1183 28.52 -31.75 -37.08
N GLN A 1184 29.57 -31.41 -37.85
CA GLN A 1184 30.46 -30.25 -37.64
C GLN A 1184 30.92 -29.66 -39.00
N ARG A 1185 31.46 -28.44 -39.01
CA ARG A 1185 32.02 -27.73 -40.19
C ARG A 1185 33.37 -27.07 -39.86
N TYR A 1186 34.13 -26.75 -40.91
CA TYR A 1186 35.48 -26.18 -40.88
C TYR A 1186 35.53 -24.81 -41.58
N ARG A 1187 36.49 -23.95 -41.20
CA ARG A 1187 37.09 -22.88 -42.04
C ARG A 1187 38.36 -22.31 -41.38
N ASP A 1188 39.24 -21.71 -42.18
CA ASP A 1188 40.63 -21.43 -41.81
C ASP A 1188 41.03 -19.93 -41.88
N ASP A 1189 42.11 -19.58 -41.17
CA ASP A 1189 42.80 -18.28 -41.00
C ASP A 1189 43.90 -18.06 -42.11
N PRO A 1190 45.06 -17.33 -42.00
CA PRO A 1190 45.70 -16.49 -40.95
C PRO A 1190 46.37 -15.17 -41.51
N PRO A 1191 47.44 -14.52 -40.96
CA PRO A 1191 48.23 -14.64 -39.69
C PRO A 1191 48.46 -13.25 -38.97
N HIS A 1192 49.45 -12.91 -38.11
CA HIS A 1192 50.60 -13.54 -37.41
C HIS A 1192 51.00 -12.72 -36.13
N GLU A 1193 52.02 -13.17 -35.37
CA GLU A 1193 52.86 -12.49 -34.33
C GLU A 1193 52.24 -11.93 -33.01
N ASP A 1194 52.83 -12.12 -31.81
CA ASP A 1194 53.81 -13.13 -31.32
C ASP A 1194 53.86 -13.21 -29.76
N ARG A 1195 54.48 -14.29 -29.23
CA ARG A 1195 54.96 -14.63 -27.85
C ARG A 1195 54.12 -15.57 -26.94
N ALA A 1196 54.86 -16.40 -26.19
CA ALA A 1196 54.46 -17.63 -25.47
C ALA A 1196 54.03 -17.40 -23.99
N GLN A 1197 53.28 -18.25 -23.25
CA GLN A 1197 52.91 -19.70 -23.26
C GLN A 1197 53.76 -20.64 -22.35
N PRO A 1198 53.11 -21.44 -21.48
CA PRO A 1198 53.53 -22.81 -21.10
C PRO A 1198 52.42 -23.87 -21.32
N GLN A 1199 52.77 -25.17 -21.21
CA GLN A 1199 52.04 -26.32 -21.80
C GLN A 1199 51.18 -27.19 -20.83
N PRO A 1200 50.23 -28.02 -21.36
CA PRO A 1200 49.34 -28.89 -20.57
C PRO A 1200 49.77 -30.38 -20.47
N PRO A 1201 49.25 -31.16 -19.49
CA PRO A 1201 49.45 -32.62 -19.38
C PRO A 1201 48.33 -33.48 -20.05
N PRO A 1202 48.55 -34.81 -20.28
CA PRO A 1202 47.74 -35.64 -21.20
C PRO A 1202 46.75 -36.64 -20.52
N PRO A 1203 45.80 -37.23 -21.29
CA PRO A 1203 44.85 -38.24 -20.81
C PRO A 1203 45.41 -39.69 -20.79
N ARG A 1204 44.74 -40.62 -20.09
CA ARG A 1204 45.08 -42.07 -20.08
C ARG A 1204 43.88 -43.03 -20.12
N ARG A 1205 44.19 -44.27 -20.50
CA ARG A 1205 43.28 -45.40 -20.78
C ARG A 1205 42.98 -46.28 -19.56
N SER A 1206 42.00 -47.17 -19.74
CA SER A 1206 41.77 -48.38 -18.93
C SER A 1206 42.94 -49.37 -18.92
N MET A 1207 43.07 -50.16 -17.84
CA MET A 1207 43.13 -51.65 -17.82
C MET A 1207 43.69 -52.21 -16.49
N ALA A 1208 43.05 -53.29 -16.00
CA ALA A 1208 43.57 -54.38 -15.14
C ALA A 1208 44.26 -54.12 -13.77
N ALA A 1209 44.02 -55.04 -12.83
CA ALA A 1209 44.88 -55.32 -11.66
C ALA A 1209 45.93 -56.41 -12.03
N PRO A 1210 46.96 -56.70 -11.19
CA PRO A 1210 46.76 -57.70 -10.11
C PRO A 1210 47.72 -57.62 -8.89
N SER A 1211 47.44 -58.45 -7.86
CA SER A 1211 48.41 -59.06 -6.91
C SER A 1211 49.21 -58.15 -5.94
N ALA A 1212 49.74 -58.60 -4.80
CA ALA A 1212 49.55 -59.74 -3.87
C ALA A 1212 50.43 -59.43 -2.62
N MET A 1213 50.49 -60.12 -1.47
CA MET A 1213 49.89 -61.34 -0.84
C MET A 1213 50.06 -61.14 0.71
N ALA A 1214 49.64 -61.93 1.70
CA ALA A 1214 48.95 -63.22 1.91
C ALA A 1214 48.27 -63.16 3.32
N SER A 1215 47.86 -64.20 4.07
CA SER A 1215 47.85 -65.68 3.91
C SER A 1215 46.73 -66.32 4.77
N ARG A 1216 46.51 -67.64 4.55
CA ARG A 1216 45.76 -68.62 5.38
C ARG A 1216 44.21 -68.67 5.29
N LYS A 1217 43.73 -69.83 5.77
CA LYS A 1217 42.56 -70.66 5.41
C LYS A 1217 42.49 -71.80 6.48
N PRO A 1218 41.49 -72.72 6.52
CA PRO A 1218 40.06 -72.62 6.15
C PRO A 1218 39.06 -73.46 7.03
N VAL A 1219 37.74 -73.25 6.87
CA VAL A 1219 36.56 -74.18 7.10
C VAL A 1219 36.37 -74.96 8.44
N PRO A 1220 35.21 -75.63 8.72
CA PRO A 1220 33.81 -75.51 8.20
C PRO A 1220 32.68 -75.59 9.30
N ASN A 1221 31.42 -75.73 8.85
CA ASN A 1221 30.30 -76.49 9.45
C ASN A 1221 29.48 -75.91 10.63
N LEU A 1222 28.22 -76.32 10.91
CA LEU A 1222 27.03 -76.82 10.14
C LEU A 1222 25.86 -77.01 11.17
N ILE A 1223 24.67 -77.40 10.71
CA ILE A 1223 23.53 -78.11 11.39
C ILE A 1223 22.20 -77.32 11.50
N ASP A 1224 21.12 -78.06 11.24
CA ASP A 1224 19.70 -77.68 11.09
C ASP A 1224 18.86 -78.02 12.35
N ALA A 1225 17.52 -78.20 12.18
CA ALA A 1225 16.56 -78.91 13.06
C ALA A 1225 16.13 -78.24 14.40
N GLU A 1226 14.92 -78.48 14.96
CA GLU A 1226 13.57 -78.81 14.42
C GLU A 1226 12.50 -78.64 15.56
N ASP A 1227 11.25 -79.04 15.31
CA ASP A 1227 10.12 -79.32 16.25
C ASP A 1227 9.61 -78.23 17.24
N ASP A 1228 8.34 -77.76 17.20
CA ASP A 1228 7.01 -78.39 17.34
C ASP A 1228 6.38 -78.22 18.76
N ASN A 1229 5.04 -78.25 18.80
CA ASN A 1229 4.10 -78.38 19.93
C ASN A 1229 3.85 -77.24 20.95
N GLY A 1230 2.57 -77.16 21.37
CA GLY A 1230 2.22 -76.86 22.77
C GLY A 1230 1.36 -75.61 23.09
N ARG A 1231 0.05 -75.64 22.84
CA ARG A 1231 -0.95 -74.81 23.59
C ARG A 1231 -1.86 -75.72 24.41
N PRO A 1232 -2.08 -75.44 25.71
CA PRO A 1232 -3.41 -74.97 26.19
C PRO A 1232 -3.31 -74.08 27.48
N PRO A 1233 -4.39 -73.78 28.25
CA PRO A 1233 -5.72 -73.22 27.91
C PRO A 1233 -6.07 -71.93 28.70
N LEU A 1234 -7.35 -71.47 28.59
CA LEU A 1234 -7.95 -70.29 29.27
C LEU A 1234 -8.49 -70.61 30.70
N PRO A 1235 -8.89 -69.59 31.53
CA PRO A 1235 -10.34 -69.29 31.69
C PRO A 1235 -10.64 -67.75 31.94
N PRO A 1236 -11.82 -67.25 32.44
CA PRO A 1236 -12.93 -66.87 31.54
C PRO A 1236 -13.83 -65.62 31.87
N ARG A 1237 -14.50 -65.07 30.82
CA ARG A 1237 -15.82 -64.33 30.80
C ARG A 1237 -15.95 -62.98 31.56
N VAL A 1238 -16.91 -62.08 31.28
CA VAL A 1238 -18.28 -62.11 30.65
C VAL A 1238 -18.52 -60.84 29.80
N GLY A 1239 -19.37 -60.75 28.75
CA GLY A 1239 -20.05 -61.82 27.98
C GLY A 1239 -21.22 -61.47 27.01
N THR A 1240 -21.79 -60.25 26.93
CA THR A 1240 -23.00 -59.98 26.08
C THR A 1240 -22.97 -58.64 25.30
N GLY A 1241 -23.38 -58.53 24.02
CA GLY A 1241 -23.55 -59.56 22.98
C GLY A 1241 -24.78 -59.42 22.05
N ARG A 1242 -24.57 -59.04 20.78
CA ARG A 1242 -25.40 -59.48 19.63
C ARG A 1242 -24.69 -59.31 18.28
N GLN A 1243 -24.89 -60.27 17.37
CA GLN A 1243 -24.55 -60.21 15.93
C GLN A 1243 -25.62 -59.36 15.19
N GLY A 1244 -25.50 -58.90 13.95
CA GLY A 1244 -24.58 -59.12 12.81
C GLY A 1244 -25.43 -59.03 11.51
N GLY A 1245 -24.92 -58.89 10.28
CA GLY A 1245 -23.59 -58.70 9.73
C GLY A 1245 -23.70 -58.61 8.18
N GLY A 1246 -22.68 -58.13 7.46
CA GLY A 1246 -22.72 -57.97 6.01
C GLY A 1246 -21.40 -57.45 5.44
N ARG A 1247 -21.08 -57.77 4.17
CA ARG A 1247 -19.75 -57.51 3.58
C ARG A 1247 -19.83 -57.35 2.06
N SER A 1248 -18.89 -56.56 1.52
CA SER A 1248 -18.37 -56.59 0.13
C SER A 1248 -19.15 -55.87 -0.98
N LEU A 1249 -18.58 -54.73 -1.41
CA LEU A 1249 -18.17 -54.36 -2.78
C LEU A 1249 -18.99 -54.78 -4.02
N MET A 1250 -19.23 -53.74 -4.83
CA MET A 1250 -18.99 -53.61 -6.29
C MET A 1250 -20.15 -53.66 -7.31
N ASP A 1251 -20.03 -52.66 -8.21
CA ASP A 1251 -20.46 -52.50 -9.60
C ASP A 1251 -21.91 -52.11 -9.99
N ASP A 1252 -21.96 -50.99 -10.74
CA ASP A 1252 -22.85 -50.52 -11.84
C ASP A 1252 -24.38 -50.30 -11.68
N GLU A 1253 -24.77 -49.02 -11.78
CA GLU A 1253 -25.56 -48.36 -12.87
C GLU A 1253 -26.63 -49.15 -13.69
N PRO A 1254 -27.66 -48.52 -14.30
CA PRO A 1254 -28.00 -47.07 -14.37
C PRO A 1254 -29.51 -46.71 -14.15
N GLU A 1255 -29.81 -45.42 -14.38
CA GLU A 1255 -31.03 -44.87 -15.04
C GLU A 1255 -32.45 -44.93 -14.37
N ASP A 1256 -32.89 -43.72 -14.01
CA ASP A 1256 -34.06 -42.99 -14.57
C ASP A 1256 -35.37 -42.71 -13.78
N LEU A 1257 -35.78 -41.44 -13.94
CA LEU A 1257 -37.12 -40.83 -13.97
C LEU A 1257 -38.14 -40.94 -12.81
N GLU A 1258 -38.65 -39.74 -12.45
CA GLU A 1258 -39.97 -39.44 -11.86
C GLU A 1258 -40.31 -39.95 -10.44
N SER A 1259 -41.25 -39.36 -9.69
CA SER A 1259 -41.66 -37.95 -9.56
C SER A 1259 -42.48 -37.74 -8.25
N LEU A 1260 -42.80 -36.47 -7.91
CA LEU A 1260 -43.93 -36.04 -7.07
C LEU A 1260 -44.02 -36.43 -5.56
N ARG A 1261 -43.93 -35.38 -4.71
CA ARG A 1261 -44.83 -35.06 -3.58
C ARG A 1261 -44.87 -35.93 -2.29
N GLY A 1262 -43.91 -35.65 -1.40
CA GLY A 1262 -44.20 -35.03 -0.10
C GLY A 1262 -44.76 -35.88 1.07
N TRP A 1263 -45.41 -35.17 2.01
CA TRP A 1263 -45.96 -35.61 3.32
C TRP A 1263 -45.00 -35.70 4.53
N GLU A 1264 -44.93 -34.56 5.22
CA GLU A 1264 -45.03 -34.36 6.68
C GLU A 1264 -43.97 -34.85 7.69
N VAL A 1265 -43.76 -33.95 8.67
CA VAL A 1265 -42.83 -34.03 9.80
C VAL A 1265 -43.42 -34.87 10.93
N LEU A 1266 -42.62 -35.75 11.54
CA LEU A 1266 -42.82 -36.20 12.91
C LEU A 1266 -41.57 -35.92 13.77
N ARG A 1267 -41.80 -35.60 15.05
CA ARG A 1267 -40.76 -35.19 16.00
C ARG A 1267 -40.12 -36.41 16.69
N PRO A 1268 -38.83 -36.35 17.08
CA PRO A 1268 -38.18 -37.41 17.84
C PRO A 1268 -38.76 -37.53 19.27
N VAL A 1269 -38.75 -38.75 19.81
CA VAL A 1269 -39.14 -39.04 21.20
C VAL A 1269 -37.93 -39.57 21.97
N ARG A 1270 -37.31 -38.66 22.73
CA ARG A 1270 -36.32 -38.88 23.81
C ARG A 1270 -35.02 -39.59 23.41
#